data_AF-A0A522F3D6-F1
#
_entry.id   AF-A0A522F3D6-F1
#
_cell.length_a   1.000
_cell.length_b   1.000
_cell.length_c   1.000
_cell.angle_alpha   90.00
_cell.angle_beta   90.00
_cell.angle_gamma   90.00
#
_symmetry.space_group_name_H-M   'P 1'
#
loop_
_entity.id
_entity.type
_entity.pdbx_description
1 polymer ?
#
loop_
_entity_poly.entity_id
_entity_poly.type
_entity_poly.pdbx_seq_one_letter_code
_entity_poly.pdbx_strand_id
1 'polypeptide(L)'
;MLIQALVGVVEQVSGVVAHTKPNGEVSLAKQGTQIREGDYLTLLSGEAYIHMIEGFPQALSLNKPFIADGTSPLLTTAADGTLVETIVQEALAAGIDPAQVLASLEATAATGAQTSSGGREIVRVDPNFSLGRVEAGYPTGPFGLGVNGAILQNWFYGKPEESDVIAVTNFLKVEEDALNPGNKEVGTDQQTTRTVTLVGGSGFILDEQGGNLGDLPQLTSNGSPIQYKITGFTDLTAYIDVPGNNEGENPPTQEVIFTVHLEADGVLTFTLIGQIDHPNPDDNPELTGDAQLIGIDLSPVIAASGAFLPPGSVIVFVEDDMPIATINLNETLGIVLDESIRPHAITDTNATADNISMSNPDPFGGSYGTPIGASSGSLVNKTGSSPGGDNKGATELYSLSINGGADSGLKMVTGPFTSTPILLSMDGDNIVGKTAGGTVVFAIKIDALTGEVSVAQYEAIAHPNQFPFSGPNRDEPVNLNGKINAIVTVTDGDKDQATAQVDIGNKIIFQDDAPIFNNDLLGDVGEAVLDETNLVNNPNMPPSISTTIDLTSVFTPAVDYGTDKEGALIYLLFLDNADHTDEGVNVQSGLFALDPSDTAADAVDGDGYGKGVEIVMNVTHQDTTDTVTGTVGTTTYFTIVIDNFTGALTFTQFAPIWHSDTGNADDTSSLNALAGSLYVLAQAIDGDRDSAFSDIIDISQGVFKIEDDGPSINSDAIAVAGNVEEDAMSTTAISPYPGDSSEGNQDLSGDDNSQDEVKGNAGSLTDLFNSGADAPLTIQLLTDTSGLPKLLSHGQPVTYTVLGDTLIATVEYNNGSAVITTTVFNLQVNSDGSWTFDLQDQLDHVPGEGQNFKLQVVDGDPVDFIELGSLIQATDADGDKVSGLAGNKFIITVEDDVPVVKTNATAITATVEEDGMSTTEFSPYPADSSEGNQDLIDDSNSQDEATGAAGSLISLFSAGADESLTIQLLTNTDGLPKLLSHGQPVTYTVVGDTLTASVNATTVFTLKVNADGSWTFDLQDQLDHVPGLGQNFKLQVEDGDPVDYIELGSLIQATDADGDKVSGLAGNKFIITVEDDVPTAEIILNPNKTITLDESLFADVNDPNAATDDHFLPPTIFGFPIGQATANVISSAANSVNVGADDQGSTSVLSLVVNQSASGLKTTNGTDIYLFAVDSDTVVGRAGNNPNGQVILQFDLDQNGNLTVTQYDSLKHPSPGNGSNNTYDEPVTLGNGILSAKVIVTDADGDTATDTQDLGGLISIEDDGPTADIKLMPHSPAP
;
A
#
# COMPACT_ATOMS: atom_id res chain seq x y z
N MET A 1 -22.93 66.35 -59.34
CA MET A 1 -22.93 64.93 -59.72
C MET A 1 -21.88 64.74 -60.80
N LEU A 2 -20.67 64.36 -60.41
CA LEU A 2 -19.67 63.84 -61.35
C LEU A 2 -19.92 62.33 -61.48
N ILE A 3 -19.98 61.84 -62.71
CA ILE A 3 -20.17 60.41 -63.00
C ILE A 3 -18.78 59.78 -63.01
N GLN A 4 -18.48 58.93 -62.03
CA GLN A 4 -17.19 58.20 -61.94
C GLN A 4 -17.11 57.12 -63.03
N ALA A 5 -15.93 56.97 -63.63
CA ALA A 5 -15.67 56.08 -64.73
C ALA A 5 -15.66 54.60 -64.28
N LEU A 6 -16.12 53.71 -65.16
CA LEU A 6 -16.02 52.26 -64.98
C LEU A 6 -14.59 51.84 -65.31
N VAL A 7 -13.91 51.19 -64.37
CA VAL A 7 -12.46 50.88 -64.48
C VAL A 7 -12.17 49.39 -64.45
N GLY A 8 -13.12 48.57 -63.99
CA GLY A 8 -12.98 47.12 -63.98
C GLY A 8 -14.29 46.41 -63.75
N VAL A 9 -14.28 45.09 -63.90
CA VAL A 9 -15.36 44.20 -63.51
C VAL A 9 -14.77 43.04 -62.75
N VAL A 10 -15.47 42.60 -61.72
CA VAL A 10 -15.07 41.41 -60.98
C VAL A 10 -15.30 40.19 -61.89
N GLU A 11 -14.23 39.58 -62.35
CA GLU A 11 -14.26 38.54 -63.40
C GLU A 11 -14.53 37.17 -62.83
N GLN A 12 -14.06 36.92 -61.61
CA GLN A 12 -14.28 35.70 -60.88
C GLN A 12 -14.14 35.99 -59.39
N VAL A 13 -15.09 35.50 -58.60
CA VAL A 13 -15.01 35.52 -57.14
C VAL A 13 -15.29 34.12 -56.67
N SER A 14 -14.26 33.48 -56.17
CA SER A 14 -14.35 32.22 -55.44
C SER A 14 -13.99 32.53 -53.99
N GLY A 15 -14.86 33.33 -53.33
CA GLY A 15 -14.58 33.99 -52.06
C GLY A 15 -15.63 35.02 -51.63
N VAL A 16 -15.39 35.73 -50.52
CA VAL A 16 -16.21 36.88 -50.08
C VAL A 16 -15.43 38.16 -50.31
N VAL A 17 -15.88 38.98 -51.26
CA VAL A 17 -15.31 40.30 -51.51
C VAL A 17 -16.26 41.36 -50.96
N ALA A 18 -15.80 42.12 -49.98
CA ALA A 18 -16.48 43.34 -49.57
C ALA A 18 -16.15 44.46 -50.56
N HIS A 19 -17.16 44.89 -51.29
CA HIS A 19 -17.13 46.06 -52.17
C HIS A 19 -17.70 47.26 -51.41
N THR A 20 -16.81 48.18 -51.07
CA THR A 20 -17.14 49.41 -50.35
C THR A 20 -17.00 50.61 -51.27
N LYS A 21 -18.10 51.34 -51.46
CA LYS A 21 -18.11 52.55 -52.29
C LYS A 21 -17.47 53.73 -51.54
N PRO A 22 -17.01 54.79 -52.24
CA PRO A 22 -16.36 55.95 -51.62
C PRO A 22 -17.19 56.69 -50.56
N ASN A 23 -18.51 56.48 -50.53
CA ASN A 23 -19.45 57.05 -49.56
C ASN A 23 -19.61 56.20 -48.29
N GLY A 24 -18.88 55.08 -48.16
CA GLY A 24 -18.89 54.18 -47.00
C GLY A 24 -19.96 53.09 -47.03
N GLU A 25 -20.68 52.94 -48.15
CA GLU A 25 -21.68 51.88 -48.33
C GLU A 25 -20.97 50.55 -48.68
N VAL A 26 -21.13 49.52 -47.83
CA VAL A 26 -20.51 48.19 -47.99
C VAL A 26 -21.52 47.20 -48.57
N SER A 27 -21.12 46.49 -49.62
CA SER A 27 -21.91 45.45 -50.28
C SER A 27 -21.01 44.29 -50.70
N LEU A 28 -21.59 43.14 -51.04
CA LEU A 28 -20.80 41.98 -51.47
C LEU A 28 -20.64 41.99 -52.99
N ALA A 29 -19.39 41.95 -53.44
CA ALA A 29 -19.05 41.81 -54.85
C ALA A 29 -19.21 40.36 -55.30
N LYS A 30 -19.79 40.18 -56.48
CA LYS A 30 -20.00 38.89 -57.14
C LYS A 30 -19.36 38.94 -58.52
N GLN A 31 -19.23 37.80 -59.18
CA GLN A 31 -18.82 37.76 -60.57
C GLN A 31 -19.75 38.65 -61.44
N GLY A 32 -19.16 39.53 -62.25
CA GLY A 32 -19.85 40.55 -63.03
C GLY A 32 -20.09 41.89 -62.33
N THR A 33 -19.72 42.04 -61.04
CA THR A 33 -19.86 43.33 -60.32
C THR A 33 -18.95 44.40 -60.94
N GLN A 34 -19.56 45.51 -61.34
CA GLN A 34 -18.88 46.65 -61.95
C GLN A 34 -18.11 47.48 -60.92
N ILE A 35 -16.83 47.74 -61.16
CA ILE A 35 -15.93 48.50 -60.30
C ILE A 35 -15.65 49.87 -60.91
N ARG A 36 -15.84 50.91 -60.12
CA ARG A 36 -15.66 52.31 -60.54
C ARG A 36 -14.49 52.96 -59.80
N GLU A 37 -13.93 53.98 -60.42
CA GLU A 37 -12.78 54.70 -59.91
C GLU A 37 -13.04 55.24 -58.48
N GLY A 38 -12.21 54.82 -57.52
CA GLY A 38 -12.33 55.15 -56.10
C GLY A 38 -13.06 54.13 -55.22
N ASP A 39 -13.55 53.01 -55.78
CA ASP A 39 -14.10 51.90 -55.00
C ASP A 39 -13.00 51.12 -54.26
N TYR A 40 -13.33 50.60 -53.07
CA TYR A 40 -12.48 49.72 -52.27
C TYR A 40 -13.00 48.29 -52.36
N LEU A 41 -12.13 47.36 -52.74
CA LEU A 41 -12.44 45.93 -52.69
C LEU A 41 -11.50 45.23 -51.73
N THR A 42 -12.08 44.63 -50.71
CA THR A 42 -11.34 43.83 -49.74
C THR A 42 -11.81 42.41 -49.88
N LEU A 43 -10.92 41.55 -50.33
CA LEU A 43 -11.15 40.13 -50.37
C LEU A 43 -11.05 39.59 -48.94
N LEU A 44 -12.20 39.34 -48.32
CA LEU A 44 -12.29 38.89 -46.93
C LEU A 44 -12.08 37.38 -46.81
N SER A 45 -12.38 36.64 -47.87
CA SER A 45 -12.05 35.22 -48.00
C SER A 45 -12.00 34.79 -49.47
N GLY A 46 -11.28 33.70 -49.77
CA GLY A 46 -11.19 33.11 -51.11
C GLY A 46 -10.32 33.90 -52.09
N GLU A 47 -10.47 33.65 -53.40
CA GLU A 47 -9.75 34.34 -54.46
C GLU A 47 -10.73 35.17 -55.30
N ALA A 48 -10.36 36.41 -55.61
CA ALA A 48 -11.12 37.20 -56.55
C ALA A 48 -10.21 37.85 -57.56
N TYR A 49 -10.57 37.69 -58.83
CA TYR A 49 -9.87 38.26 -59.96
C TYR A 49 -10.71 39.41 -60.52
N ILE A 50 -10.09 40.58 -60.61
CA ILE A 50 -10.68 41.75 -61.22
C ILE A 50 -10.11 41.90 -62.61
N HIS A 51 -10.97 41.91 -63.62
CA HIS A 51 -10.60 42.34 -64.96
C HIS A 51 -10.65 43.87 -65.01
N MET A 52 -9.49 44.50 -65.09
CA MET A 52 -9.42 45.94 -65.34
C MET A 52 -9.69 46.19 -66.82
N ILE A 53 -10.55 47.17 -67.15
CA ILE A 53 -10.96 47.42 -68.55
C ILE A 53 -9.75 47.82 -69.41
N GLU A 54 -8.77 48.49 -68.82
CA GLU A 54 -7.48 48.80 -69.44
C GLU A 54 -6.34 48.25 -68.55
N GLY A 55 -6.13 46.94 -68.58
CA GLY A 55 -5.06 46.28 -67.83
C GLY A 55 -5.15 44.76 -67.82
N PHE A 56 -4.15 44.09 -67.21
CA PHE A 56 -4.19 42.65 -66.99
C PHE A 56 -5.11 42.31 -65.79
N PRO A 57 -5.76 41.14 -65.79
CA PRO A 57 -6.55 40.68 -64.66
C PRO A 57 -5.72 40.65 -63.38
N GLN A 58 -6.24 41.23 -62.31
CA GLN A 58 -5.54 41.36 -61.05
C GLN A 58 -6.23 40.54 -59.96
N ALA A 59 -5.48 39.62 -59.36
CA ALA A 59 -5.92 38.89 -58.18
C ALA A 59 -5.90 39.83 -56.97
N LEU A 60 -7.01 39.90 -56.26
CA LEU A 60 -7.10 40.55 -54.97
C LEU A 60 -6.36 39.71 -53.93
N SER A 61 -5.59 40.36 -53.06
CA SER A 61 -4.95 39.70 -51.93
C SER A 61 -5.86 39.77 -50.71
N LEU A 62 -5.95 38.66 -49.98
CA LEU A 62 -6.82 38.52 -48.81
C LEU A 62 -6.55 39.62 -47.76
N ASN A 63 -7.61 40.21 -47.21
CA ASN A 63 -7.65 41.28 -46.20
C ASN A 63 -6.81 42.53 -46.50
N LYS A 64 -6.24 42.65 -47.71
CA LYS A 64 -5.64 43.88 -48.21
C LYS A 64 -6.65 44.61 -49.10
N PRO A 65 -7.09 45.82 -48.72
CA PRO A 65 -7.99 46.59 -49.55
C PRO A 65 -7.27 47.00 -50.84
N PHE A 66 -7.79 46.54 -51.97
CA PHE A 66 -7.41 47.02 -53.29
C PHE A 66 -8.21 48.27 -53.62
N ILE A 67 -7.48 49.33 -53.96
CA ILE A 67 -8.05 50.62 -54.31
C ILE A 67 -8.05 50.70 -55.83
N ALA A 68 -9.23 50.84 -56.43
CA ALA A 68 -9.35 51.03 -57.87
C ALA A 68 -9.02 52.50 -58.22
N ASP A 69 -7.73 52.84 -58.25
CA ASP A 69 -7.20 54.19 -58.52
C ASP A 69 -6.69 54.40 -59.96
N GLY A 70 -6.66 53.33 -60.77
CA GLY A 70 -6.30 53.38 -62.18
C GLY A 70 -4.81 53.19 -62.50
N THR A 71 -3.96 52.72 -61.58
CA THR A 71 -2.54 52.45 -61.85
C THR A 71 -2.11 50.98 -61.63
N SER A 72 -1.26 50.43 -62.51
CA SER A 72 -0.93 48.99 -62.59
C SER A 72 0.19 48.53 -61.62
N PRO A 73 0.10 47.35 -60.95
CA PRO A 73 1.00 46.94 -59.86
C PRO A 73 2.25 46.15 -60.27
N LEU A 74 2.49 45.91 -61.56
CA LEU A 74 3.68 45.20 -62.09
C LEU A 74 5.02 45.97 -61.92
N LEU A 75 5.04 47.07 -61.15
CA LEU A 75 6.21 47.92 -60.91
C LEU A 75 6.81 47.82 -59.50
N THR A 76 6.38 46.91 -58.63
CA THR A 76 6.96 46.77 -57.27
C THR A 76 7.13 45.31 -56.84
N THR A 77 8.27 44.71 -57.20
CA THR A 77 8.73 43.35 -56.81
C THR A 77 9.31 43.29 -55.38
N ALA A 78 9.01 42.24 -54.58
CA ALA A 78 9.98 41.38 -53.85
C ALA A 78 9.39 40.51 -52.69
N ALA A 79 9.84 39.23 -52.65
CA ALA A 79 10.22 38.35 -51.52
C ALA A 79 9.21 37.59 -50.60
N ASP A 80 9.50 36.28 -50.44
CA ASP A 80 9.30 35.31 -49.33
C ASP A 80 7.89 34.79 -48.93
N GLY A 81 7.66 33.46 -48.98
CA GLY A 81 8.28 32.47 -48.08
C GLY A 81 7.48 31.91 -46.89
N THR A 82 6.53 32.65 -46.28
CA THR A 82 6.07 32.30 -44.90
C THR A 82 4.57 32.46 -44.57
N LEU A 83 3.67 32.45 -45.56
CA LEU A 83 2.26 32.84 -45.33
C LEU A 83 1.28 31.74 -44.88
N VAL A 84 1.56 30.44 -45.03
CA VAL A 84 0.55 29.39 -44.73
C VAL A 84 0.40 29.11 -43.22
N GLU A 85 1.47 29.11 -42.44
CA GLU A 85 1.38 28.97 -40.97
C GLU A 85 0.77 30.19 -40.27
N THR A 86 0.89 31.39 -40.86
CA THR A 86 0.32 32.62 -40.28
C THR A 86 -1.20 32.69 -40.48
N ILE A 87 -1.72 32.14 -41.58
CA ILE A 87 -3.16 32.18 -41.93
C ILE A 87 -4.00 31.25 -41.06
N VAL A 88 -3.47 30.09 -40.66
CA VAL A 88 -4.16 29.16 -39.74
C VAL A 88 -4.19 29.72 -38.29
N GLN A 89 -3.12 30.42 -37.87
CA GLN A 89 -3.05 31.08 -36.55
C GLN A 89 -3.93 32.35 -36.45
N GLU A 90 -4.05 33.16 -37.51
CA GLU A 90 -4.93 34.34 -37.52
C GLU A 90 -6.43 33.99 -37.59
N ALA A 91 -6.80 32.85 -38.20
CA ALA A 91 -8.19 32.35 -38.23
C ALA A 91 -8.69 31.91 -36.84
N LEU A 92 -7.83 31.24 -36.06
CA LEU A 92 -8.07 30.88 -34.66
C LEU A 92 -8.16 32.13 -33.75
N ALA A 93 -7.34 33.16 -33.98
CA ALA A 93 -7.35 34.41 -33.19
C ALA A 93 -8.56 35.33 -33.45
N ALA A 94 -9.22 35.20 -34.61
CA ALA A 94 -10.40 35.99 -34.98
C ALA A 94 -11.74 35.29 -34.68
N GLY A 95 -11.73 34.07 -34.12
CA GLY A 95 -12.92 33.32 -33.73
C GLY A 95 -13.72 32.75 -34.91
N ILE A 96 -13.07 32.42 -36.02
CA ILE A 96 -13.70 31.85 -37.21
C ILE A 96 -13.42 30.34 -37.27
N ASP A 97 -14.47 29.53 -37.46
CA ASP A 97 -14.43 28.06 -37.47
C ASP A 97 -13.60 27.49 -38.66
N PRO A 98 -12.48 26.78 -38.41
CA PRO A 98 -11.62 26.21 -39.44
C PRO A 98 -12.32 25.19 -40.37
N ALA A 99 -13.41 24.56 -39.93
CA ALA A 99 -14.13 23.53 -40.69
C ALA A 99 -14.82 24.08 -41.95
N GLN A 100 -15.10 25.40 -42.03
CA GLN A 100 -15.74 25.99 -43.20
C GLN A 100 -14.77 26.37 -44.34
N VAL A 101 -13.47 26.40 -44.06
CA VAL A 101 -12.42 26.60 -45.08
C VAL A 101 -12.19 25.30 -45.86
N LEU A 102 -12.30 24.16 -45.19
CA LEU A 102 -12.09 22.83 -45.77
C LEU A 102 -13.28 22.34 -46.63
N ALA A 103 -14.51 22.73 -46.28
CA ALA A 103 -15.73 22.30 -46.96
C ALA A 103 -16.00 22.95 -48.35
N SER A 104 -15.12 23.84 -48.82
CA SER A 104 -15.29 24.54 -50.11
C SER A 104 -14.42 23.96 -51.25
N LEU A 105 -13.69 22.88 -50.98
CA LEU A 105 -12.69 22.30 -51.90
C LEU A 105 -13.14 21.05 -52.67
N GLU A 106 -14.37 20.54 -52.49
CA GLU A 106 -14.86 19.36 -53.23
C GLU A 106 -16.10 19.67 -54.08
N ALA A 107 -15.89 19.94 -55.38
CA ALA A 107 -16.65 19.35 -56.49
C ALA A 107 -16.29 19.99 -57.85
N THR A 108 -16.13 19.12 -58.85
CA THR A 108 -16.08 19.37 -60.32
C THR A 108 -14.69 19.43 -60.95
N ALA A 109 -14.08 18.25 -61.16
CA ALA A 109 -13.07 18.05 -62.20
C ALA A 109 -13.62 17.09 -63.26
N ALA A 110 -14.07 17.65 -64.39
CA ALA A 110 -13.96 16.96 -65.67
C ALA A 110 -13.81 17.98 -66.81
N THR A 111 -12.69 17.87 -67.49
CA THR A 111 -12.33 18.39 -68.83
C THR A 111 -11.81 19.83 -68.93
N GLY A 112 -10.56 19.91 -69.39
CA GLY A 112 -9.89 21.14 -69.80
C GLY A 112 -8.67 20.81 -70.63
N ALA A 113 -8.89 20.40 -71.88
CA ALA A 113 -7.86 20.29 -72.90
C ALA A 113 -7.15 21.65 -73.11
N GLN A 114 -5.84 21.62 -73.28
CA GLN A 114 -5.04 22.70 -73.84
C GLN A 114 -4.72 22.36 -75.30
N THR A 115 -5.03 23.27 -76.22
CA THR A 115 -4.40 23.30 -77.55
C THR A 115 -3.88 24.70 -77.80
N SER A 116 -2.64 24.81 -78.25
CA SER A 116 -2.13 26.01 -78.93
C SER A 116 -1.80 25.68 -80.39
N SER A 117 -2.62 26.26 -81.28
CA SER A 117 -2.27 26.96 -82.51
C SER A 117 -1.34 26.30 -83.56
N GLY A 118 -1.94 25.93 -84.70
CA GLY A 118 -1.49 26.48 -86.00
C GLY A 118 -1.63 25.61 -87.25
N GLY A 119 -2.75 25.75 -87.98
CA GLY A 119 -2.76 25.69 -89.46
C GLY A 119 -3.42 24.49 -90.16
N ARG A 120 -4.52 24.80 -90.87
CA ARG A 120 -5.12 24.14 -92.06
C ARG A 120 -5.84 22.78 -91.89
N GLU A 121 -7.16 22.90 -91.97
CA GLU A 121 -8.19 22.04 -92.56
C GLU A 121 -7.74 20.78 -93.35
N ILE A 122 -8.09 19.59 -92.83
CA ILE A 122 -8.50 18.40 -93.60
C ILE A 122 -9.67 17.73 -92.86
N VAL A 123 -10.80 17.59 -93.55
CA VAL A 123 -11.95 16.75 -93.16
C VAL A 123 -11.77 15.38 -93.79
N ARG A 124 -11.94 14.31 -93.00
CA ARG A 124 -12.66 13.09 -93.42
C ARG A 124 -13.37 12.49 -92.22
N VAL A 125 -14.70 12.45 -92.33
CA VAL A 125 -15.60 11.61 -91.53
C VAL A 125 -15.83 10.33 -92.35
N ASP A 126 -15.81 9.18 -91.70
CA ASP A 126 -16.58 7.99 -92.07
C ASP A 126 -16.52 7.00 -90.89
N PRO A 127 -17.37 5.95 -90.80
CA PRO A 127 -18.73 5.80 -91.31
C PRO A 127 -19.71 5.17 -90.26
N ASN A 128 -21.03 5.26 -90.52
CA ASN A 128 -22.08 4.24 -90.22
C ASN A 128 -22.48 3.92 -88.74
N PHE A 129 -23.74 3.72 -88.29
CA PHE A 129 -25.09 3.43 -88.82
C PHE A 129 -26.11 3.87 -87.72
N SER A 130 -27.32 4.42 -87.94
CA SER A 130 -28.51 3.72 -88.44
C SER A 130 -29.75 4.65 -88.57
N LEU A 131 -30.36 4.63 -89.76
CA LEU A 131 -31.81 4.57 -90.08
C LEU A 131 -32.79 5.64 -89.54
N GLY A 132 -33.26 6.52 -90.45
CA GLY A 132 -34.47 7.28 -90.19
C GLY A 132 -34.97 8.32 -91.22
N ARG A 133 -35.15 7.94 -92.49
CA ARG A 133 -36.07 8.58 -93.48
C ARG A 133 -35.63 9.91 -94.14
N VAL A 134 -35.50 9.87 -95.46
CA VAL A 134 -35.24 11.00 -96.39
C VAL A 134 -36.54 11.72 -96.75
N GLU A 135 -36.54 13.05 -96.87
CA GLU A 135 -37.28 13.77 -97.93
C GLU A 135 -36.77 15.21 -98.17
N ALA A 136 -36.15 15.37 -99.35
CA ALA A 136 -36.19 16.49 -100.31
C ALA A 136 -35.73 17.94 -99.99
N GLY A 137 -34.83 18.47 -100.84
CA GLY A 137 -34.84 19.90 -101.24
C GLY A 137 -33.52 20.55 -101.71
N TYR A 138 -33.16 20.43 -102.99
CA TYR A 138 -32.15 21.24 -103.74
C TYR A 138 -32.45 22.77 -103.68
N PRO A 139 -31.50 23.73 -103.90
CA PRO A 139 -30.55 23.76 -105.04
C PRO A 139 -29.11 24.27 -104.82
N THR A 140 -28.18 23.71 -105.61
CA THR A 140 -26.80 24.21 -105.85
C THR A 140 -26.79 25.33 -106.90
N GLY A 141 -26.00 26.39 -106.66
CA GLY A 141 -25.63 27.41 -107.64
C GLY A 141 -24.16 27.27 -108.09
N PRO A 142 -23.78 27.57 -109.36
CA PRO A 142 -22.57 27.04 -109.98
C PRO A 142 -21.46 28.08 -110.22
N PHE A 143 -20.19 27.72 -110.05
CA PHE A 143 -19.02 28.31 -110.73
C PHE A 143 -17.86 27.31 -110.58
N GLY A 144 -17.13 26.82 -111.57
CA GLY A 144 -16.97 27.18 -112.98
C GLY A 144 -15.47 27.18 -113.32
N LEU A 145 -14.91 26.02 -113.69
CA LEU A 145 -13.59 25.95 -114.34
C LEU A 145 -13.75 26.38 -115.80
N GLY A 146 -13.23 27.57 -116.12
CA GLY A 146 -13.11 28.07 -117.48
C GLY A 146 -11.64 28.02 -117.91
N VAL A 147 -11.33 27.11 -118.83
CA VAL A 147 -10.14 27.22 -119.69
C VAL A 147 -10.40 28.28 -120.75
N ASN A 148 -9.47 29.24 -120.90
CA ASN A 148 -9.08 29.81 -122.20
C ASN A 148 -7.80 30.64 -122.03
N GLY A 149 -6.81 30.31 -122.84
CA GLY A 149 -5.44 30.75 -122.69
C GLY A 149 -5.15 32.20 -123.09
N ALA A 150 -4.03 32.69 -122.58
CA ALA A 150 -2.96 33.30 -123.36
C ALA A 150 -1.72 33.40 -122.45
N ILE A 151 -0.52 33.27 -123.06
CA ILE A 151 0.81 33.71 -122.55
C ILE A 151 1.28 33.10 -121.22
N LEU A 152 2.07 32.01 -121.19
CA LEU A 152 3.49 31.91 -121.59
C LEU A 152 4.27 33.23 -121.43
N GLN A 153 5.06 33.34 -120.35
CA GLN A 153 6.47 33.77 -120.31
C GLN A 153 6.84 34.34 -118.94
N ASN A 154 7.67 33.60 -118.20
CA ASN A 154 9.04 34.00 -117.92
C ASN A 154 9.63 32.92 -117.02
N TRP A 155 10.54 32.13 -117.57
CA TRP A 155 11.85 31.74 -117.04
C TRP A 155 12.54 31.06 -118.24
N PHE A 156 13.41 31.79 -118.95
CA PHE A 156 14.81 31.39 -119.18
C PHE A 156 15.54 32.42 -120.07
N TYR A 157 16.81 32.58 -119.71
CA TYR A 157 17.81 33.55 -120.17
C TYR A 157 18.23 33.39 -121.65
N GLY A 158 18.74 34.49 -122.21
CA GLY A 158 19.94 34.47 -123.06
C GLY A 158 19.76 34.26 -124.56
N LYS A 159 19.86 35.36 -125.32
CA LYS A 159 19.97 35.41 -126.79
C LYS A 159 21.20 34.62 -127.30
N PRO A 160 21.07 33.88 -128.41
CA PRO A 160 21.99 34.09 -129.54
C PRO A 160 21.25 34.19 -130.89
N GLU A 161 22.04 34.56 -131.89
CA GLU A 161 21.65 35.09 -133.19
C GLU A 161 21.06 34.05 -134.16
N GLU A 162 20.17 34.54 -135.04
CA GLU A 162 19.72 33.98 -136.33
C GLU A 162 19.64 32.44 -136.47
N SER A 163 18.44 31.86 -136.28
CA SER A 163 17.86 30.81 -137.14
C SER A 163 16.42 30.48 -136.68
N ASP A 164 15.44 30.56 -137.58
CA ASP A 164 14.01 30.43 -137.30
C ASP A 164 13.56 28.98 -136.93
N VAL A 165 13.59 28.55 -135.66
CA VAL A 165 12.77 27.44 -135.10
C VAL A 165 12.43 27.72 -133.61
N ILE A 166 11.14 27.77 -133.24
CA ILE A 166 10.68 27.91 -131.84
C ILE A 166 10.56 26.50 -131.22
N ALA A 167 11.26 26.20 -130.11
CA ALA A 167 11.11 24.96 -129.33
C ALA A 167 10.18 25.17 -128.12
N VAL A 168 9.25 24.23 -127.86
CA VAL A 168 8.32 24.21 -126.72
C VAL A 168 8.53 22.90 -125.93
N THR A 169 8.70 22.99 -124.61
CA THR A 169 8.86 21.84 -123.69
C THR A 169 7.51 21.24 -123.26
N ASN A 170 7.41 19.91 -123.16
CA ASN A 170 6.22 19.14 -122.75
C ASN A 170 6.54 18.31 -121.48
N PHE A 171 5.62 18.27 -120.52
CA PHE A 171 5.76 17.51 -119.26
C PHE A 171 4.61 16.52 -119.06
N LEU A 172 4.90 15.31 -118.59
CA LEU A 172 3.91 14.32 -118.10
C LEU A 172 4.22 14.00 -116.64
N LYS A 173 3.19 13.73 -115.84
CA LYS A 173 3.31 13.25 -114.46
C LYS A 173 2.54 11.94 -114.30
N VAL A 174 3.16 10.95 -113.68
CA VAL A 174 2.67 9.57 -113.49
C VAL A 174 2.83 9.21 -112.00
N GLU A 175 1.85 8.52 -111.43
CA GLU A 175 1.82 8.15 -110.00
C GLU A 175 2.10 6.64 -109.86
N GLU A 176 2.91 6.26 -108.85
CA GLU A 176 3.28 4.87 -108.54
C GLU A 176 2.28 4.19 -107.60
N ASP A 177 1.55 4.97 -106.78
CA ASP A 177 0.49 4.56 -105.83
C ASP A 177 -0.56 3.58 -106.37
N ALA A 178 -0.73 3.51 -107.69
CA ALA A 178 -1.71 2.64 -108.35
C ALA A 178 -1.17 1.22 -108.65
N LEU A 179 0.11 0.95 -108.41
CA LEU A 179 0.70 -0.38 -108.55
C LEU A 179 0.34 -1.25 -107.35
N ASN A 180 -0.27 -2.41 -107.61
CA ASN A 180 -0.74 -3.29 -106.54
C ASN A 180 0.45 -3.92 -105.80
N PRO A 181 0.52 -3.87 -104.46
CA PRO A 181 1.52 -4.58 -103.69
C PRO A 181 1.40 -6.09 -103.94
N GLY A 182 2.40 -6.69 -104.60
CA GLY A 182 2.66 -8.12 -104.48
C GLY A 182 1.87 -9.13 -105.31
N ASN A 183 1.30 -8.81 -106.49
CA ASN A 183 0.72 -9.86 -107.37
C ASN A 183 1.06 -9.68 -108.87
N LYS A 184 2.20 -10.23 -109.31
CA LYS A 184 2.47 -10.50 -110.72
C LYS A 184 1.87 -11.85 -111.13
N GLU A 185 0.56 -11.88 -111.36
CA GLU A 185 -0.04 -12.89 -112.25
C GLU A 185 -0.27 -12.27 -113.63
N VAL A 186 0.33 -12.89 -114.66
CA VAL A 186 0.28 -12.48 -116.07
C VAL A 186 -1.18 -12.37 -116.52
N GLY A 187 -1.73 -11.16 -116.62
CA GLY A 187 -3.05 -10.96 -117.23
C GLY A 187 -3.80 -9.67 -116.93
N THR A 188 -3.47 -8.93 -115.88
CA THR A 188 -4.10 -7.63 -115.58
C THR A 188 -3.08 -6.69 -114.93
N ASP A 189 -2.08 -6.26 -115.69
CA ASP A 189 -1.18 -5.22 -115.20
C ASP A 189 -2.00 -3.94 -115.01
N GLN A 190 -2.12 -3.46 -113.77
CA GLN A 190 -2.53 -2.09 -113.48
C GLN A 190 -1.41 -1.21 -114.00
N GLN A 191 -1.60 -0.63 -115.17
CA GLN A 191 -0.62 0.23 -115.81
C GLN A 191 -1.07 1.67 -115.69
N THR A 192 -0.18 2.55 -115.23
CA THR A 192 -0.48 3.99 -115.18
C THR A 192 -0.09 4.61 -116.51
N THR A 193 -1.07 4.85 -117.39
CA THR A 193 -0.85 5.45 -118.72
C THR A 193 -1.18 6.95 -118.76
N ARG A 194 -0.32 7.77 -119.36
CA ARG A 194 -0.49 9.22 -119.63
C ARG A 194 -0.10 9.56 -121.07
N THR A 195 -0.76 10.53 -121.67
CA THR A 195 -0.53 10.92 -123.08
C THR A 195 -0.37 12.43 -123.22
N VAL A 196 0.54 12.90 -124.09
CA VAL A 196 0.75 14.31 -124.46
C VAL A 196 0.88 14.45 -125.97
N THR A 197 0.49 15.59 -126.55
CA THR A 197 0.71 15.88 -127.98
C THR A 197 1.87 16.87 -128.13
N LEU A 198 2.90 16.48 -128.88
CA LEU A 198 4.08 17.28 -129.18
C LEU A 198 3.72 18.41 -130.17
N VAL A 199 4.18 19.64 -129.88
CA VAL A 199 3.87 20.83 -130.67
C VAL A 199 5.02 21.13 -131.64
N GLY A 200 4.77 21.06 -132.97
CA GLY A 200 5.83 21.39 -133.96
C GLY A 200 5.64 20.95 -135.42
N GLY A 201 4.59 20.18 -135.76
CA GLY A 201 4.35 19.68 -137.13
C GLY A 201 4.19 18.15 -137.16
N SER A 202 3.99 17.57 -138.35
CA SER A 202 3.84 16.11 -138.53
C SER A 202 5.18 15.46 -138.89
N GLY A 203 5.37 14.18 -138.51
CA GLY A 203 6.58 13.42 -138.83
C GLY A 203 7.58 13.28 -137.69
N PHE A 204 7.12 13.18 -136.44
CA PHE A 204 7.95 12.76 -135.30
C PHE A 204 8.21 11.25 -135.35
N ILE A 205 9.44 10.84 -135.03
CA ILE A 205 9.84 9.45 -134.90
C ILE A 205 10.78 9.26 -133.70
N LEU A 206 10.80 8.06 -133.12
CA LEU A 206 11.87 7.61 -132.25
C LEU A 206 13.01 7.08 -133.12
N ASP A 207 14.17 7.73 -133.11
CA ASP A 207 15.30 7.36 -134.00
C ASP A 207 16.44 6.70 -133.21
N GLU A 208 16.78 5.46 -133.61
CA GLU A 208 17.91 4.70 -133.07
C GLU A 208 19.26 5.03 -133.74
N GLN A 209 19.27 5.63 -134.94
CA GLN A 209 20.46 5.66 -135.82
C GLN A 209 21.56 6.65 -135.39
N GLY A 210 21.39 7.34 -134.26
CA GLY A 210 22.34 8.34 -133.73
C GLY A 210 23.16 7.94 -132.49
N GLY A 211 22.85 6.84 -131.79
CA GLY A 211 23.60 6.42 -130.59
C GLY A 211 23.16 7.02 -129.24
N ASN A 212 22.03 7.73 -129.18
CA ASN A 212 21.60 8.51 -128.01
C ASN A 212 20.75 7.76 -126.96
N LEU A 213 20.56 6.42 -127.04
CA LEU A 213 19.85 5.66 -125.99
C LEU A 213 20.59 5.70 -124.63
N GLY A 214 21.92 5.82 -124.66
CA GLY A 214 22.74 5.92 -123.45
C GLY A 214 22.59 7.27 -122.73
N ASP A 215 21.96 8.26 -123.35
CA ASP A 215 21.71 9.58 -122.77
C ASP A 215 20.39 9.61 -121.97
N LEU A 216 19.62 8.51 -121.94
CA LEU A 216 18.46 8.35 -121.07
C LEU A 216 18.89 8.13 -119.59
N PRO A 217 18.05 8.53 -118.61
CA PRO A 217 18.38 8.44 -117.19
C PRO A 217 18.75 7.03 -116.73
N GLN A 218 19.81 6.91 -115.93
CA GLN A 218 20.17 5.65 -115.27
C GLN A 218 19.32 5.50 -114.01
N LEU A 219 18.31 4.64 -114.07
CA LEU A 219 17.36 4.38 -112.99
C LEU A 219 17.47 2.94 -112.53
N THR A 220 17.01 2.64 -111.31
CA THR A 220 16.89 1.28 -110.81
C THR A 220 15.45 0.93 -110.48
N SER A 221 15.15 -0.36 -110.49
CA SER A 221 13.92 -0.93 -109.95
C SER A 221 14.31 -2.17 -109.15
N ASN A 222 13.87 -2.26 -107.90
CA ASN A 222 14.26 -3.31 -106.95
C ASN A 222 15.79 -3.46 -106.83
N GLY A 223 16.52 -2.34 -106.84
CA GLY A 223 17.98 -2.26 -106.82
C GLY A 223 18.67 -2.73 -108.11
N SER A 224 17.93 -3.04 -109.18
CA SER A 224 18.46 -3.51 -110.48
C SER A 224 18.42 -2.41 -111.55
N PRO A 225 19.46 -2.23 -112.39
CA PRO A 225 19.50 -1.15 -113.39
C PRO A 225 18.49 -1.33 -114.53
N ILE A 226 17.73 -0.28 -114.85
CA ILE A 226 16.79 -0.22 -115.98
C ILE A 226 17.54 -0.04 -117.31
N GLN A 227 17.20 -0.85 -118.30
CA GLN A 227 17.69 -0.81 -119.68
C GLN A 227 16.60 -0.34 -120.65
N TYR A 228 17.00 0.24 -121.79
CA TYR A 228 16.09 0.86 -122.77
C TYR A 228 16.22 0.25 -124.17
N LYS A 229 15.11 0.14 -124.91
CA LYS A 229 15.07 -0.37 -126.29
C LYS A 229 13.99 0.29 -127.15
N ILE A 230 14.34 0.75 -128.36
CA ILE A 230 13.38 1.31 -129.34
C ILE A 230 12.96 0.23 -130.35
N THR A 231 11.67 0.21 -130.73
CA THR A 231 11.11 -0.70 -131.74
C THR A 231 10.24 0.07 -132.74
N GLY A 232 10.44 -0.16 -134.05
CA GLY A 232 9.50 0.30 -135.10
C GLY A 232 9.44 1.82 -135.34
N PHE A 233 10.40 2.59 -134.80
CA PHE A 233 10.41 4.06 -134.76
C PHE A 233 9.26 4.70 -133.97
N THR A 234 8.44 3.90 -133.28
CA THR A 234 7.24 4.36 -132.55
C THR A 234 7.28 4.01 -131.07
N ASP A 235 7.98 2.95 -130.66
CA ASP A 235 7.92 2.44 -129.29
C ASP A 235 9.28 2.46 -128.60
N LEU A 236 9.34 2.91 -127.34
CA LEU A 236 10.45 2.73 -126.40
C LEU A 236 9.99 1.84 -125.25
N THR A 237 10.75 0.80 -124.92
CA THR A 237 10.50 -0.08 -123.79
C THR A 237 11.66 0.02 -122.80
N ALA A 238 11.34 0.33 -121.54
CA ALA A 238 12.26 0.28 -120.42
C ALA A 238 12.04 -1.03 -119.65
N TYR A 239 13.10 -1.80 -119.43
CA TYR A 239 13.02 -3.12 -118.81
C TYR A 239 14.22 -3.39 -117.91
N ILE A 240 14.05 -4.26 -116.92
CA ILE A 240 15.18 -4.86 -116.18
C ILE A 240 15.38 -6.30 -116.66
N ASP A 241 16.64 -6.73 -116.71
CA ASP A 241 16.96 -8.14 -116.91
C ASP A 241 16.71 -8.86 -115.58
N VAL A 242 15.64 -9.65 -115.51
CA VAL A 242 15.44 -10.53 -114.36
C VAL A 242 16.34 -11.75 -114.57
N PRO A 243 17.34 -11.98 -113.70
CA PRO A 243 18.14 -13.19 -113.79
C PRO A 243 17.21 -14.39 -113.71
N GLY A 244 17.26 -15.25 -114.73
CA GLY A 244 16.55 -16.52 -114.70
C GLY A 244 16.90 -17.24 -113.39
N ASN A 245 15.87 -17.63 -112.65
CA ASN A 245 15.98 -18.52 -111.53
C ASN A 245 16.42 -19.90 -112.05
N ASN A 246 17.73 -20.05 -112.28
CA ASN A 246 18.56 -21.26 -112.42
C ASN A 246 19.54 -21.19 -113.61
N GLU A 247 20.77 -21.62 -113.37
CA GLU A 247 21.88 -21.67 -114.31
C GLU A 247 21.52 -22.31 -115.66
N GLY A 248 21.51 -21.52 -116.74
CA GLY A 248 21.92 -21.98 -118.07
C GLY A 248 20.87 -22.39 -119.10
N GLU A 249 19.56 -22.46 -118.81
CA GLU A 249 18.57 -22.97 -119.79
C GLU A 249 17.37 -22.06 -120.14
N ASN A 250 17.17 -20.93 -119.44
CA ASN A 250 16.23 -19.89 -119.88
C ASN A 250 17.00 -18.61 -120.22
N PRO A 251 16.81 -18.00 -121.41
CA PRO A 251 17.34 -16.67 -121.67
C PRO A 251 16.75 -15.69 -120.65
N PRO A 252 17.49 -14.64 -120.24
CA PRO A 252 16.97 -13.62 -119.32
C PRO A 252 15.60 -13.14 -119.80
N THR A 253 14.61 -13.19 -118.90
CA THR A 253 13.28 -12.66 -119.17
C THR A 253 13.31 -11.17 -118.85
N GLN A 254 12.99 -10.35 -119.83
CA GLN A 254 12.91 -8.91 -119.67
C GLN A 254 11.61 -8.57 -118.95
N GLU A 255 11.71 -7.98 -117.75
CA GLU A 255 10.58 -7.41 -117.06
C GLU A 255 10.44 -5.95 -117.47
N VAL A 256 9.29 -5.58 -118.00
CA VAL A 256 9.04 -4.22 -118.48
C VAL A 256 8.63 -3.34 -117.31
N ILE A 257 9.38 -2.25 -117.10
CA ILE A 257 9.10 -1.25 -116.06
C ILE A 257 8.21 -0.13 -116.60
N PHE A 258 8.49 0.36 -117.81
CA PHE A 258 7.60 1.29 -118.50
C PHE A 258 7.74 1.21 -120.03
N THR A 259 6.75 1.74 -120.74
CA THR A 259 6.77 1.86 -122.20
C THR A 259 6.38 3.26 -122.64
N VAL A 260 6.86 3.68 -123.80
CA VAL A 260 6.50 4.94 -124.46
C VAL A 260 6.11 4.65 -125.91
N HIS A 261 4.96 5.13 -126.35
CA HIS A 261 4.48 5.01 -127.73
C HIS A 261 4.32 6.40 -128.35
N LEU A 262 4.83 6.61 -129.56
CA LEU A 262 4.79 7.88 -130.29
C LEU A 262 4.10 7.71 -131.65
N GLU A 263 2.97 8.40 -131.83
CA GLU A 263 2.20 8.41 -133.07
C GLU A 263 2.74 9.46 -134.07
N ALA A 264 2.50 9.21 -135.37
CA ALA A 264 3.03 10.04 -136.46
C ALA A 264 2.50 11.49 -136.49
N ASP A 265 1.38 11.76 -135.81
CA ASP A 265 0.77 13.07 -135.62
C ASP A 265 1.31 13.83 -134.39
N GLY A 266 2.25 13.23 -133.66
CA GLY A 266 2.95 13.81 -132.52
C GLY A 266 2.37 13.44 -131.16
N VAL A 267 1.43 12.50 -131.05
CA VAL A 267 0.90 12.03 -129.76
C VAL A 267 1.86 11.03 -129.10
N LEU A 268 2.40 11.35 -127.92
CA LEU A 268 3.26 10.50 -127.09
C LEU A 268 2.49 9.96 -125.88
N THR A 269 2.48 8.65 -125.70
CA THR A 269 1.85 7.93 -124.58
C THR A 269 2.92 7.24 -123.74
N PHE A 270 3.03 7.55 -122.45
CA PHE A 270 3.87 6.89 -121.46
C PHE A 270 3.02 5.95 -120.60
N THR A 271 3.49 4.75 -120.33
CA THR A 271 2.81 3.74 -119.52
C THR A 271 3.78 3.12 -118.51
N LEU A 272 3.55 3.36 -117.21
CA LEU A 272 4.28 2.75 -116.10
C LEU A 272 3.65 1.39 -115.75
N ILE A 273 4.49 0.37 -115.56
CA ILE A 273 4.10 -1.05 -115.42
C ILE A 273 4.75 -1.69 -114.18
N GLY A 274 5.97 -1.27 -113.83
CA GLY A 274 6.68 -1.70 -112.63
C GLY A 274 7.25 -0.51 -111.86
N GLN A 275 7.63 -0.76 -110.61
CA GLN A 275 8.13 0.25 -109.68
C GLN A 275 9.49 0.80 -110.08
N ILE A 276 9.86 1.99 -109.60
CA ILE A 276 11.18 2.60 -109.76
C ILE A 276 11.69 2.94 -108.37
N ASP A 277 12.93 2.59 -108.03
CA ASP A 277 13.44 2.92 -106.69
C ASP A 277 13.74 4.42 -106.59
N HIS A 278 13.20 5.05 -105.55
CA HIS A 278 13.48 6.44 -105.25
C HIS A 278 14.75 6.57 -104.41
N PRO A 279 15.55 7.63 -104.66
CA PRO A 279 16.69 7.90 -103.82
C PRO A 279 16.21 8.32 -102.44
N ASN A 280 16.64 7.60 -101.40
CA ASN A 280 16.37 7.98 -100.02
C ASN A 280 16.77 9.46 -99.80
N PRO A 281 15.89 10.30 -99.22
CA PRO A 281 16.18 11.71 -98.95
C PRO A 281 17.52 11.96 -98.25
N ASP A 282 18.00 10.99 -97.46
CA ASP A 282 19.23 11.08 -96.66
C ASP A 282 20.53 10.82 -97.44
N ASP A 283 20.46 10.25 -98.65
CA ASP A 283 21.67 9.90 -99.43
C ASP A 283 22.23 11.10 -100.24
N ASN A 284 21.50 12.22 -100.35
CA ASN A 284 22.03 13.49 -100.90
C ASN A 284 21.34 14.74 -100.31
N PRO A 285 21.95 15.44 -99.33
CA PRO A 285 21.32 16.52 -98.58
C PRO A 285 21.12 17.85 -99.36
N GLU A 286 21.56 17.95 -100.62
CA GLU A 286 21.36 19.16 -101.44
C GLU A 286 20.05 19.18 -102.25
N LEU A 287 19.29 18.08 -102.30
CA LEU A 287 17.95 18.04 -102.90
C LEU A 287 16.87 18.23 -101.82
N THR A 288 16.59 19.48 -101.49
CA THR A 288 15.49 19.83 -100.56
C THR A 288 14.30 20.33 -101.37
N GLY A 289 13.32 19.46 -101.62
CA GLY A 289 12.02 19.90 -102.17
C GLY A 289 11.16 18.86 -102.88
N ASP A 290 11.71 17.78 -103.42
CA ASP A 290 10.99 16.93 -104.38
C ASP A 290 11.68 15.57 -104.62
N ALA A 291 12.37 14.99 -103.61
CA ALA A 291 12.93 13.63 -103.67
C ALA A 291 11.87 12.52 -103.91
N GLN A 292 10.59 12.87 -103.79
CA GLN A 292 9.44 12.04 -104.14
C GLN A 292 9.20 11.94 -105.65
N LEU A 293 9.93 12.68 -106.50
CA LEU A 293 9.70 12.74 -107.95
C LEU A 293 10.95 12.41 -108.78
N ILE A 294 10.89 11.34 -109.58
CA ILE A 294 11.92 10.99 -110.56
C ILE A 294 11.54 11.57 -111.94
N GLY A 295 12.37 12.47 -112.48
CA GLY A 295 12.20 13.03 -113.82
C GLY A 295 12.94 12.27 -114.92
N ILE A 296 12.23 11.83 -115.96
CA ILE A 296 12.73 11.04 -117.09
C ILE A 296 12.71 11.88 -118.37
N ASP A 297 13.87 12.36 -118.84
CA ASP A 297 13.98 13.13 -120.10
C ASP A 297 14.04 12.20 -121.33
N LEU A 298 13.02 12.27 -122.19
CA LEU A 298 12.87 11.46 -123.41
C LEU A 298 13.29 12.22 -124.68
N SER A 299 13.67 13.50 -124.57
CA SER A 299 14.05 14.34 -125.72
C SER A 299 15.19 13.78 -126.58
N PRO A 300 16.25 13.15 -126.01
CA PRO A 300 17.41 12.68 -126.79
C PRO A 300 17.08 11.63 -127.86
N VAL A 301 15.94 10.95 -127.74
CA VAL A 301 15.54 9.85 -128.63
C VAL A 301 14.40 10.21 -129.59
N ILE A 302 13.86 11.43 -129.53
CA ILE A 302 12.77 11.90 -130.39
C ILE A 302 13.34 12.82 -131.48
N ALA A 303 13.04 12.55 -132.75
CA ALA A 303 13.45 13.36 -133.90
C ALA A 303 12.26 13.86 -134.73
N ALA A 304 12.37 15.07 -135.28
CA ALA A 304 11.38 15.69 -136.14
C ALA A 304 12.04 16.26 -137.41
N SER A 305 11.50 15.94 -138.58
CA SER A 305 12.02 16.42 -139.88
C SER A 305 13.55 16.24 -140.07
N GLY A 306 14.12 15.19 -139.47
CA GLY A 306 15.55 14.85 -139.58
C GLY A 306 16.48 15.50 -138.54
N ALA A 307 15.96 16.16 -137.50
CA ALA A 307 16.75 16.66 -136.37
C ALA A 307 16.16 16.22 -135.02
N PHE A 308 17.03 15.88 -134.05
CA PHE A 308 16.62 15.54 -132.68
C PHE A 308 16.08 16.75 -131.92
N LEU A 309 15.19 16.49 -130.96
CA LEU A 309 14.70 17.53 -130.06
C LEU A 309 15.83 18.00 -129.11
N PRO A 310 15.88 19.30 -128.75
CA PRO A 310 16.78 19.79 -127.71
C PRO A 310 16.55 19.04 -126.39
N PRO A 311 17.59 18.79 -125.57
CA PRO A 311 17.43 18.22 -124.23
C PRO A 311 16.39 19.00 -123.39
N GLY A 312 15.61 18.29 -122.58
CA GLY A 312 14.55 18.87 -121.76
C GLY A 312 13.30 19.34 -122.52
N SER A 313 13.06 18.84 -123.73
CA SER A 313 11.83 19.08 -124.51
C SER A 313 10.66 18.15 -124.14
N VAL A 314 10.93 16.96 -123.61
CA VAL A 314 9.91 15.97 -123.16
C VAL A 314 10.39 15.30 -121.88
N ILE A 315 9.76 15.59 -120.75
CA ILE A 315 10.11 15.00 -119.44
C ILE A 315 8.89 14.31 -118.81
N VAL A 316 9.07 13.14 -118.22
CA VAL A 316 8.06 12.38 -117.46
C VAL A 316 8.45 12.31 -115.98
N PHE A 317 7.59 12.73 -115.05
CA PHE A 317 7.84 12.63 -113.61
C PHE A 317 7.09 11.44 -112.98
N VAL A 318 7.74 10.66 -112.09
CA VAL A 318 7.20 9.49 -111.36
C VAL A 318 7.27 9.71 -109.84
N GLU A 319 6.20 9.39 -109.09
CA GLU A 319 5.96 9.77 -107.68
C GLU A 319 5.97 8.57 -106.71
N ASP A 320 6.62 8.67 -105.52
CA ASP A 320 6.97 7.58 -104.55
C ASP A 320 5.86 7.06 -103.59
N ASP A 321 5.96 5.83 -103.03
CA ASP A 321 4.95 5.18 -102.14
C ASP A 321 5.35 4.98 -100.66
N MET A 322 4.71 5.70 -99.71
CA MET A 322 5.07 5.69 -98.27
C MET A 322 4.40 4.56 -97.44
N PRO A 323 5.04 4.06 -96.34
CA PRO A 323 4.45 3.06 -95.45
C PRO A 323 3.33 3.64 -94.55
N ILE A 324 2.41 2.78 -94.09
CA ILE A 324 1.26 3.15 -93.23
C ILE A 324 1.29 2.34 -91.93
N ALA A 325 1.21 3.02 -90.79
CA ALA A 325 1.10 2.41 -89.46
C ALA A 325 -0.29 2.65 -88.84
N THR A 326 -0.94 1.60 -88.33
CA THR A 326 -2.19 1.67 -87.57
C THR A 326 -2.11 0.79 -86.32
N ILE A 327 -2.53 1.33 -85.18
CA ILE A 327 -2.68 0.57 -83.93
C ILE A 327 -4.06 0.85 -83.33
N ASN A 328 -4.73 -0.21 -82.87
CA ASN A 328 -6.08 -0.15 -82.28
C ASN A 328 -6.10 -0.82 -80.92
N LEU A 329 -6.94 -0.31 -80.00
CA LEU A 329 -7.25 -0.97 -78.73
C LEU A 329 -8.25 -2.10 -78.91
N ASN A 330 -8.04 -3.19 -78.19
CA ASN A 330 -9.05 -4.23 -78.03
C ASN A 330 -10.01 -3.83 -76.90
N GLU A 331 -11.12 -3.18 -77.26
CA GLU A 331 -12.02 -2.53 -76.28
C GLU A 331 -12.62 -3.44 -75.20
N THR A 332 -12.68 -4.76 -75.46
CA THR A 332 -13.26 -5.77 -74.55
C THR A 332 -12.25 -6.44 -73.64
N LEU A 333 -10.95 -6.14 -73.77
CA LEU A 333 -9.88 -6.75 -72.99
C LEU A 333 -9.24 -5.71 -72.05
N GLY A 334 -8.96 -6.13 -70.83
CA GLY A 334 -8.21 -5.38 -69.82
C GLY A 334 -7.30 -6.33 -69.05
N ILE A 335 -6.23 -5.79 -68.49
CA ILE A 335 -5.36 -6.51 -67.56
C ILE A 335 -5.75 -6.04 -66.17
N VAL A 336 -6.37 -6.94 -65.41
CA VAL A 336 -6.74 -6.72 -64.02
C VAL A 336 -5.78 -7.53 -63.16
N LEU A 337 -5.09 -6.85 -62.26
CA LEU A 337 -4.34 -7.44 -61.18
C LEU A 337 -5.23 -7.35 -59.95
N ASP A 338 -5.61 -8.52 -59.46
CA ASP A 338 -6.45 -8.71 -58.29
C ASP A 338 -5.64 -9.57 -57.34
N GLU A 339 -5.37 -8.99 -56.17
CA GLU A 339 -4.50 -9.56 -55.14
C GLU A 339 -5.28 -10.49 -54.20
N SER A 340 -6.59 -10.71 -54.43
CA SER A 340 -7.40 -11.61 -53.63
C SER A 340 -6.92 -13.06 -53.72
N ILE A 341 -6.43 -13.62 -52.61
CA ILE A 341 -6.19 -15.07 -52.47
C ILE A 341 -7.39 -15.73 -51.81
N ARG A 342 -8.26 -16.30 -52.65
CA ARG A 342 -9.19 -17.43 -52.42
C ARG A 342 -10.65 -17.05 -52.69
N PRO A 343 -11.45 -17.99 -53.24
CA PRO A 343 -12.89 -17.83 -53.34
C PRO A 343 -13.52 -17.89 -51.94
N HIS A 344 -13.71 -16.74 -51.29
CA HIS A 344 -14.56 -16.63 -50.10
C HIS A 344 -16.00 -16.29 -50.51
N ALA A 345 -16.89 -17.26 -50.28
CA ALA A 345 -18.05 -17.55 -51.11
C ALA A 345 -19.32 -16.70 -50.88
N ILE A 346 -19.26 -15.45 -50.42
CA ILE A 346 -20.51 -14.69 -50.18
C ILE A 346 -20.62 -13.28 -50.78
N THR A 347 -19.53 -12.59 -51.16
CA THR A 347 -19.66 -11.23 -51.75
C THR A 347 -18.64 -10.87 -52.83
N ASP A 348 -17.59 -11.65 -53.01
CA ASP A 348 -16.66 -11.47 -54.12
C ASP A 348 -17.36 -11.88 -55.43
N THR A 349 -17.58 -10.90 -56.32
CA THR A 349 -18.34 -11.09 -57.57
C THR A 349 -17.47 -11.45 -58.77
N ASN A 350 -16.15 -11.33 -58.64
CA ASN A 350 -15.15 -11.58 -59.67
C ASN A 350 -14.13 -12.65 -59.26
N ALA A 351 -14.30 -13.39 -58.16
CA ALA A 351 -13.53 -14.57 -57.64
C ALA A 351 -12.91 -15.57 -58.66
N THR A 352 -13.33 -15.50 -59.92
CA THR A 352 -12.81 -16.27 -61.06
C THR A 352 -11.75 -15.52 -61.88
N ALA A 353 -11.51 -14.24 -61.60
CA ALA A 353 -10.48 -13.37 -62.16
C ALA A 353 -9.22 -13.32 -61.27
N ASP A 354 -9.31 -13.84 -60.04
CA ASP A 354 -8.23 -14.02 -59.06
C ASP A 354 -7.03 -14.70 -59.71
N ASN A 355 -5.94 -13.94 -59.86
CA ASN A 355 -4.76 -14.38 -60.60
C ASN A 355 -3.74 -15.13 -59.74
N ILE A 356 -4.09 -15.55 -58.53
CA ILE A 356 -3.13 -16.18 -57.62
C ILE A 356 -3.30 -17.70 -57.61
N SER A 357 -2.44 -18.40 -58.36
CA SER A 357 -1.80 -19.66 -57.90
C SER A 357 -0.94 -20.27 -59.01
N MET A 358 0.39 -20.20 -58.88
CA MET A 358 1.40 -21.11 -59.51
C MET A 358 1.33 -21.39 -61.04
N SER A 359 0.38 -20.84 -61.78
CA SER A 359 0.15 -21.10 -63.21
C SER A 359 0.53 -19.93 -64.10
N ASN A 360 0.72 -18.74 -63.54
CA ASN A 360 1.27 -17.59 -64.24
C ASN A 360 2.67 -17.28 -63.70
N PRO A 361 3.75 -17.73 -64.35
CA PRO A 361 5.11 -17.45 -63.90
C PRO A 361 5.39 -15.95 -64.01
N ASP A 362 6.22 -15.40 -63.12
CA ASP A 362 6.66 -14.00 -63.19
C ASP A 362 7.11 -13.67 -64.63
N PRO A 363 6.41 -12.76 -65.33
CA PRO A 363 6.75 -12.41 -66.70
C PRO A 363 8.14 -11.77 -66.83
N PHE A 364 8.76 -11.36 -65.74
CA PHE A 364 10.08 -10.72 -65.68
C PHE A 364 11.19 -11.64 -65.14
N GLY A 365 10.89 -12.92 -64.90
CA GLY A 365 11.90 -13.95 -64.59
C GLY A 365 12.65 -13.75 -63.27
N GLY A 366 12.02 -13.09 -62.29
CA GLY A 366 12.55 -12.78 -60.96
C GLY A 366 13.37 -11.49 -60.90
N SER A 367 13.40 -10.68 -61.97
CA SER A 367 14.28 -9.50 -62.08
C SER A 367 13.96 -8.41 -61.05
N TYR A 368 12.71 -8.32 -60.59
CA TYR A 368 12.25 -7.26 -59.67
C TYR A 368 11.73 -7.79 -58.32
N GLY A 369 11.82 -9.10 -58.08
CA GLY A 369 11.31 -9.74 -56.86
C GLY A 369 10.31 -10.86 -57.15
N THR A 370 9.58 -11.31 -56.13
CA THR A 370 8.43 -12.20 -56.30
C THR A 370 7.19 -11.32 -56.45
N PRO A 371 6.43 -11.44 -57.54
CA PRO A 371 5.23 -10.62 -57.69
C PRO A 371 4.12 -11.06 -56.73
N ILE A 372 3.39 -10.08 -56.20
CA ILE A 372 2.15 -10.26 -55.42
C ILE A 372 0.92 -10.39 -56.34
N GLY A 373 1.01 -9.85 -57.57
CA GLY A 373 0.05 -10.09 -58.65
C GLY A 373 0.70 -10.07 -60.02
N ALA A 374 0.26 -10.91 -60.97
CA ALA A 374 0.76 -10.90 -62.35
C ALA A 374 -0.29 -11.36 -63.37
N SER A 375 -0.42 -10.62 -64.47
CA SER A 375 -1.41 -10.87 -65.52
C SER A 375 -0.90 -10.47 -66.91
N SER A 376 -1.48 -11.02 -67.97
CA SER A 376 -1.08 -10.72 -69.35
C SER A 376 -2.29 -10.75 -70.29
N GLY A 377 -2.27 -9.89 -71.31
CA GLY A 377 -3.34 -9.80 -72.28
C GLY A 377 -2.97 -9.00 -73.53
N SER A 378 -3.56 -9.36 -74.67
CA SER A 378 -3.39 -8.62 -75.92
C SER A 378 -4.27 -7.37 -75.92
N LEU A 379 -3.76 -6.26 -75.40
CA LEU A 379 -4.50 -4.99 -75.32
C LEU A 379 -4.59 -4.26 -76.68
N VAL A 380 -3.69 -4.55 -77.61
CA VAL A 380 -3.58 -3.85 -78.89
C VAL A 380 -3.53 -4.80 -80.08
N ASN A 381 -3.89 -4.30 -81.26
CA ASN A 381 -3.69 -4.98 -82.54
C ASN A 381 -3.27 -3.98 -83.63
N LYS A 382 -2.61 -4.46 -84.68
CA LYS A 382 -2.05 -3.66 -85.79
C LYS A 382 -2.87 -3.80 -87.09
N THR A 383 -4.16 -4.11 -86.96
CA THR A 383 -5.04 -4.26 -88.12
C THR A 383 -5.12 -2.92 -88.87
N GLY A 384 -4.62 -2.89 -90.11
CA GLY A 384 -4.56 -1.69 -90.94
C GLY A 384 -3.16 -1.12 -91.19
N SER A 385 -2.12 -1.67 -90.57
CA SER A 385 -0.73 -1.39 -90.95
C SER A 385 -0.38 -2.03 -92.30
N SER A 386 0.46 -1.35 -93.10
CA SER A 386 0.93 -1.83 -94.41
C SER A 386 2.30 -1.24 -94.75
N PRO A 387 3.31 -2.06 -95.09
CA PRO A 387 4.64 -1.58 -95.51
C PRO A 387 4.76 -1.12 -96.97
N GLY A 388 3.69 -0.64 -97.64
CA GLY A 388 3.77 -0.22 -99.05
C GLY A 388 3.91 -1.36 -100.09
N GLY A 389 4.25 -1.00 -101.32
CA GLY A 389 4.37 -1.87 -102.49
C GLY A 389 5.55 -2.85 -102.44
N ASP A 390 6.62 -2.52 -101.71
CA ASP A 390 7.93 -3.16 -101.74
C ASP A 390 8.24 -4.05 -100.51
N ASN A 391 7.52 -5.16 -100.37
CA ASN A 391 7.51 -5.99 -99.16
C ASN A 391 8.83 -6.74 -98.77
N LYS A 392 9.98 -6.51 -99.43
CA LYS A 392 11.20 -7.29 -99.18
C LYS A 392 12.12 -6.63 -98.15
N GLY A 393 11.97 -7.03 -96.88
CA GLY A 393 12.78 -6.53 -95.76
C GLY A 393 11.99 -5.76 -94.72
N ALA A 394 10.69 -5.57 -94.95
CA ALA A 394 9.77 -4.84 -94.10
C ALA A 394 9.58 -5.47 -92.70
N THR A 395 9.36 -4.62 -91.69
CA THR A 395 9.08 -5.02 -90.30
C THR A 395 7.90 -4.27 -89.70
N GLU A 396 7.17 -4.92 -88.79
CA GLU A 396 6.05 -4.32 -88.04
C GLU A 396 6.16 -4.71 -86.55
N LEU A 397 6.69 -3.83 -85.72
CA LEU A 397 7.04 -4.12 -84.32
C LEU A 397 6.26 -3.28 -83.33
N TYR A 398 5.92 -3.87 -82.17
CA TYR A 398 5.37 -3.18 -81.01
C TYR A 398 6.45 -2.71 -80.04
N SER A 399 6.21 -1.57 -79.39
CA SER A 399 7.01 -1.08 -78.27
C SER A 399 6.14 -0.30 -77.27
N LEU A 400 6.69 -0.01 -76.10
CA LEU A 400 6.03 0.83 -75.08
C LEU A 400 6.73 2.18 -74.96
N SER A 401 5.95 3.19 -74.57
CA SER A 401 6.48 4.50 -74.18
C SER A 401 5.68 5.10 -73.03
N ILE A 402 6.34 5.97 -72.27
CA ILE A 402 5.73 6.74 -71.19
C ILE A 402 5.16 8.04 -71.79
N ASN A 403 3.89 8.30 -71.49
CA ASN A 403 3.15 9.48 -71.92
C ASN A 403 2.92 10.44 -70.75
N GLY A 404 3.10 11.74 -70.97
CA GLY A 404 2.78 12.76 -69.94
C GLY A 404 3.77 12.89 -68.76
N GLY A 405 4.98 12.33 -68.85
CA GLY A 405 6.06 12.48 -67.87
C GLY A 405 6.22 11.28 -66.92
N ALA A 406 7.15 11.38 -65.96
CA ALA A 406 7.52 10.25 -65.09
C ALA A 406 6.52 9.96 -63.95
N ASP A 407 5.50 10.78 -63.72
CA ASP A 407 4.54 10.53 -62.63
C ASP A 407 3.43 9.57 -63.06
N SER A 408 3.35 8.40 -62.40
CA SER A 408 2.31 7.40 -62.67
C SER A 408 0.92 7.84 -62.20
N GLY A 409 0.85 8.78 -61.24
CA GLY A 409 -0.39 9.11 -60.52
C GLY A 409 -0.72 8.13 -59.38
N LEU A 410 0.01 7.02 -59.26
CA LEU A 410 -0.11 6.05 -58.18
C LEU A 410 0.91 6.33 -57.07
N LYS A 411 0.64 5.82 -55.86
CA LYS A 411 1.53 5.95 -54.70
C LYS A 411 1.77 4.59 -54.06
N MET A 412 2.96 4.41 -53.49
CA MET A 412 3.30 3.26 -52.65
C MET A 412 3.11 3.66 -51.19
N VAL A 413 2.53 2.78 -50.39
CA VAL A 413 2.48 2.96 -48.93
C VAL A 413 3.85 2.66 -48.33
N THR A 414 4.37 3.57 -47.50
CA THR A 414 5.70 3.43 -46.87
C THR A 414 5.63 3.43 -45.35
N GLY A 415 4.42 3.39 -44.80
CA GLY A 415 4.10 3.40 -43.39
C GLY A 415 2.61 3.70 -43.16
N PRO A 416 2.11 3.55 -41.92
CA PRO A 416 0.67 3.61 -41.60
C PRO A 416 0.02 4.94 -41.99
N PHE A 417 0.80 6.03 -42.11
CA PHE A 417 0.30 7.35 -42.52
C PHE A 417 1.13 8.05 -43.61
N THR A 418 2.23 7.44 -44.10
CA THR A 418 3.06 8.00 -45.18
C THR A 418 2.93 7.24 -46.52
N SER A 419 2.75 7.97 -47.62
CA SER A 419 2.78 7.40 -48.98
C SER A 419 3.79 8.15 -49.84
N THR A 420 4.42 7.43 -50.77
CA THR A 420 5.42 7.97 -51.70
C THR A 420 4.94 7.85 -53.14
N PRO A 421 5.13 8.87 -54.00
CA PRO A 421 4.76 8.77 -55.40
C PRO A 421 5.52 7.66 -56.14
N ILE A 422 4.82 6.93 -57.01
CA ILE A 422 5.40 5.94 -57.90
C ILE A 422 5.73 6.63 -59.23
N LEU A 423 7.00 6.55 -59.64
CA LEU A 423 7.50 7.17 -60.86
C LEU A 423 7.77 6.12 -61.94
N LEU A 424 7.29 6.36 -63.15
CA LEU A 424 7.51 5.57 -64.35
C LEU A 424 8.91 5.83 -64.92
N SER A 425 9.61 4.77 -65.31
CA SER A 425 10.86 4.85 -66.06
C SER A 425 11.02 3.65 -66.99
N MET A 426 11.76 3.84 -68.08
CA MET A 426 12.17 2.73 -68.95
C MET A 426 13.31 1.93 -68.30
N ASP A 427 13.20 0.61 -68.29
CA ASP A 427 14.26 -0.34 -67.92
C ASP A 427 14.43 -1.35 -69.07
N GLY A 428 15.38 -1.08 -69.97
CA GLY A 428 15.43 -1.76 -71.27
C GLY A 428 14.17 -1.45 -72.10
N ASP A 429 13.47 -2.50 -72.54
CA ASP A 429 12.20 -2.41 -73.28
C ASP A 429 10.96 -2.43 -72.36
N ASN A 430 11.16 -2.53 -71.04
CA ASN A 430 10.09 -2.58 -70.04
C ASN A 430 9.83 -1.19 -69.44
N ILE A 431 8.61 -0.95 -68.98
CA ILE A 431 8.27 0.18 -68.10
C ILE A 431 8.22 -0.34 -66.67
N VAL A 432 8.96 0.30 -65.76
CA VAL A 432 8.88 0.03 -64.32
C VAL A 432 8.33 1.25 -63.58
N GLY A 433 7.39 1.02 -62.68
CA GLY A 433 6.95 1.98 -61.67
C GLY A 433 7.80 1.81 -60.42
N LYS A 434 8.54 2.84 -60.01
CA LYS A 434 9.44 2.79 -58.85
C LYS A 434 9.35 4.03 -57.97
N THR A 435 9.60 3.87 -56.68
CA THR A 435 9.69 5.02 -55.75
C THR A 435 10.99 5.81 -55.97
N ALA A 436 11.08 7.01 -55.36
CA ALA A 436 12.31 7.81 -55.36
C ALA A 436 13.53 7.07 -54.77
N GLY A 437 13.30 6.07 -53.90
CA GLY A 437 14.33 5.21 -53.31
C GLY A 437 14.80 4.06 -54.20
N GLY A 438 14.15 3.84 -55.35
CA GLY A 438 14.50 2.80 -56.32
C GLY A 438 13.78 1.46 -56.15
N THR A 439 12.87 1.33 -55.19
CA THR A 439 12.01 0.14 -55.04
C THR A 439 11.04 0.05 -56.22
N VAL A 440 11.01 -1.10 -56.91
CA VAL A 440 10.08 -1.38 -58.01
C VAL A 440 8.76 -1.87 -57.43
N VAL A 441 7.67 -1.20 -57.78
CA VAL A 441 6.30 -1.49 -57.31
C VAL A 441 5.53 -2.29 -58.34
N PHE A 442 5.69 -1.97 -59.63
CA PHE A 442 5.15 -2.78 -60.73
C PHE A 442 6.05 -2.69 -61.97
N ALA A 443 5.92 -3.66 -62.87
CA ALA A 443 6.61 -3.68 -64.16
C ALA A 443 5.65 -4.10 -65.29
N ILE A 444 5.87 -3.52 -66.49
CA ILE A 444 5.04 -3.70 -67.68
C ILE A 444 5.96 -3.94 -68.88
N LYS A 445 5.63 -4.96 -69.69
CA LYS A 445 6.31 -5.25 -70.95
C LYS A 445 5.30 -5.51 -72.06
N ILE A 446 5.71 -5.33 -73.31
CA ILE A 446 4.95 -5.74 -74.50
C ILE A 446 5.80 -6.68 -75.36
N ASP A 447 5.19 -7.75 -75.86
CA ASP A 447 5.84 -8.60 -76.85
C ASP A 447 5.85 -7.91 -78.22
N ALA A 448 7.05 -7.71 -78.78
CA ALA A 448 7.26 -6.91 -79.98
C ALA A 448 6.59 -7.46 -81.25
N LEU A 449 6.21 -8.74 -81.28
CA LEU A 449 5.59 -9.38 -82.45
C LEU A 449 4.09 -9.57 -82.29
N THR A 450 3.64 -9.91 -81.09
CA THR A 450 2.24 -10.29 -80.80
C THR A 450 1.41 -9.17 -80.19
N GLY A 451 2.04 -8.17 -79.56
CA GLY A 451 1.36 -7.07 -78.87
C GLY A 451 0.73 -7.48 -77.52
N GLU A 452 1.08 -8.66 -77.00
CA GLU A 452 0.69 -9.09 -75.66
C GLU A 452 1.41 -8.23 -74.61
N VAL A 453 0.62 -7.62 -73.73
CA VAL A 453 1.13 -6.82 -72.60
C VAL A 453 1.14 -7.70 -71.36
N SER A 454 2.26 -7.77 -70.67
CA SER A 454 2.37 -8.44 -69.36
C SER A 454 2.64 -7.43 -68.27
N VAL A 455 1.95 -7.55 -67.14
CA VAL A 455 2.06 -6.68 -65.97
C VAL A 455 2.29 -7.52 -64.73
N ALA A 456 3.18 -7.08 -63.85
CA ALA A 456 3.40 -7.68 -62.53
C ALA A 456 3.53 -6.59 -61.47
N GLN A 457 2.89 -6.79 -60.32
CA GLN A 457 2.95 -5.97 -59.12
C GLN A 457 3.81 -6.68 -58.06
N TYR A 458 4.62 -5.92 -57.32
CA TYR A 458 5.62 -6.42 -56.37
C TYR A 458 5.47 -5.81 -54.97
N GLU A 459 4.82 -4.65 -54.86
CA GLU A 459 4.59 -3.94 -53.60
C GLU A 459 3.18 -3.35 -53.61
N ALA A 460 2.61 -3.11 -52.42
CA ALA A 460 1.28 -2.53 -52.25
C ALA A 460 1.17 -1.14 -52.88
N ILE A 461 0.08 -0.91 -53.61
CA ILE A 461 -0.27 0.38 -54.21
C ILE A 461 -1.38 0.98 -53.35
N ALA A 462 -1.26 2.26 -53.02
CA ALA A 462 -2.27 2.94 -52.20
C ALA A 462 -3.55 3.20 -53.00
N HIS A 463 -4.69 2.79 -52.44
CA HIS A 463 -6.00 3.05 -53.01
C HIS A 463 -6.70 4.27 -52.38
N PRO A 464 -7.73 4.83 -53.03
CA PRO A 464 -8.50 5.95 -52.49
C PRO A 464 -9.45 5.56 -51.33
N ASN A 465 -8.93 5.39 -50.10
CA ASN A 465 -9.79 5.05 -48.95
C ASN A 465 -10.94 6.07 -48.78
N GLN A 466 -12.18 5.57 -48.80
CA GLN A 466 -13.30 6.28 -48.19
C GLN A 466 -13.20 6.08 -46.67
N PHE A 467 -13.45 7.16 -45.92
CA PHE A 467 -13.51 7.26 -44.46
C PHE A 467 -13.85 5.96 -43.68
N PRO A 468 -13.37 5.82 -42.42
CA PRO A 468 -13.28 4.56 -41.64
C PRO A 468 -14.58 3.79 -41.33
N PHE A 469 -15.72 4.11 -41.95
CA PHE A 469 -17.03 3.50 -41.70
C PHE A 469 -17.76 2.98 -42.94
N SER A 470 -17.23 3.14 -44.15
CA SER A 470 -17.72 2.40 -45.32
C SER A 470 -16.96 1.08 -45.39
N GLY A 471 -17.64 -0.05 -45.19
CA GLY A 471 -17.03 -1.38 -45.10
C GLY A 471 -16.07 -1.72 -46.25
N PRO A 472 -15.20 -2.74 -46.05
CA PRO A 472 -14.07 -3.02 -46.92
C PRO A 472 -14.53 -3.21 -48.37
N ASN A 473 -14.13 -2.29 -49.25
CA ASN A 473 -14.40 -2.42 -50.67
C ASN A 473 -13.24 -3.15 -51.35
N ARG A 474 -13.33 -4.48 -51.32
CA ARG A 474 -12.33 -5.48 -51.75
C ARG A 474 -12.00 -5.50 -53.25
N ASP A 475 -12.31 -4.43 -53.97
CA ASP A 475 -12.30 -4.39 -55.44
C ASP A 475 -12.01 -2.97 -55.96
N GLU A 476 -11.59 -2.04 -55.09
CA GLU A 476 -11.37 -0.65 -55.49
C GLU A 476 -10.30 -0.55 -56.60
N PRO A 477 -10.60 0.04 -57.78
CA PRO A 477 -9.66 0.01 -58.90
C PRO A 477 -8.81 1.28 -59.00
N VAL A 478 -7.49 1.12 -59.08
CA VAL A 478 -6.55 2.17 -59.52
C VAL A 478 -5.93 1.80 -60.88
N ASN A 479 -5.52 2.79 -61.69
CA ASN A 479 -5.01 2.55 -63.04
C ASN A 479 -4.00 3.62 -63.50
N LEU A 480 -3.45 3.44 -64.71
CA LEU A 480 -2.41 4.28 -65.30
C LEU A 480 -2.94 5.16 -66.44
N ASN A 481 -4.21 5.58 -66.38
CA ASN A 481 -4.89 6.31 -67.45
C ASN A 481 -4.07 7.48 -68.03
N GLY A 482 -3.82 7.45 -69.35
CA GLY A 482 -3.07 8.47 -70.06
C GLY A 482 -1.55 8.41 -69.90
N LYS A 483 -1.00 7.41 -69.18
CA LYS A 483 0.43 7.37 -68.82
C LYS A 483 1.28 6.45 -69.66
N ILE A 484 0.69 5.47 -70.36
CA ILE A 484 1.44 4.45 -71.10
C ILE A 484 0.84 4.28 -72.48
N ASN A 485 1.65 4.52 -73.51
CA ASN A 485 1.27 4.27 -74.89
C ASN A 485 1.94 2.98 -75.40
N ALA A 486 1.18 2.15 -76.10
CA ALA A 486 1.72 1.16 -77.01
C ALA A 486 1.95 1.83 -78.38
N ILE A 487 3.11 1.56 -78.99
CA ILE A 487 3.51 2.09 -80.29
C ILE A 487 3.66 0.91 -81.26
N VAL A 488 3.19 1.07 -82.50
CA VAL A 488 3.59 0.21 -83.62
C VAL A 488 4.47 1.00 -84.58
N THR A 489 5.59 0.39 -84.99
CA THR A 489 6.50 0.92 -86.02
C THR A 489 6.48 -0.02 -87.21
N VAL A 490 6.16 0.53 -88.37
CA VAL A 490 6.21 -0.15 -89.67
C VAL A 490 7.39 0.41 -90.45
N THR A 491 8.20 -0.48 -91.00
CA THR A 491 9.35 -0.16 -91.87
C THR A 491 9.20 -0.96 -93.14
N ASP A 492 9.39 -0.35 -94.30
CA ASP A 492 9.31 -1.00 -95.62
C ASP A 492 10.68 -1.47 -96.15
N GLY A 493 10.77 -1.79 -97.46
CA GLY A 493 11.93 -2.41 -98.09
C GLY A 493 13.11 -1.46 -98.34
N ASP A 494 12.85 -0.18 -98.60
CA ASP A 494 13.85 0.87 -98.78
C ASP A 494 14.14 1.70 -97.52
N LYS A 495 13.43 1.38 -96.42
CA LYS A 495 13.63 1.74 -95.01
C LYS A 495 12.91 3.01 -94.56
N ASP A 496 11.90 3.44 -95.29
CA ASP A 496 10.97 4.42 -94.80
C ASP A 496 10.17 3.85 -93.61
N GLN A 497 9.74 4.76 -92.71
CA GLN A 497 9.12 4.38 -91.45
C GLN A 497 7.83 5.15 -91.19
N ALA A 498 6.80 4.42 -90.75
CA ALA A 498 5.57 4.96 -90.19
C ALA A 498 5.37 4.46 -88.76
N THR A 499 4.85 5.33 -87.89
CA THR A 499 4.53 4.97 -86.50
C THR A 499 3.10 5.37 -86.14
N ALA A 500 2.44 4.57 -85.30
CA ALA A 500 1.16 4.90 -84.69
C ALA A 500 1.16 4.49 -83.22
N GLN A 501 0.42 5.21 -82.38
CA GLN A 501 0.40 4.98 -80.93
C GLN A 501 -1.02 5.01 -80.35
N VAL A 502 -1.24 4.28 -79.26
CA VAL A 502 -2.51 4.29 -78.51
C VAL A 502 -2.26 4.13 -77.00
N ASP A 503 -3.05 4.84 -76.18
CA ASP A 503 -2.98 4.75 -74.71
C ASP A 503 -3.55 3.42 -74.23
N ILE A 504 -2.77 2.68 -73.45
CA ILE A 504 -3.16 1.40 -72.83
C ILE A 504 -3.29 1.52 -71.30
N GLY A 505 -2.93 2.67 -70.72
CA GLY A 505 -2.80 2.82 -69.27
C GLY A 505 -4.12 2.66 -68.50
N ASN A 506 -5.25 3.03 -69.11
CA ASN A 506 -6.58 2.84 -68.49
C ASN A 506 -7.09 1.38 -68.55
N LYS A 507 -6.42 0.51 -69.31
CA LYS A 507 -6.74 -0.93 -69.40
C LYS A 507 -5.89 -1.78 -68.45
N ILE A 508 -4.94 -1.17 -67.74
CA ILE A 508 -4.15 -1.80 -66.68
C ILE A 508 -4.74 -1.35 -65.34
N ILE A 509 -5.41 -2.27 -64.65
CA ILE A 509 -6.16 -2.02 -63.42
C ILE A 509 -5.53 -2.83 -62.29
N PHE A 510 -5.29 -2.18 -61.16
CA PHE A 510 -4.90 -2.80 -59.91
C PHE A 510 -6.10 -2.71 -58.96
N GLN A 511 -6.55 -3.84 -58.43
CA GLN A 511 -7.60 -3.95 -57.40
C GLN A 511 -6.97 -4.35 -56.07
N ASP A 512 -7.60 -3.91 -54.99
CA ASP A 512 -7.15 -4.17 -53.60
C ASP A 512 -7.79 -5.43 -52.98
N ASP A 513 -7.13 -6.04 -52.00
CA ASP A 513 -7.60 -7.14 -51.17
C ASP A 513 -7.73 -6.81 -49.66
N ALA A 514 -8.65 -5.91 -49.29
CA ALA A 514 -8.95 -5.53 -47.90
C ALA A 514 -8.93 -6.66 -46.84
N PRO A 515 -8.51 -6.35 -45.59
CA PRO A 515 -8.27 -7.36 -44.58
C PRO A 515 -9.59 -7.97 -44.08
N ILE A 516 -9.50 -9.12 -43.40
CA ILE A 516 -10.66 -9.77 -42.79
C ILE A 516 -10.38 -10.24 -41.37
N PHE A 517 -11.43 -10.21 -40.55
CA PHE A 517 -11.49 -10.96 -39.30
C PHE A 517 -12.32 -12.23 -39.47
N ASN A 518 -11.74 -13.36 -39.11
CA ASN A 518 -12.44 -14.61 -38.87
C ASN A 518 -12.80 -14.69 -37.39
N ASN A 519 -13.98 -14.19 -37.05
CA ASN A 519 -14.43 -14.09 -35.66
C ASN A 519 -14.58 -15.45 -34.95
N ASP A 520 -14.71 -16.57 -35.70
CA ASP A 520 -14.72 -17.93 -35.13
C ASP A 520 -13.36 -18.35 -34.52
N LEU A 521 -12.29 -17.56 -34.74
CA LEU A 521 -10.95 -17.81 -34.23
C LEU A 521 -10.54 -16.86 -33.09
N LEU A 522 -11.44 -16.00 -32.59
CA LEU A 522 -11.16 -15.14 -31.44
C LEU A 522 -10.87 -15.97 -30.17
N GLY A 523 -9.84 -15.57 -29.43
CA GLY A 523 -9.45 -16.19 -28.16
C GLY A 523 -10.29 -15.73 -26.97
N ASP A 524 -9.98 -16.27 -25.79
CA ASP A 524 -10.53 -15.80 -24.50
C ASP A 524 -9.61 -14.71 -23.93
N VAL A 525 -10.20 -13.63 -23.40
CA VAL A 525 -9.48 -12.49 -22.81
C VAL A 525 -8.79 -12.88 -21.50
N GLY A 526 -9.27 -13.92 -20.81
CA GLY A 526 -8.73 -14.32 -19.50
C GLY A 526 -9.16 -13.39 -18.37
N GLU A 527 -8.58 -13.58 -17.18
CA GLU A 527 -8.94 -12.84 -15.97
C GLU A 527 -7.78 -11.94 -15.49
N ALA A 528 -8.12 -10.74 -15.04
CA ALA A 528 -7.26 -9.78 -14.35
C ALA A 528 -7.66 -9.74 -12.88
N VAL A 529 -6.88 -10.40 -12.03
CA VAL A 529 -7.06 -10.44 -10.58
C VAL A 529 -6.04 -9.52 -9.93
N LEU A 530 -6.52 -8.61 -9.08
CA LEU A 530 -5.73 -7.79 -8.17
C LEU A 530 -5.92 -8.31 -6.74
N ASP A 531 -4.96 -8.02 -5.87
CA ASP A 531 -4.96 -8.39 -4.45
C ASP A 531 -4.58 -7.14 -3.64
N GLU A 532 -5.50 -6.69 -2.78
CA GLU A 532 -5.40 -5.47 -2.00
C GLU A 532 -4.24 -5.49 -0.98
N THR A 533 -3.65 -6.65 -0.67
CA THR A 533 -2.51 -6.80 0.26
C THR A 533 -1.35 -5.88 -0.11
N ASN A 534 -1.20 -5.59 -1.41
CA ASN A 534 -0.13 -4.77 -1.95
C ASN A 534 -0.56 -3.35 -2.32
N LEU A 535 -1.75 -2.91 -1.91
CA LEU A 535 -2.25 -1.53 -2.06
C LEU A 535 -1.53 -0.61 -1.06
N VAL A 536 -0.19 -0.59 -1.13
CA VAL A 536 0.68 0.08 -0.17
C VAL A 536 0.57 1.60 -0.26
N ASN A 537 0.29 2.22 0.89
CA ASN A 537 0.40 3.65 1.12
C ASN A 537 1.85 4.16 0.96
N ASN A 538 2.27 4.44 -0.27
CA ASN A 538 3.51 5.17 -0.52
C ASN A 538 3.28 6.66 -0.18
N PRO A 539 4.01 7.26 0.78
CA PRO A 539 3.80 8.66 1.17
C PRO A 539 4.08 9.68 0.05
N ASN A 540 4.66 9.26 -1.09
CA ASN A 540 4.98 10.13 -2.23
C ASN A 540 4.18 9.84 -3.51
N MET A 541 3.28 8.85 -3.51
CA MET A 541 2.42 8.52 -4.67
C MET A 541 1.14 7.83 -4.16
N PRO A 542 -0.06 8.14 -4.69
CA PRO A 542 -1.27 7.42 -4.30
C PRO A 542 -1.05 5.90 -4.40
N PRO A 543 -1.51 5.10 -3.43
CA PRO A 543 -1.41 3.65 -3.46
C PRO A 543 -1.98 3.13 -4.78
N SER A 544 -1.29 2.17 -5.41
CA SER A 544 -1.83 1.49 -6.59
C SER A 544 -1.23 0.11 -6.79
N ILE A 545 -2.05 -0.81 -7.27
CA ILE A 545 -1.69 -2.16 -7.73
C ILE A 545 -2.21 -2.37 -9.14
N SER A 546 -1.47 -3.09 -9.98
CA SER A 546 -1.88 -3.32 -11.36
C SER A 546 -1.50 -4.68 -11.91
N THR A 547 -2.28 -5.13 -12.88
CA THR A 547 -2.06 -6.35 -13.66
C THR A 547 -2.39 -6.08 -15.13
N THR A 548 -1.75 -6.80 -16.05
CA THR A 548 -1.87 -6.58 -17.50
C THR A 548 -2.18 -7.89 -18.22
N ILE A 549 -3.24 -7.87 -19.03
CA ILE A 549 -3.61 -8.91 -19.99
C ILE A 549 -3.06 -8.54 -21.37
N ASP A 550 -2.51 -9.52 -22.10
CA ASP A 550 -2.03 -9.35 -23.47
C ASP A 550 -3.07 -9.84 -24.49
N LEU A 551 -3.74 -8.89 -25.15
CA LEU A 551 -4.80 -9.17 -26.12
C LEU A 551 -4.29 -9.59 -27.50
N THR A 552 -2.99 -9.57 -27.77
CA THR A 552 -2.45 -10.03 -29.06
C THR A 552 -2.83 -11.48 -29.35
N SER A 553 -2.80 -12.33 -28.31
CA SER A 553 -3.20 -13.73 -28.41
C SER A 553 -4.69 -13.95 -28.68
N VAL A 554 -5.53 -12.94 -28.39
CA VAL A 554 -6.99 -12.97 -28.58
C VAL A 554 -7.35 -12.66 -30.03
N PHE A 555 -6.72 -11.64 -30.62
CA PHE A 555 -7.13 -11.10 -31.92
C PHE A 555 -6.23 -11.53 -33.09
N THR A 556 -4.92 -11.70 -32.91
CA THR A 556 -4.00 -12.04 -34.02
C THR A 556 -4.36 -13.33 -34.78
N PRO A 557 -4.82 -14.43 -34.13
CA PRO A 557 -5.20 -15.65 -34.86
C PRO A 557 -6.41 -15.49 -35.78
N ALA A 558 -7.21 -14.43 -35.55
CA ALA A 558 -8.43 -14.15 -36.28
C ALA A 558 -8.21 -13.22 -37.49
N VAL A 559 -7.03 -12.62 -37.66
CA VAL A 559 -6.78 -11.67 -38.76
C VAL A 559 -6.15 -12.37 -39.97
N ASP A 560 -6.69 -12.08 -41.15
CA ASP A 560 -6.04 -12.32 -42.43
C ASP A 560 -5.87 -10.96 -43.12
N TYR A 561 -4.62 -10.56 -43.32
CA TYR A 561 -4.23 -9.24 -43.86
C TYR A 561 -4.20 -9.20 -45.39
N GLY A 562 -4.62 -10.26 -46.08
CA GLY A 562 -4.46 -10.30 -47.54
C GLY A 562 -3.02 -10.50 -47.99
N THR A 563 -2.73 -10.13 -49.23
CA THR A 563 -1.51 -10.45 -49.99
C THR A 563 -0.51 -9.32 -50.01
N ASP A 564 -0.99 -8.10 -49.83
CA ASP A 564 -0.26 -6.85 -49.90
C ASP A 564 0.63 -6.56 -48.66
N LYS A 565 0.58 -7.48 -47.67
CA LYS A 565 1.40 -7.64 -46.43
C LYS A 565 0.73 -7.06 -45.18
N GLU A 566 1.10 -7.61 -44.02
CA GLU A 566 0.63 -7.13 -42.70
C GLU A 566 0.96 -5.66 -42.45
N GLY A 567 -0.05 -4.87 -42.06
CA GLY A 567 0.07 -3.45 -41.72
C GLY A 567 0.16 -3.18 -40.21
N ALA A 568 -0.98 -3.17 -39.51
CA ALA A 568 -1.09 -2.94 -38.07
C ALA A 568 -2.36 -3.58 -37.47
N LEU A 569 -2.35 -3.78 -36.15
CA LEU A 569 -3.53 -4.14 -35.37
C LEU A 569 -3.73 -3.07 -34.29
N ILE A 570 -4.86 -2.38 -34.34
CA ILE A 570 -5.22 -1.34 -33.38
C ILE A 570 -6.30 -1.88 -32.45
N TYR A 571 -6.08 -1.80 -31.14
CA TYR A 571 -7.05 -2.22 -30.14
C TYR A 571 -7.79 -1.01 -29.58
N LEU A 572 -9.09 -1.16 -29.34
CA LEU A 572 -9.95 -0.08 -28.91
C LEU A 572 -10.83 -0.55 -27.75
N LEU A 573 -10.98 0.28 -26.73
CA LEU A 573 -11.81 0.03 -25.54
C LEU A 573 -12.94 1.06 -25.50
N PHE A 574 -14.16 0.58 -25.32
CA PHE A 574 -15.35 1.42 -25.36
C PHE A 574 -16.30 1.09 -24.19
N LEU A 575 -17.06 2.11 -23.76
CA LEU A 575 -18.25 1.99 -22.92
C LEU A 575 -19.51 2.19 -23.77
N ASP A 576 -20.54 1.40 -23.48
CA ASP A 576 -21.85 1.57 -24.12
C ASP A 576 -22.89 2.16 -23.20
N ASN A 577 -23.81 2.91 -23.80
CA ASN A 577 -25.12 3.20 -23.24
C ASN A 577 -26.23 2.62 -24.12
N ALA A 578 -27.49 2.83 -23.76
CA ALA A 578 -28.61 2.34 -24.56
C ALA A 578 -28.70 2.93 -25.99
N ASP A 579 -27.90 3.96 -26.31
CA ASP A 579 -27.90 4.71 -27.58
C ASP A 579 -26.62 4.50 -28.43
N HIS A 580 -25.69 3.59 -28.04
CA HIS A 580 -24.46 3.27 -28.79
C HIS A 580 -23.50 4.45 -29.01
N THR A 581 -23.36 5.30 -28.00
CA THR A 581 -22.39 6.41 -27.99
C THR A 581 -21.41 6.23 -26.83
N ASP A 582 -20.12 6.45 -27.05
CA ASP A 582 -19.10 6.19 -26.03
C ASP A 582 -18.73 7.41 -25.17
N GLU A 583 -18.72 8.61 -25.76
CA GLU A 583 -18.28 9.80 -25.03
C GLU A 583 -19.30 10.32 -24.00
N GLY A 584 -18.84 10.51 -22.76
CA GLY A 584 -19.64 11.09 -21.67
C GLY A 584 -20.63 10.11 -21.05
N VAL A 585 -20.49 8.80 -21.32
CA VAL A 585 -21.31 7.77 -20.71
C VAL A 585 -20.83 7.42 -19.31
N ASN A 586 -21.79 7.30 -18.40
CA ASN A 586 -21.56 6.83 -17.04
C ASN A 586 -22.18 5.44 -16.89
N VAL A 587 -21.33 4.42 -16.73
CA VAL A 587 -21.74 3.02 -16.55
C VAL A 587 -21.51 2.61 -15.10
N GLN A 588 -22.52 2.01 -14.48
CA GLN A 588 -22.39 1.41 -13.15
C GLN A 588 -21.49 0.16 -13.22
N SER A 589 -20.43 0.12 -12.41
CA SER A 589 -19.46 -0.97 -12.44
C SER A 589 -19.91 -2.25 -11.74
N GLY A 590 -20.94 -2.18 -10.88
CA GLY A 590 -21.27 -3.25 -9.94
C GLY A 590 -20.32 -3.35 -8.74
N LEU A 591 -19.23 -2.57 -8.71
CA LEU A 591 -18.33 -2.43 -7.56
C LEU A 591 -18.72 -1.19 -6.75
N PHE A 592 -18.54 -1.27 -5.43
CA PHE A 592 -18.91 -0.21 -4.50
C PHE A 592 -17.68 0.35 -3.83
N ALA A 593 -17.69 1.65 -3.56
CA ALA A 593 -16.69 2.28 -2.71
C ALA A 593 -16.86 1.78 -1.28
N LEU A 594 -15.75 1.62 -0.56
CA LEU A 594 -15.77 1.47 0.89
C LEU A 594 -16.24 2.78 1.56
N ASP A 595 -17.22 2.69 2.46
CA ASP A 595 -17.67 3.80 3.33
C ASP A 595 -17.44 3.43 4.81
N PRO A 596 -16.30 3.82 5.40
CA PRO A 596 -16.01 3.51 6.80
C PRO A 596 -16.93 4.18 7.82
N SER A 597 -17.81 5.10 7.39
CA SER A 597 -18.80 5.71 8.27
C SER A 597 -20.07 4.86 8.44
N ASP A 598 -20.27 3.89 7.54
CA ASP A 598 -21.35 2.92 7.64
C ASP A 598 -20.93 1.73 8.51
N THR A 599 -21.36 1.78 9.77
CA THR A 599 -21.14 0.69 10.75
C THR A 599 -22.42 -0.10 11.02
N ALA A 600 -23.45 0.07 10.19
CA ALA A 600 -24.69 -0.66 10.34
C ALA A 600 -24.49 -2.10 9.84
N ALA A 601 -24.82 -3.08 10.67
CA ALA A 601 -24.86 -4.46 10.21
C ALA A 601 -25.99 -4.63 9.18
N ASP A 602 -25.77 -5.47 8.17
CA ASP A 602 -26.70 -5.79 7.07
C ASP A 602 -28.15 -6.12 7.52
N ALA A 603 -28.36 -6.50 8.78
CA ALA A 603 -29.69 -6.68 9.36
C ALA A 603 -30.49 -5.37 9.58
N VAL A 604 -29.88 -4.18 9.48
CA VAL A 604 -30.45 -2.89 9.86
C VAL A 604 -30.99 -2.10 8.65
N ASP A 605 -30.20 -1.93 7.61
CA ASP A 605 -30.49 -1.21 6.35
C ASP A 605 -30.47 -2.11 5.11
N GLY A 606 -29.68 -3.18 5.12
CA GLY A 606 -29.74 -4.27 4.14
C GLY A 606 -28.96 -4.04 2.84
N ASP A 607 -28.01 -3.11 2.86
CA ASP A 607 -27.03 -2.88 1.80
C ASP A 607 -25.67 -3.54 2.08
N GLY A 608 -25.30 -3.75 3.33
CA GLY A 608 -24.09 -4.46 3.77
C GLY A 608 -23.18 -3.52 4.58
N TYR A 609 -22.42 -4.07 5.54
CA TYR A 609 -21.57 -3.26 6.42
C TYR A 609 -20.48 -2.53 5.62
N GLY A 610 -20.28 -1.24 5.83
CA GLY A 610 -19.25 -0.47 5.13
C GLY A 610 -19.52 -0.17 3.66
N LYS A 611 -20.73 -0.44 3.16
CA LYS A 611 -21.00 -0.30 1.73
C LYS A 611 -21.29 1.14 1.35
N GLY A 612 -20.41 1.71 0.55
CA GLY A 612 -20.57 3.05 0.02
C GLY A 612 -21.33 3.12 -1.31
N VAL A 613 -21.09 4.22 -2.02
CA VAL A 613 -21.71 4.50 -3.32
C VAL A 613 -21.11 3.61 -4.40
N GLU A 614 -21.94 3.15 -5.33
CA GLU A 614 -21.49 2.39 -6.49
C GLU A 614 -20.51 3.21 -7.35
N ILE A 615 -19.41 2.57 -7.75
CA ILE A 615 -18.36 3.18 -8.57
C ILE A 615 -18.86 3.26 -10.01
N VAL A 616 -18.73 4.45 -10.61
CA VAL A 616 -19.18 4.74 -11.98
C VAL A 616 -18.00 4.85 -12.92
N MET A 617 -18.08 4.14 -14.04
CA MET A 617 -17.08 4.11 -15.10
C MET A 617 -17.37 5.14 -16.18
N ASN A 618 -16.31 5.79 -16.65
CA ASN A 618 -16.31 6.69 -17.81
C ASN A 618 -15.06 6.44 -18.66
N VAL A 619 -15.14 6.60 -19.98
CA VAL A 619 -14.02 6.36 -20.89
C VAL A 619 -13.41 7.69 -21.36
N THR A 620 -12.12 7.67 -21.65
CA THR A 620 -11.42 8.73 -22.37
C THR A 620 -10.52 8.12 -23.43
N HIS A 621 -10.68 8.57 -24.67
CA HIS A 621 -9.86 8.15 -25.81
C HIS A 621 -8.68 9.10 -26.01
N GLN A 622 -7.49 8.55 -26.22
CA GLN A 622 -6.29 9.29 -26.61
C GLN A 622 -5.64 8.63 -27.83
N ASP A 623 -4.75 9.35 -28.52
CA ASP A 623 -4.09 8.86 -29.74
C ASP A 623 -3.37 7.51 -29.60
N THR A 624 -2.98 7.13 -28.37
CA THR A 624 -2.22 5.88 -28.11
C THR A 624 -2.86 4.93 -27.11
N THR A 625 -3.84 5.39 -26.33
CA THR A 625 -4.44 4.63 -25.23
C THR A 625 -5.91 5.00 -25.03
N ASP A 626 -6.76 4.02 -24.78
CA ASP A 626 -8.11 4.23 -24.26
C ASP A 626 -8.14 3.89 -22.77
N THR A 627 -8.74 4.76 -21.95
CA THR A 627 -8.78 4.62 -20.50
C THR A 627 -10.20 4.68 -19.97
N VAL A 628 -10.66 3.60 -19.36
CA VAL A 628 -11.86 3.58 -18.53
C VAL A 628 -11.46 3.89 -17.10
N THR A 629 -12.08 4.90 -16.48
CA THR A 629 -11.83 5.34 -15.11
C THR A 629 -13.07 5.10 -14.26
N GLY A 630 -12.93 4.30 -13.19
CA GLY A 630 -13.96 4.09 -12.17
C GLY A 630 -13.84 5.14 -11.07
N THR A 631 -14.88 5.96 -10.87
CA THR A 631 -14.87 7.07 -9.91
C THR A 631 -16.12 7.14 -9.04
N VAL A 632 -15.95 7.69 -7.83
CA VAL A 632 -17.03 8.24 -7.00
C VAL A 632 -16.67 9.67 -6.63
N GLY A 633 -17.48 10.63 -7.08
CA GLY A 633 -17.18 12.05 -6.88
C GLY A 633 -15.89 12.47 -7.59
N THR A 634 -14.84 12.75 -6.81
CA THR A 634 -13.50 13.11 -7.32
C THR A 634 -12.46 12.03 -7.09
N THR A 635 -12.82 10.93 -6.43
CA THR A 635 -11.91 9.85 -6.09
C THR A 635 -11.94 8.79 -7.20
N THR A 636 -10.76 8.45 -7.71
CA THR A 636 -10.57 7.34 -8.64
C THR A 636 -10.30 6.07 -7.84
N TYR A 637 -11.07 5.03 -8.10
CA TYR A 637 -10.92 3.71 -7.46
C TYR A 637 -10.12 2.75 -8.34
N PHE A 638 -10.37 2.77 -9.65
CA PHE A 638 -9.61 1.96 -10.60
C PHE A 638 -9.54 2.59 -11.99
N THR A 639 -8.61 2.11 -12.81
CA THR A 639 -8.56 2.36 -14.25
C THR A 639 -8.36 1.06 -15.01
N ILE A 640 -8.98 0.96 -16.18
CA ILE A 640 -8.71 -0.07 -17.19
C ILE A 640 -8.15 0.66 -18.41
N VAL A 641 -6.89 0.43 -18.72
CA VAL A 641 -6.16 1.12 -19.80
C VAL A 641 -5.78 0.10 -20.85
N ILE A 642 -6.16 0.34 -22.10
CA ILE A 642 -5.63 -0.42 -23.23
C ILE A 642 -4.60 0.44 -23.97
N ASP A 643 -3.45 -0.15 -24.30
CA ASP A 643 -2.53 0.45 -25.26
C ASP A 643 -2.95 0.03 -26.68
N ASN A 644 -3.32 1.02 -27.49
CA ASN A 644 -3.99 0.79 -28.76
C ASN A 644 -3.09 0.10 -29.80
N PHE A 645 -1.76 0.06 -29.60
CA PHE A 645 -0.82 -0.55 -30.55
C PHE A 645 -0.24 -1.88 -30.08
N THR A 646 -0.17 -2.09 -28.76
CA THR A 646 0.41 -3.32 -28.17
C THR A 646 -0.65 -4.30 -27.68
N GLY A 647 -1.89 -3.87 -27.46
CA GLY A 647 -2.95 -4.71 -26.92
C GLY A 647 -2.79 -5.03 -25.44
N ALA A 648 -1.92 -4.32 -24.73
CA ALA A 648 -1.75 -4.44 -23.29
C ALA A 648 -2.94 -3.81 -22.56
N LEU A 649 -3.82 -4.64 -22.00
CA LEU A 649 -4.98 -4.25 -21.20
C LEU A 649 -4.61 -4.28 -19.72
N THR A 650 -4.37 -3.11 -19.14
CA THR A 650 -3.90 -2.94 -17.76
C THR A 650 -5.04 -2.52 -16.84
N PHE A 651 -5.31 -3.35 -15.83
CA PHE A 651 -6.23 -3.03 -14.74
C PHE A 651 -5.42 -2.52 -13.55
N THR A 652 -5.75 -1.34 -13.03
CA THR A 652 -5.07 -0.71 -11.90
C THR A 652 -6.08 -0.25 -10.87
N GLN A 653 -5.89 -0.61 -9.61
CA GLN A 653 -6.66 -0.11 -8.47
C GLN A 653 -5.87 0.99 -7.75
N PHE A 654 -6.57 1.96 -7.16
CA PHE A 654 -6.02 3.13 -6.46
C PHE A 654 -6.59 3.35 -5.05
N ALA A 655 -7.73 2.77 -4.74
CA ALA A 655 -8.39 2.89 -3.44
C ALA A 655 -9.12 1.59 -3.10
N PRO A 656 -9.28 1.26 -1.80
CA PRO A 656 -10.01 0.07 -1.37
C PRO A 656 -11.44 0.08 -1.90
N ILE A 657 -11.94 -1.08 -2.28
CA ILE A 657 -13.33 -1.27 -2.68
C ILE A 657 -14.05 -2.06 -1.60
N TRP A 658 -15.38 -2.00 -1.59
CA TRP A 658 -16.17 -2.75 -0.62
C TRP A 658 -16.33 -4.22 -1.04
N HIS A 659 -16.12 -5.12 -0.09
CA HIS A 659 -16.39 -6.55 -0.26
C HIS A 659 -17.53 -7.02 0.64
N SER A 660 -18.12 -8.16 0.28
CA SER A 660 -19.44 -8.53 0.80
C SER A 660 -19.43 -9.71 1.77
N ASP A 661 -18.39 -10.54 1.75
CA ASP A 661 -18.27 -11.71 2.61
C ASP A 661 -17.45 -11.42 3.86
N THR A 662 -18.08 -10.79 4.85
CA THR A 662 -17.50 -10.46 6.17
C THR A 662 -16.97 -11.66 6.98
N GLY A 663 -17.14 -12.88 6.46
CA GLY A 663 -16.64 -14.12 7.05
C GLY A 663 -15.31 -14.57 6.48
N ASN A 664 -14.81 -13.91 5.44
CA ASN A 664 -13.59 -14.25 4.71
C ASN A 664 -12.84 -12.97 4.29
N ALA A 665 -11.88 -12.58 5.12
CA ALA A 665 -10.98 -11.42 4.95
C ALA A 665 -10.03 -11.45 3.73
N ASP A 666 -10.32 -12.29 2.73
CA ASP A 666 -9.58 -12.45 1.47
C ASP A 666 -10.61 -12.96 0.43
N ASP A 667 -11.81 -12.37 0.42
CA ASP A 667 -12.87 -12.68 -0.54
C ASP A 667 -12.68 -11.88 -1.84
N THR A 668 -13.50 -12.16 -2.86
CA THR A 668 -13.29 -11.60 -4.19
C THR A 668 -14.49 -10.78 -4.63
N SER A 669 -14.24 -9.50 -4.91
CA SER A 669 -15.17 -8.60 -5.60
C SER A 669 -14.86 -8.57 -7.08
N SER A 670 -15.89 -8.64 -7.93
CA SER A 670 -15.74 -8.67 -9.40
C SER A 670 -16.49 -7.54 -10.06
N LEU A 671 -15.87 -6.91 -11.07
CA LEU A 671 -16.56 -5.96 -11.93
C LEU A 671 -17.75 -6.68 -12.58
N ASN A 672 -18.94 -6.14 -12.35
CA ASN A 672 -20.21 -6.75 -12.72
C ASN A 672 -21.18 -5.68 -13.28
N ALA A 673 -20.70 -4.96 -14.29
CA ALA A 673 -21.49 -3.96 -14.98
C ALA A 673 -22.61 -4.63 -15.80
N LEU A 674 -23.51 -3.82 -16.38
CA LEU A 674 -24.57 -4.34 -17.23
C LEU A 674 -23.95 -5.03 -18.47
N ALA A 675 -24.30 -6.28 -18.74
CA ALA A 675 -23.80 -6.99 -19.92
C ALA A 675 -23.92 -6.14 -21.20
N GLY A 676 -22.84 -6.04 -21.95
CA GLY A 676 -22.71 -5.21 -23.15
C GLY A 676 -22.39 -3.74 -22.90
N SER A 677 -21.97 -3.34 -21.68
CA SER A 677 -21.65 -1.93 -21.37
C SER A 677 -20.16 -1.59 -21.44
N LEU A 678 -19.27 -2.58 -21.53
CA LEU A 678 -17.82 -2.39 -21.62
C LEU A 678 -17.27 -3.46 -22.57
N TYR A 679 -16.60 -3.03 -23.63
CA TYR A 679 -16.13 -3.96 -24.63
C TYR A 679 -14.82 -3.54 -25.27
N VAL A 680 -14.13 -4.56 -25.81
CA VAL A 680 -12.91 -4.42 -26.58
C VAL A 680 -13.12 -4.98 -27.99
N LEU A 681 -12.52 -4.30 -28.97
CA LEU A 681 -12.46 -4.76 -30.35
C LEU A 681 -11.11 -4.40 -30.96
N ALA A 682 -10.75 -5.08 -32.05
CA ALA A 682 -9.54 -4.79 -32.80
C ALA A 682 -9.87 -4.33 -34.23
N GLN A 683 -9.10 -3.38 -34.73
CA GLN A 683 -9.06 -2.93 -36.11
C GLN A 683 -7.78 -3.45 -36.77
N ALA A 684 -7.92 -4.30 -37.78
CA ALA A 684 -6.81 -4.74 -38.62
C ALA A 684 -6.65 -3.72 -39.76
N ILE A 685 -5.40 -3.37 -40.04
CA ILE A 685 -4.98 -2.54 -41.17
C ILE A 685 -3.92 -3.33 -41.93
N ASP A 686 -4.04 -3.47 -43.24
CA ASP A 686 -3.08 -4.14 -44.11
C ASP A 686 -2.08 -3.16 -44.76
N GLY A 687 -1.39 -3.60 -45.80
CA GLY A 687 -0.22 -2.94 -46.39
C GLY A 687 -0.57 -1.64 -47.13
N ASP A 688 -1.76 -1.56 -47.70
CA ASP A 688 -2.28 -0.44 -48.47
C ASP A 688 -3.21 0.50 -47.65
N ARG A 689 -3.56 0.06 -46.43
CA ARG A 689 -4.32 0.73 -45.36
C ARG A 689 -5.82 0.50 -45.39
N ASP A 690 -6.27 -0.49 -46.12
CA ASP A 690 -7.61 -0.98 -45.91
C ASP A 690 -7.77 -1.53 -44.50
N SER A 691 -9.01 -1.49 -44.01
CA SER A 691 -9.28 -1.84 -42.61
C SER A 691 -10.51 -2.69 -42.42
N ALA A 692 -10.42 -3.57 -41.44
CA ALA A 692 -11.50 -4.41 -40.96
C ALA A 692 -11.57 -4.34 -39.45
N PHE A 693 -12.74 -4.60 -38.89
CA PHE A 693 -12.96 -4.66 -37.45
C PHE A 693 -13.36 -6.08 -37.05
N SER A 694 -12.92 -6.51 -35.86
CA SER A 694 -13.37 -7.74 -35.23
C SER A 694 -14.82 -7.64 -34.76
N ASP A 695 -15.41 -8.78 -34.37
CA ASP A 695 -16.58 -8.73 -33.47
C ASP A 695 -16.21 -8.12 -32.12
N ILE A 696 -17.23 -7.59 -31.44
CA ILE A 696 -17.13 -7.00 -30.10
C ILE A 696 -16.96 -8.10 -29.06
N ILE A 697 -15.96 -7.99 -28.19
CA ILE A 697 -15.81 -8.84 -27.00
C ILE A 697 -16.28 -8.07 -25.77
N ASP A 698 -17.35 -8.56 -25.15
CA ASP A 698 -17.91 -8.02 -23.91
C ASP A 698 -17.03 -8.43 -22.71
N ILE A 699 -16.47 -7.43 -22.02
CA ILE A 699 -15.63 -7.60 -20.83
C ILE A 699 -16.25 -6.91 -19.61
N SER A 700 -17.55 -6.58 -19.68
CA SER A 700 -18.31 -5.94 -18.60
C SER A 700 -18.52 -6.82 -17.36
N GLN A 701 -18.24 -8.13 -17.46
CA GLN A 701 -18.39 -9.08 -16.36
C GLN A 701 -17.27 -10.14 -16.41
N GLY A 702 -16.81 -10.57 -15.22
CA GLY A 702 -15.97 -11.76 -15.05
C GLY A 702 -14.48 -11.61 -15.37
N VAL A 703 -14.08 -10.57 -16.11
CA VAL A 703 -12.67 -10.32 -16.45
C VAL A 703 -11.91 -9.69 -15.29
N PHE A 704 -12.45 -8.67 -14.64
CA PHE A 704 -11.74 -7.90 -13.61
C PHE A 704 -12.21 -8.28 -12.21
N LYS A 705 -11.27 -8.68 -11.35
CA LYS A 705 -11.52 -9.12 -9.98
C LYS A 705 -10.50 -8.50 -9.03
N ILE A 706 -10.92 -8.26 -7.80
CA ILE A 706 -10.11 -7.71 -6.71
C ILE A 706 -10.33 -8.64 -5.51
N GLU A 707 -9.25 -9.22 -5.02
CA GLU A 707 -9.16 -10.00 -3.78
C GLU A 707 -8.91 -9.04 -2.63
N ASP A 708 -9.70 -9.20 -1.57
CA ASP A 708 -9.67 -8.38 -0.37
C ASP A 708 -8.36 -8.53 0.43
N ASP A 709 -8.01 -7.51 1.22
CA ASP A 709 -7.02 -7.59 2.28
C ASP A 709 -7.67 -7.12 3.58
N GLY A 710 -8.44 -8.01 4.18
CA GLY A 710 -9.10 -7.76 5.45
C GLY A 710 -8.16 -7.89 6.65
N PRO A 711 -8.69 -7.95 7.88
CA PRO A 711 -7.90 -7.70 9.06
C PRO A 711 -7.15 -8.96 9.49
N SER A 712 -5.90 -8.78 9.94
CA SER A 712 -5.04 -9.88 10.38
C SER A 712 -4.36 -9.61 11.71
N ILE A 713 -3.94 -10.66 12.43
CA ILE A 713 -3.18 -10.49 13.68
C ILE A 713 -1.78 -9.99 13.36
N ASN A 714 -1.36 -8.90 14.00
CA ASN A 714 0.00 -8.39 13.89
C ASN A 714 0.91 -9.20 14.83
N SER A 715 1.63 -10.18 14.29
CA SER A 715 2.52 -11.05 15.06
C SER A 715 3.63 -10.28 15.78
N ASP A 716 4.07 -9.16 15.21
CA ASP A 716 5.17 -8.34 15.69
C ASP A 716 4.72 -7.25 16.69
N ALA A 717 3.41 -7.11 16.91
CA ALA A 717 2.87 -6.15 17.87
C ALA A 717 3.39 -6.42 19.29
N ILE A 718 3.66 -5.34 20.03
CA ILE A 718 4.05 -5.41 21.44
C ILE A 718 2.82 -5.81 22.26
N ALA A 719 3.00 -6.71 23.23
CA ALA A 719 1.92 -7.09 24.12
C ALA A 719 1.42 -5.88 24.92
N VAL A 720 0.11 -5.75 25.00
CA VAL A 720 -0.57 -4.79 25.87
C VAL A 720 -0.61 -5.42 27.27
N ALA A 721 -0.07 -4.71 28.26
CA ALA A 721 -0.02 -5.18 29.64
C ALA A 721 -0.47 -4.08 30.60
N GLY A 722 -1.18 -4.46 31.66
CA GLY A 722 -1.46 -3.63 32.82
C GLY A 722 -1.11 -4.36 34.10
N ASN A 723 -0.73 -3.62 35.15
CA ASN A 723 -0.69 -4.15 36.51
C ASN A 723 -1.73 -3.43 37.34
N VAL A 724 -2.32 -4.18 38.25
CA VAL A 724 -3.12 -3.66 39.35
C VAL A 724 -2.62 -4.27 40.65
N GLU A 725 -2.91 -3.61 41.77
CA GLU A 725 -2.43 -3.98 43.10
C GLU A 725 -3.64 -4.11 44.04
N GLU A 726 -3.71 -5.19 44.81
CA GLU A 726 -4.84 -5.44 45.71
C GLU A 726 -4.79 -4.57 46.98
N ASP A 727 -3.59 -4.18 47.40
CA ASP A 727 -3.34 -3.30 48.54
C ASP A 727 -3.82 -1.85 48.30
N ALA A 728 -4.08 -1.48 47.04
CA ALA A 728 -4.60 -0.20 46.61
C ALA A 728 -6.13 -0.08 46.72
N MET A 729 -6.86 -1.20 46.79
CA MET A 729 -8.34 -1.21 46.82
C MET A 729 -8.89 -0.46 48.03
N SER A 730 -10.05 0.19 47.87
CA SER A 730 -10.73 0.83 49.00
C SER A 730 -12.25 0.80 48.90
N THR A 731 -12.87 0.34 49.99
CA THR A 731 -14.32 0.34 50.19
C THR A 731 -14.92 1.75 50.23
N THR A 732 -14.09 2.78 50.41
CA THR A 732 -14.51 4.18 50.39
C THR A 732 -14.29 4.78 49.00
N ALA A 733 -15.37 5.14 48.31
CA ALA A 733 -15.25 5.82 47.02
C ALA A 733 -14.49 7.17 47.10
N ILE A 734 -13.36 7.27 46.40
CA ILE A 734 -12.53 8.48 46.30
C ILE A 734 -12.51 8.96 44.84
N SER A 735 -13.31 9.99 44.53
CA SER A 735 -13.38 10.56 43.17
C SER A 735 -11.98 10.80 42.55
N PRO A 736 -11.70 10.29 41.33
CA PRO A 736 -12.64 9.71 40.36
C PRO A 736 -12.95 8.22 40.52
N TYR A 737 -12.34 7.53 41.47
CA TYR A 737 -12.38 6.08 41.66
C TYR A 737 -13.66 5.66 42.41
N PRO A 738 -14.31 4.55 42.00
CA PRO A 738 -15.45 3.97 42.71
C PRO A 738 -15.02 3.45 44.09
N GLY A 739 -15.96 2.87 44.84
CA GLY A 739 -15.62 2.18 46.08
C GLY A 739 -15.71 0.69 45.83
N ASP A 740 -14.74 -0.05 46.36
CA ASP A 740 -14.52 -1.46 46.10
C ASP A 740 -15.22 -2.34 47.14
N SER A 741 -15.14 -3.64 46.93
CA SER A 741 -15.73 -4.67 47.79
C SER A 741 -14.81 -5.06 48.95
N SER A 742 -13.50 -4.89 48.78
CA SER A 742 -12.46 -5.15 49.77
C SER A 742 -11.64 -3.88 50.06
N GLU A 743 -10.89 -3.89 51.16
CA GLU A 743 -10.02 -2.77 51.56
C GLU A 743 -8.57 -3.26 51.64
N GLY A 744 -7.71 -2.67 50.82
CA GLY A 744 -6.29 -2.95 50.85
C GLY A 744 -5.56 -2.30 52.03
N ASN A 745 -4.33 -2.74 52.33
CA ASN A 745 -3.56 -2.21 53.46
C ASN A 745 -2.50 -1.14 53.14
N GLN A 746 -2.21 -0.86 51.85
CA GLN A 746 -1.24 0.13 51.37
C GLN A 746 0.11 0.05 52.10
N ASP A 747 0.75 -1.12 52.10
CA ASP A 747 1.94 -1.37 52.90
C ASP A 747 3.26 -0.82 52.32
N LEU A 748 3.30 -0.50 51.02
CA LEU A 748 4.45 0.08 50.34
C LEU A 748 4.37 1.60 50.24
N SER A 749 5.56 2.20 50.08
CA SER A 749 5.68 3.65 49.96
C SER A 749 5.39 4.08 48.53
N GLY A 750 4.18 4.57 48.28
CA GLY A 750 3.77 5.00 46.94
C GLY A 750 2.32 4.65 46.64
N ASP A 751 1.83 3.62 47.34
CA ASP A 751 0.52 3.04 47.14
C ASP A 751 -0.57 4.07 47.34
N ASP A 752 -1.45 4.16 46.34
CA ASP A 752 -2.68 4.91 46.41
C ASP A 752 -3.80 4.15 45.68
N ASN A 753 -5.04 4.56 45.95
CA ASN A 753 -6.25 3.99 45.36
C ASN A 753 -6.42 4.29 43.86
N SER A 754 -5.32 4.41 43.11
CA SER A 754 -5.34 4.43 41.65
C SER A 754 -4.57 3.28 41.02
N GLN A 755 -3.94 2.45 41.84
CA GLN A 755 -3.16 1.29 41.41
C GLN A 755 -4.01 0.01 41.35
N ASP A 756 -5.23 0.03 41.84
CA ASP A 756 -6.28 -0.97 41.60
C ASP A 756 -6.93 -0.81 40.22
N GLU A 757 -6.66 0.29 39.51
CA GLU A 757 -7.08 0.48 38.12
C GLU A 757 -5.95 0.74 37.13
N VAL A 758 -6.14 0.23 35.91
CA VAL A 758 -5.19 0.44 34.81
C VAL A 758 -5.92 0.67 33.50
N LYS A 759 -5.32 1.48 32.61
CA LYS A 759 -5.95 1.84 31.34
C LYS A 759 -4.98 1.92 30.17
N GLY A 760 -5.47 1.56 29.00
CA GLY A 760 -4.79 1.75 27.72
C GLY A 760 -5.33 2.97 26.95
N ASN A 761 -4.44 3.63 26.22
CA ASN A 761 -4.83 4.72 25.31
C ASN A 761 -5.60 4.18 24.10
N ALA A 762 -6.33 5.06 23.42
CA ALA A 762 -6.92 4.77 22.11
C ALA A 762 -5.85 4.23 21.14
N GLY A 763 -6.20 3.19 20.39
CA GLY A 763 -5.31 2.46 19.49
C GLY A 763 -4.52 1.31 20.13
N SER A 764 -4.44 1.22 21.47
CA SER A 764 -3.55 0.24 22.11
C SER A 764 -3.88 -1.22 21.78
N LEU A 765 -5.17 -1.59 21.73
CA LEU A 765 -5.59 -2.91 21.28
C LEU A 765 -5.68 -3.03 19.76
N THR A 766 -5.88 -1.92 19.05
CA THR A 766 -5.92 -1.88 17.59
C THR A 766 -4.56 -2.20 16.97
N ASP A 767 -3.47 -1.73 17.60
CA ASP A 767 -2.09 -1.98 17.17
C ASP A 767 -1.70 -3.48 17.23
N LEU A 768 -2.51 -4.33 17.88
CA LEU A 768 -2.35 -5.78 17.89
C LEU A 768 -2.77 -6.44 16.56
N PHE A 769 -3.35 -5.68 15.64
CA PHE A 769 -3.87 -6.13 14.36
C PHE A 769 -3.33 -5.26 13.21
N ASN A 770 -3.34 -5.81 12.00
CA ASN A 770 -3.20 -5.05 10.77
C ASN A 770 -4.62 -4.84 10.21
N SER A 771 -4.92 -3.62 9.80
CA SER A 771 -6.23 -3.29 9.22
C SER A 771 -6.43 -3.82 7.81
N GLY A 772 -5.35 -4.29 7.17
CA GLY A 772 -5.33 -4.48 5.73
C GLY A 772 -5.66 -3.18 4.99
N ALA A 773 -6.33 -3.27 3.84
CA ALA A 773 -6.69 -2.13 3.02
C ALA A 773 -7.88 -1.32 3.61
N ASP A 774 -8.76 -1.96 4.38
CA ASP A 774 -10.08 -1.46 4.78
C ASP A 774 -10.11 -0.77 6.14
N ALA A 775 -9.14 0.14 6.34
CA ALA A 775 -9.08 0.94 7.56
C ALA A 775 -10.30 1.88 7.75
N PRO A 776 -10.73 2.15 8.99
CA PRO A 776 -10.09 1.80 10.26
C PRO A 776 -10.67 0.55 10.92
N LEU A 777 -9.86 -0.07 11.78
CA LEU A 777 -10.32 -1.14 12.67
C LEU A 777 -11.13 -0.63 13.85
N THR A 778 -12.12 -1.42 14.23
CA THR A 778 -12.91 -1.32 15.46
C THR A 778 -12.70 -2.54 16.34
N ILE A 779 -12.62 -2.34 17.65
CA ILE A 779 -12.37 -3.42 18.62
C ILE A 779 -13.62 -3.73 19.43
N GLN A 780 -13.88 -5.02 19.66
CA GLN A 780 -14.99 -5.48 20.51
C GLN A 780 -14.63 -6.70 21.35
N LEU A 781 -15.39 -6.92 22.42
CA LEU A 781 -15.31 -8.13 23.25
C LEU A 781 -16.18 -9.25 22.68
N LEU A 782 -15.60 -10.44 22.59
CA LEU A 782 -16.32 -11.68 22.34
C LEU A 782 -17.08 -12.13 23.59
N THR A 783 -18.25 -12.73 23.37
CA THR A 783 -19.08 -13.26 24.47
C THR A 783 -18.63 -14.63 24.97
N ASP A 784 -17.76 -15.32 24.23
CA ASP A 784 -17.18 -16.60 24.64
C ASP A 784 -16.01 -16.36 25.60
N THR A 785 -16.23 -16.65 26.88
CA THR A 785 -15.24 -16.51 27.95
C THR A 785 -14.49 -17.81 28.26
N SER A 786 -14.68 -18.87 27.47
CA SER A 786 -14.09 -20.18 27.74
C SER A 786 -12.56 -20.23 27.68
N GLY A 787 -11.93 -19.22 27.06
CA GLY A 787 -10.48 -19.04 27.00
C GLY A 787 -9.86 -18.41 28.25
N LEU A 788 -10.66 -17.87 29.18
CA LEU A 788 -10.15 -17.23 30.40
C LEU A 788 -9.76 -18.25 31.49
N PRO A 789 -8.77 -17.93 32.35
CA PRO A 789 -8.43 -18.76 33.50
C PRO A 789 -9.60 -18.84 34.49
N LYS A 790 -9.80 -19.98 35.15
CA LYS A 790 -10.83 -20.13 36.19
C LYS A 790 -10.29 -19.67 37.54
N LEU A 791 -10.14 -18.35 37.70
CA LEU A 791 -9.59 -17.74 38.91
C LEU A 791 -10.46 -18.04 40.14
N LEU A 792 -9.85 -17.93 41.32
CA LEU A 792 -10.53 -17.99 42.60
C LEU A 792 -10.57 -16.61 43.27
N SER A 793 -11.60 -16.39 44.08
CA SER A 793 -11.76 -15.24 44.98
C SER A 793 -12.60 -15.72 46.17
N HIS A 794 -12.23 -15.41 47.40
CA HIS A 794 -12.86 -15.95 48.62
C HIS A 794 -12.90 -17.50 48.63
N GLY A 795 -11.93 -18.16 48.00
CA GLY A 795 -11.89 -19.62 47.80
C GLY A 795 -12.97 -20.15 46.85
N GLN A 796 -13.70 -19.30 46.12
CA GLN A 796 -14.78 -19.67 45.20
C GLN A 796 -14.43 -19.33 43.74
N PRO A 797 -14.93 -20.09 42.76
CA PRO A 797 -14.69 -19.82 41.34
C PRO A 797 -15.27 -18.48 40.87
N VAL A 798 -14.44 -17.68 40.20
CA VAL A 798 -14.86 -16.47 39.50
C VAL A 798 -15.63 -16.84 38.21
N THR A 799 -16.72 -16.13 37.97
CA THR A 799 -17.58 -16.28 36.78
C THR A 799 -17.50 -15.04 35.90
N TYR A 800 -17.32 -15.23 34.60
CA TYR A 800 -17.16 -14.15 33.62
C TYR A 800 -18.40 -13.95 32.77
N THR A 801 -18.86 -12.71 32.64
CA THR A 801 -19.97 -12.34 31.75
C THR A 801 -19.59 -11.11 30.93
N VAL A 802 -19.76 -11.18 29.61
CA VAL A 802 -19.57 -10.02 28.72
C VAL A 802 -20.94 -9.41 28.40
N LEU A 803 -21.10 -8.12 28.71
CA LEU A 803 -22.30 -7.34 28.43
C LEU A 803 -21.94 -6.14 27.54
N GLY A 804 -22.12 -6.29 26.23
CA GLY A 804 -21.67 -5.30 25.26
C GLY A 804 -20.15 -5.20 25.29
N ASP A 805 -19.64 -4.04 25.72
CA ASP A 805 -18.23 -3.67 25.69
C ASP A 805 -17.53 -3.88 27.05
N THR A 806 -18.23 -4.46 28.03
CA THR A 806 -17.72 -4.71 29.38
C THR A 806 -17.68 -6.20 29.69
N LEU A 807 -16.52 -6.71 30.09
CA LEU A 807 -16.37 -7.97 30.80
C LEU A 807 -16.52 -7.72 32.31
N ILE A 808 -17.44 -8.43 32.94
CA ILE A 808 -17.71 -8.38 34.38
C ILE A 808 -17.33 -9.75 34.96
N ALA A 809 -16.38 -9.76 35.90
CA ALA A 809 -16.01 -10.92 36.68
C ALA A 809 -16.71 -10.86 38.04
N THR A 810 -17.45 -11.92 38.40
CA THR A 810 -18.21 -11.97 39.66
C THR A 810 -17.92 -13.25 40.43
N VAL A 811 -18.00 -13.18 41.76
CA VAL A 811 -17.90 -14.34 42.65
C VAL A 811 -19.13 -14.45 43.54
N GLU A 812 -19.54 -15.68 43.84
CA GLU A 812 -20.59 -15.98 44.83
C GLU A 812 -20.00 -16.76 46.01
N TYR A 813 -20.08 -16.19 47.21
CA TYR A 813 -19.59 -16.83 48.43
C TYR A 813 -20.58 -16.69 49.60
N ASN A 814 -20.38 -17.50 50.64
CA ASN A 814 -21.22 -17.49 51.82
C ASN A 814 -20.60 -16.59 52.90
N ASN A 815 -21.26 -15.46 53.19
CA ASN A 815 -20.93 -14.65 54.36
C ASN A 815 -21.90 -15.00 55.50
N GLY A 816 -21.54 -16.02 56.28
CA GLY A 816 -22.38 -16.56 57.35
C GLY A 816 -23.59 -17.35 56.82
N SER A 817 -24.80 -16.78 56.88
CA SER A 817 -26.05 -17.42 56.39
C SER A 817 -26.59 -16.82 55.08
N ALA A 818 -25.93 -15.81 54.51
CA ALA A 818 -26.32 -15.19 53.25
C ALA A 818 -25.31 -15.57 52.14
N VAL A 819 -25.84 -15.86 50.95
CA VAL A 819 -25.03 -15.91 49.71
C VAL A 819 -24.93 -14.48 49.20
N ILE A 820 -23.70 -14.01 49.01
CA ILE A 820 -23.40 -12.68 48.46
C ILE A 820 -22.82 -12.91 47.06
N THR A 821 -23.27 -12.12 46.09
CA THR A 821 -22.65 -12.00 44.77
C THR A 821 -21.95 -10.65 44.72
N THR A 822 -20.66 -10.63 44.42
CA THR A 822 -19.89 -9.40 44.25
C THR A 822 -19.10 -9.40 42.96
N THR A 823 -18.73 -8.21 42.50
CA THR A 823 -17.87 -8.01 41.33
C THR A 823 -16.42 -8.04 41.79
N VAL A 824 -15.61 -8.86 41.14
CA VAL A 824 -14.17 -8.98 41.40
C VAL A 824 -13.38 -8.00 40.53
N PHE A 825 -13.73 -7.89 39.25
CA PHE A 825 -13.17 -6.84 38.38
C PHE A 825 -14.07 -6.55 37.19
N ASN A 826 -13.87 -5.37 36.60
CA ASN A 826 -14.46 -4.98 35.32
C ASN A 826 -13.38 -4.65 34.30
N LEU A 827 -13.54 -5.14 33.07
CA LEU A 827 -12.77 -4.70 31.91
C LEU A 827 -13.71 -4.06 30.90
N GLN A 828 -13.50 -2.78 30.62
CA GLN A 828 -14.18 -2.05 29.55
C GLN A 828 -13.24 -1.94 28.35
N VAL A 829 -13.71 -2.30 27.14
CA VAL A 829 -12.98 -2.12 25.89
C VAL A 829 -13.80 -1.27 24.94
N ASN A 830 -13.27 -0.13 24.50
CA ASN A 830 -13.96 0.75 23.57
C ASN A 830 -13.59 0.42 22.12
N SER A 831 -14.46 0.80 21.18
CA SER A 831 -14.27 0.53 19.75
C SER A 831 -12.99 1.11 19.15
N ASP A 832 -12.44 2.17 19.76
CA ASP A 832 -11.17 2.79 19.35
C ASP A 832 -9.92 2.06 19.87
N GLY A 833 -10.08 0.92 20.55
CA GLY A 833 -8.99 0.14 21.12
C GLY A 833 -8.42 0.67 22.44
N SER A 834 -9.05 1.70 23.05
CA SER A 834 -8.81 2.05 24.45
C SER A 834 -9.52 1.07 25.39
N TRP A 835 -8.98 0.90 26.59
CA TRP A 835 -9.54 0.00 27.59
C TRP A 835 -9.26 0.46 29.01
N THR A 836 -10.08 0.02 29.95
CA THR A 836 -9.86 0.21 31.40
C THR A 836 -10.13 -1.09 32.13
N PHE A 837 -9.28 -1.43 33.09
CA PHE A 837 -9.44 -2.53 34.02
C PHE A 837 -9.53 -1.95 35.42
N ASP A 838 -10.49 -2.42 36.20
CA ASP A 838 -10.85 -1.94 37.54
C ASP A 838 -11.02 -3.17 38.44
N LEU A 839 -10.10 -3.34 39.40
CA LEU A 839 -10.11 -4.41 40.39
C LEU A 839 -10.95 -3.99 41.59
N GLN A 840 -12.02 -4.74 41.88
CA GLN A 840 -13.05 -4.36 42.84
C GLN A 840 -13.17 -5.33 44.03
N ASP A 841 -12.59 -6.52 43.95
CA ASP A 841 -12.50 -7.47 45.07
C ASP A 841 -11.23 -8.30 44.85
N GLN A 842 -10.70 -8.89 45.91
CA GLN A 842 -9.45 -9.64 45.83
C GLN A 842 -9.59 -10.95 45.05
N LEU A 843 -8.50 -11.37 44.41
CA LEU A 843 -8.30 -12.67 43.81
C LEU A 843 -7.42 -13.50 44.74
N ASP A 844 -7.64 -14.81 44.81
CA ASP A 844 -6.83 -15.64 45.71
C ASP A 844 -5.45 -15.93 45.08
N HIS A 845 -4.37 -15.67 45.80
CA HIS A 845 -3.00 -15.90 45.37
C HIS A 845 -2.42 -17.18 45.97
N VAL A 846 -1.29 -17.64 45.43
CA VAL A 846 -0.61 -18.84 45.91
C VAL A 846 0.12 -18.50 47.22
N PRO A 847 -0.17 -19.20 48.33
CA PRO A 847 0.37 -18.83 49.64
C PRO A 847 1.90 -18.74 49.68
N GLY A 848 2.40 -17.63 50.22
CA GLY A 848 3.79 -17.22 50.23
C GLY A 848 4.21 -16.44 51.48
N GLU A 849 5.49 -16.04 51.50
CA GLU A 849 5.98 -15.04 52.45
C GLU A 849 6.28 -13.78 51.62
N GLY A 850 5.35 -12.83 51.65
CA GLY A 850 5.43 -11.56 50.93
C GLY A 850 4.77 -11.58 49.54
N GLN A 851 4.60 -10.39 48.97
CA GLN A 851 3.83 -10.12 47.75
C GLN A 851 4.27 -10.97 46.55
N ASN A 852 3.29 -11.35 45.74
CA ASN A 852 3.50 -12.09 44.49
C ASN A 852 2.42 -11.76 43.44
N PHE A 853 2.46 -12.44 42.29
CA PHE A 853 1.50 -12.25 41.18
C PHE A 853 0.81 -13.58 40.78
N LYS A 854 0.98 -14.63 41.59
CA LYS A 854 0.58 -15.99 41.24
C LYS A 854 -0.84 -16.25 41.70
N LEU A 855 -1.79 -16.13 40.78
CA LEU A 855 -3.20 -16.37 41.03
C LEU A 855 -3.54 -17.87 41.06
N GLN A 856 -4.36 -18.27 42.04
CA GLN A 856 -4.91 -19.62 42.10
C GLN A 856 -6.03 -19.82 41.06
N VAL A 857 -6.14 -21.05 40.57
CA VAL A 857 -7.19 -21.46 39.63
C VAL A 857 -7.85 -22.77 40.05
N VAL A 858 -9.10 -22.94 39.67
CA VAL A 858 -9.86 -24.18 39.94
C VAL A 858 -9.25 -25.36 39.19
N ASP A 859 -8.84 -26.40 39.93
CA ASP A 859 -8.35 -27.68 39.41
C ASP A 859 -7.23 -27.55 38.35
N GLY A 860 -6.34 -26.56 38.49
CA GLY A 860 -5.26 -26.27 37.53
C GLY A 860 -3.97 -25.75 38.17
N ASP A 861 -2.96 -25.49 37.33
CA ASP A 861 -1.72 -24.84 37.78
C ASP A 861 -1.93 -23.32 37.91
N PRO A 862 -1.40 -22.68 38.97
CA PRO A 862 -1.47 -21.22 39.14
C PRO A 862 -0.95 -20.44 37.94
N VAL A 863 -1.52 -19.26 37.70
CA VAL A 863 -1.17 -18.37 36.58
C VAL A 863 -0.52 -17.09 37.09
N ASP A 864 0.41 -16.52 36.32
CA ASP A 864 1.11 -15.27 36.71
C ASP A 864 0.35 -13.99 36.27
N PHE A 865 -0.71 -14.13 35.48
CA PHE A 865 -1.51 -13.03 34.91
C PHE A 865 -2.84 -13.55 34.34
N ILE A 866 -3.78 -12.63 34.15
CA ILE A 866 -5.04 -12.84 33.44
C ILE A 866 -4.80 -12.58 31.95
N GLU A 867 -4.90 -13.61 31.10
CA GLU A 867 -4.81 -13.43 29.63
C GLU A 867 -6.19 -13.14 29.04
N LEU A 868 -6.33 -11.95 28.46
CA LEU A 868 -7.58 -11.41 27.92
C LEU A 868 -7.61 -11.39 26.39
N GLY A 869 -6.50 -11.72 25.71
CA GLY A 869 -6.39 -11.68 24.24
C GLY A 869 -7.46 -12.51 23.52
N SER A 870 -7.86 -13.66 24.08
CA SER A 870 -8.89 -14.52 23.49
C SER A 870 -10.27 -13.87 23.36
N LEU A 871 -10.54 -12.80 24.13
CA LEU A 871 -11.79 -12.06 24.07
C LEU A 871 -11.80 -10.95 23.01
N ILE A 872 -10.65 -10.61 22.43
CA ILE A 872 -10.56 -9.45 21.56
C ILE A 872 -10.83 -9.85 20.12
N GLN A 873 -11.76 -9.15 19.47
CA GLN A 873 -12.02 -9.22 18.04
C GLN A 873 -11.82 -7.83 17.42
N ALA A 874 -11.10 -7.78 16.30
CA ALA A 874 -11.04 -6.61 15.44
C ALA A 874 -11.97 -6.81 14.25
N THR A 875 -12.66 -5.74 13.87
CA THR A 875 -13.50 -5.64 12.67
C THR A 875 -13.08 -4.41 11.88
N ASP A 876 -12.82 -4.54 10.60
CA ASP A 876 -12.47 -3.42 9.72
C ASP A 876 -13.71 -2.70 9.17
N ALA A 877 -13.54 -1.93 8.11
CA ALA A 877 -14.56 -1.01 7.62
C ALA A 877 -15.67 -1.68 6.78
N ASP A 878 -15.42 -2.78 6.07
CA ASP A 878 -16.45 -3.57 5.36
C ASP A 878 -16.95 -4.79 6.15
N GLY A 879 -16.33 -5.04 7.31
CA GLY A 879 -16.92 -5.84 8.37
C GLY A 879 -16.27 -7.19 8.56
N ASP A 880 -15.15 -7.43 7.88
CA ASP A 880 -14.31 -8.59 8.07
C ASP A 880 -13.70 -8.63 9.46
N LYS A 881 -13.51 -9.86 9.96
CA LYS A 881 -13.26 -10.11 11.38
C LYS A 881 -12.08 -11.00 11.61
N VAL A 882 -11.23 -10.57 12.54
CA VAL A 882 -10.15 -11.38 13.08
C VAL A 882 -10.24 -11.43 14.61
N SER A 883 -10.05 -12.63 15.16
CA SER A 883 -10.10 -12.88 16.60
C SER A 883 -9.13 -13.98 17.00
N GLY A 884 -9.01 -14.25 18.30
CA GLY A 884 -8.14 -15.29 18.80
C GLY A 884 -6.68 -14.84 18.88
N LEU A 885 -6.44 -13.64 19.45
CA LEU A 885 -5.11 -13.22 19.86
C LEU A 885 -4.53 -14.27 20.81
N ALA A 886 -3.47 -14.92 20.35
CA ALA A 886 -2.72 -15.92 21.11
C ALA A 886 -1.34 -15.38 21.50
N GLY A 887 -0.73 -16.00 22.51
CA GLY A 887 0.66 -15.69 22.89
C GLY A 887 0.81 -14.48 23.81
N ASN A 888 -0.12 -14.29 24.74
CA ASN A 888 -0.05 -13.32 25.84
C ASN A 888 0.03 -11.87 25.33
N LYS A 889 -0.85 -11.53 24.38
CA LYS A 889 -0.84 -10.22 23.71
C LYS A 889 -1.65 -9.16 24.46
N PHE A 890 -2.55 -9.57 25.35
CA PHE A 890 -3.26 -8.66 26.24
C PHE A 890 -3.40 -9.29 27.65
N ILE A 891 -2.51 -8.90 28.55
CA ILE A 891 -2.39 -9.46 29.91
C ILE A 891 -2.66 -8.43 31.00
N ILE A 892 -3.20 -8.88 32.14
CA ILE A 892 -3.28 -8.11 33.39
C ILE A 892 -2.60 -8.90 34.50
N THR A 893 -1.61 -8.32 35.15
CA THR A 893 -1.01 -8.86 36.38
C THR A 893 -1.68 -8.23 37.59
N VAL A 894 -1.90 -9.01 38.65
CA VAL A 894 -2.51 -8.56 39.90
C VAL A 894 -1.50 -8.84 41.01
N GLU A 895 -1.05 -7.79 41.69
CA GLU A 895 -0.15 -7.90 42.85
C GLU A 895 -0.96 -8.20 44.11
N ASP A 896 -0.46 -9.17 44.87
CA ASP A 896 -1.02 -9.69 46.13
C ASP A 896 -1.06 -8.65 47.25
N ASP A 897 -2.10 -8.66 48.09
CA ASP A 897 -2.16 -7.89 49.34
C ASP A 897 -1.86 -8.76 50.57
N VAL A 898 -0.58 -8.84 50.88
CA VAL A 898 -0.11 -9.63 52.02
C VAL A 898 -0.37 -8.93 53.36
N PRO A 899 -0.61 -9.67 54.44
CA PRO A 899 -1.01 -9.08 55.71
C PRO A 899 0.19 -8.40 56.35
N VAL A 900 -0.02 -7.25 56.98
CA VAL A 900 1.08 -6.44 57.53
C VAL A 900 0.93 -6.08 58.99
N VAL A 901 2.06 -5.90 59.69
CA VAL A 901 2.07 -5.41 61.08
C VAL A 901 1.74 -3.91 61.09
N LYS A 902 0.70 -3.53 61.85
CA LYS A 902 0.36 -2.11 62.02
C LYS A 902 1.44 -1.40 62.83
N THR A 903 2.18 -0.51 62.16
CA THR A 903 3.30 0.27 62.75
C THR A 903 2.89 1.01 64.03
N ASN A 904 1.70 1.64 64.02
CA ASN A 904 1.14 2.37 65.16
C ASN A 904 0.10 1.58 65.96
N ALA A 905 0.11 0.23 65.89
CA ALA A 905 -0.75 -0.58 66.73
C ALA A 905 -0.52 -0.29 68.22
N THR A 906 -1.62 -0.22 68.97
CA THR A 906 -1.55 -0.11 70.44
C THR A 906 -1.03 -1.45 70.97
N ALA A 907 0.03 -1.40 71.78
CA ALA A 907 0.57 -2.61 72.38
C ALA A 907 -0.48 -3.28 73.27
N ILE A 908 -0.57 -4.60 73.20
CA ILE A 908 -1.34 -5.43 74.10
C ILE A 908 -0.46 -5.66 75.33
N THR A 909 -0.90 -5.16 76.48
CA THR A 909 -0.17 -5.22 77.74
C THR A 909 -1.07 -5.82 78.81
N ALA A 910 -0.55 -6.75 79.61
CA ALA A 910 -1.20 -7.16 80.85
C ALA A 910 -0.18 -7.34 81.95
N THR A 911 -0.68 -7.29 83.18
CA THR A 911 0.08 -7.50 84.40
C THR A 911 -0.48 -8.71 85.09
N VAL A 912 0.42 -9.57 85.56
CA VAL A 912 0.12 -10.62 86.52
C VAL A 912 0.96 -10.41 87.77
N GLU A 913 0.52 -10.90 88.91
CA GLU A 913 1.14 -10.65 90.21
C GLU A 913 1.45 -12.00 90.87
N GLU A 914 2.67 -12.16 91.39
CA GLU A 914 3.08 -13.38 92.08
C GLU A 914 2.29 -13.60 93.37
N ASP A 915 1.84 -12.51 94.01
CA ASP A 915 0.92 -12.50 95.15
C ASP A 915 -0.39 -13.24 94.89
N GLY A 916 -0.80 -13.34 93.62
CA GLY A 916 -2.01 -14.03 93.20
C GLY A 916 -1.91 -15.55 93.20
N MET A 917 -0.70 -16.13 93.16
CA MET A 917 -0.54 -17.58 93.00
C MET A 917 -1.07 -18.37 94.20
N SER A 918 -1.70 -19.52 93.95
CA SER A 918 -2.17 -20.41 95.00
C SER A 918 -2.04 -21.90 94.65
N THR A 919 -1.42 -22.64 95.56
CA THR A 919 -1.31 -24.10 95.50
C THR A 919 -2.66 -24.82 95.69
N THR A 920 -3.73 -24.08 95.95
CA THR A 920 -5.10 -24.58 96.10
C THR A 920 -5.97 -24.14 94.94
N GLU A 921 -6.54 -25.10 94.22
CA GLU A 921 -7.44 -24.85 93.07
C GLU A 921 -8.61 -23.90 93.43
N PHE A 922 -8.73 -22.81 92.68
CA PHE A 922 -9.79 -21.81 92.82
C PHE A 922 -10.57 -21.64 91.51
N SER A 923 -11.63 -22.44 91.32
CA SER A 923 -12.44 -22.41 90.07
C SER A 923 -12.83 -20.99 89.64
N PRO A 924 -12.54 -20.60 88.37
CA PRO A 924 -12.15 -21.45 87.25
C PRO A 924 -10.64 -21.72 87.08
N TYR A 925 -9.79 -21.20 87.97
CA TYR A 925 -8.33 -21.26 87.87
C TYR A 925 -7.77 -22.57 88.46
N PRO A 926 -6.72 -23.15 87.85
CA PRO A 926 -6.07 -24.36 88.34
C PRO A 926 -5.35 -24.13 89.68
N ALA A 927 -4.63 -25.15 90.16
CA ALA A 927 -3.74 -24.99 91.31
C ALA A 927 -2.32 -24.75 90.80
N ASP A 928 -1.63 -23.81 91.43
CA ASP A 928 -0.28 -23.40 91.05
C ASP A 928 0.79 -24.23 91.75
N SER A 929 2.02 -24.08 91.28
CA SER A 929 3.20 -24.74 91.82
C SER A 929 3.73 -24.05 93.09
N SER A 930 3.42 -22.76 93.26
CA SER A 930 3.83 -21.93 94.38
C SER A 930 2.66 -21.13 94.99
N GLU A 931 2.86 -20.58 96.18
CA GLU A 931 1.83 -19.80 96.91
C GLU A 931 2.34 -18.38 97.11
N GLY A 932 1.64 -17.40 96.53
CA GLY A 932 1.94 -15.97 96.69
C GLY A 932 1.58 -15.45 98.09
N ASN A 933 2.04 -14.24 98.41
CA ASN A 933 1.91 -13.69 99.75
C ASN A 933 0.80 -12.68 100.04
N GLN A 934 -0.19 -12.43 99.15
CA GLN A 934 -1.42 -11.63 99.38
C GLN A 934 -1.34 -10.60 100.53
N ASP A 935 -0.38 -9.68 100.47
CA ASP A 935 -0.08 -8.76 101.55
C ASP A 935 -0.94 -7.48 101.52
N LEU A 936 -1.64 -7.23 100.41
CA LEU A 936 -2.61 -6.15 100.24
C LEU A 936 -4.06 -6.64 100.44
N ILE A 937 -4.96 -5.66 100.59
CA ILE A 937 -6.39 -5.94 100.86
C ILE A 937 -7.13 -6.36 99.58
N ASP A 938 -6.60 -6.01 98.41
CA ASP A 938 -7.15 -6.27 97.08
C ASP A 938 -6.59 -7.50 96.38
N ASP A 939 -5.61 -8.18 96.97
CA ASP A 939 -5.02 -9.38 96.39
C ASP A 939 -6.00 -10.56 96.36
N SER A 940 -5.86 -11.38 95.32
CA SER A 940 -6.77 -12.47 94.98
C SER A 940 -6.09 -13.49 94.07
N ASN A 941 -6.60 -14.72 94.12
CA ASN A 941 -6.19 -15.84 93.25
C ASN A 941 -6.62 -15.69 91.78
N SER A 942 -6.69 -14.47 91.27
CA SER A 942 -6.97 -14.19 89.87
C SER A 942 -6.05 -13.14 89.28
N GLN A 943 -5.11 -12.61 90.08
CA GLN A 943 -4.12 -11.63 89.65
C GLN A 943 -2.89 -12.30 89.04
N ASP A 944 -2.71 -13.60 89.22
CA ASP A 944 -1.80 -14.48 88.49
C ASP A 944 -2.25 -14.75 87.03
N GLU A 945 -3.45 -14.29 86.67
CA GLU A 945 -4.15 -14.64 85.44
C GLU A 945 -4.46 -13.41 84.58
N ALA A 946 -4.16 -13.47 83.29
CA ALA A 946 -4.46 -12.42 82.32
C ALA A 946 -5.14 -12.96 81.06
N THR A 947 -6.11 -12.21 80.51
CA THR A 947 -6.83 -12.64 79.29
C THR A 947 -7.07 -11.49 78.32
N GLY A 948 -7.08 -11.81 77.03
CA GLY A 948 -7.46 -10.90 75.95
C GLY A 948 -8.69 -11.38 75.19
N ALA A 949 -9.57 -10.45 74.83
CA ALA A 949 -10.77 -10.74 74.06
C ALA A 949 -10.45 -11.22 72.62
N ALA A 950 -11.42 -11.89 71.98
CA ALA A 950 -11.34 -12.22 70.56
C ALA A 950 -11.06 -10.96 69.73
N GLY A 951 -10.18 -11.09 68.75
CA GLY A 951 -9.69 -10.01 67.90
C GLY A 951 -8.56 -9.15 68.50
N SER A 952 -8.18 -9.35 69.76
CA SER A 952 -7.17 -8.50 70.39
C SER A 952 -5.81 -8.58 69.70
N LEU A 953 -5.29 -9.78 69.42
CA LEU A 953 -4.04 -9.95 68.69
C LEU A 953 -4.19 -9.63 67.19
N ILE A 954 -5.37 -9.88 66.59
CA ILE A 954 -5.68 -9.50 65.20
C ILE A 954 -5.54 -7.98 65.01
N SER A 955 -5.91 -7.18 66.02
CA SER A 955 -5.82 -5.71 65.95
C SER A 955 -4.40 -5.16 65.76
N LEU A 956 -3.37 -5.99 65.96
CA LEU A 956 -1.97 -5.65 65.72
C LEU A 956 -1.56 -5.73 64.25
N PHE A 957 -2.42 -6.28 63.40
CA PHE A 957 -2.19 -6.49 61.97
C PHE A 957 -3.23 -5.75 61.14
N SER A 958 -2.90 -5.49 59.88
CA SER A 958 -3.84 -5.21 58.80
C SER A 958 -3.99 -6.50 58.00
N ALA A 959 -5.22 -6.90 57.72
CA ALA A 959 -5.49 -8.09 56.90
C ALA A 959 -5.11 -7.85 55.44
N GLY A 960 -5.23 -6.60 54.98
CA GLY A 960 -5.30 -6.33 53.55
C GLY A 960 -6.66 -6.68 52.99
N ALA A 961 -6.74 -6.72 51.67
CA ALA A 961 -7.90 -7.12 50.91
C ALA A 961 -8.32 -8.58 51.21
N ASP A 962 -7.36 -9.43 51.61
CA ASP A 962 -7.53 -10.86 51.88
C ASP A 962 -8.16 -11.19 53.24
N GLU A 963 -9.32 -10.59 53.52
CA GLU A 963 -10.05 -10.82 54.77
C GLU A 963 -10.53 -12.28 54.92
N SER A 964 -10.41 -12.96 56.07
CA SER A 964 -10.07 -12.51 57.43
C SER A 964 -8.82 -13.20 58.00
N LEU A 965 -8.11 -12.51 58.90
CA LEU A 965 -6.93 -13.05 59.60
C LEU A 965 -7.26 -14.13 60.65
N THR A 966 -6.34 -15.08 60.78
CA THR A 966 -6.22 -16.06 61.86
C THR A 966 -4.87 -15.96 62.56
N ILE A 967 -4.82 -16.18 63.88
CA ILE A 967 -3.59 -16.06 64.69
C ILE A 967 -3.08 -17.43 65.13
N GLN A 968 -1.76 -17.63 65.09
CA GLN A 968 -1.09 -18.84 65.56
C GLN A 968 0.20 -18.53 66.31
N LEU A 969 0.64 -19.49 67.15
CA LEU A 969 1.96 -19.44 67.79
C LEU A 969 3.02 -20.13 66.92
N LEU A 970 4.15 -19.45 66.76
CA LEU A 970 5.35 -20.00 66.14
C LEU A 970 6.04 -20.99 67.10
N THR A 971 6.56 -22.08 66.56
CA THR A 971 7.32 -23.07 67.36
C THR A 971 8.74 -22.63 67.71
N ASN A 972 9.23 -21.54 67.08
CA ASN A 972 10.54 -20.99 67.36
C ASN A 972 10.46 -20.00 68.53
N THR A 973 11.15 -20.31 69.63
CA THR A 973 11.15 -19.52 70.87
C THR A 973 12.46 -18.75 71.09
N ASP A 974 13.36 -18.70 70.11
CA ASP A 974 14.68 -18.05 70.24
C ASP A 974 14.61 -16.54 70.57
N GLY A 975 13.47 -15.90 70.30
CA GLY A 975 13.21 -14.48 70.58
C GLY A 975 12.77 -14.17 72.01
N LEU A 976 12.49 -15.18 72.84
CA LEU A 976 12.05 -14.98 74.22
C LEU A 976 13.23 -14.72 75.17
N PRO A 977 13.04 -13.91 76.24
CA PRO A 977 14.06 -13.73 77.27
C PRO A 977 14.34 -15.04 77.98
N LYS A 978 15.60 -15.28 78.38
CA LYS A 978 15.98 -16.45 79.19
C LYS A 978 15.73 -16.17 80.67
N LEU A 979 14.46 -16.12 81.06
CA LEU A 979 14.06 -15.83 82.43
C LEU A 979 14.60 -16.89 83.41
N LEU A 980 14.71 -16.52 84.68
CA LEU A 980 15.06 -17.43 85.76
C LEU A 980 13.83 -17.71 86.64
N SER A 981 13.79 -18.92 87.19
CA SER A 981 12.85 -19.32 88.25
C SER A 981 13.59 -20.29 89.17
N HIS A 982 13.57 -20.01 90.48
CA HIS A 982 14.40 -20.68 91.49
C HIS A 982 15.89 -20.69 91.14
N GLY A 983 16.39 -19.61 90.54
CA GLY A 983 17.77 -19.46 90.07
C GLY A 983 18.14 -20.38 88.90
N GLN A 984 17.17 -21.01 88.23
CA GLN A 984 17.37 -21.88 87.07
C GLN A 984 16.77 -21.28 85.79
N PRO A 985 17.39 -21.49 84.62
CA PRO A 985 16.85 -20.99 83.35
C PRO A 985 15.53 -21.64 82.97
N VAL A 986 14.54 -20.81 82.65
CA VAL A 986 13.24 -21.21 82.11
C VAL A 986 13.41 -21.71 80.68
N THR A 987 12.75 -22.83 80.36
CA THR A 987 12.70 -23.40 79.00
C THR A 987 11.31 -23.29 78.40
N TYR A 988 11.24 -22.95 77.13
CA TYR A 988 9.99 -22.69 76.41
C TYR A 988 9.67 -23.82 75.43
N THR A 989 8.39 -24.21 75.33
CA THR A 989 7.91 -25.18 74.33
C THR A 989 6.53 -24.77 73.84
N VAL A 990 6.34 -24.74 72.52
CA VAL A 990 5.04 -24.46 71.89
C VAL A 990 4.48 -25.76 71.30
N VAL A 991 3.25 -26.10 71.69
CA VAL A 991 2.48 -27.23 71.13
C VAL A 991 1.09 -26.74 70.74
N GLY A 992 0.84 -26.68 69.44
CA GLY A 992 -0.44 -26.17 68.92
C GLY A 992 -0.62 -24.70 69.25
N ASP A 993 -1.64 -24.40 70.06
CA ASP A 993 -2.05 -23.04 70.46
C ASP A 993 -1.46 -22.61 71.82
N THR A 994 -0.60 -23.43 72.44
CA THR A 994 -0.14 -23.22 73.82
C THR A 994 1.39 -23.20 73.90
N LEU A 995 1.94 -22.12 74.47
CA LEU A 995 3.30 -22.00 74.96
C LEU A 995 3.34 -22.41 76.44
N THR A 996 4.29 -23.26 76.79
CA THR A 996 4.58 -23.67 78.17
C THR A 996 6.02 -23.28 78.51
N ALA A 997 6.17 -22.47 79.56
CA ALA A 997 7.45 -22.13 80.17
C ALA A 997 7.67 -23.04 81.38
N SER A 998 8.83 -23.69 81.47
CA SER A 998 9.07 -24.68 82.53
C SER A 998 10.53 -24.76 83.00
N VAL A 999 10.70 -25.10 84.27
CA VAL A 999 11.97 -25.42 84.92
C VAL A 999 11.87 -26.83 85.51
N ASN A 1000 12.79 -27.73 85.16
CA ASN A 1000 12.83 -29.11 85.67
C ASN A 1000 11.49 -29.90 85.54
N ALA A 1001 10.68 -29.59 84.53
CA ALA A 1001 9.33 -30.10 84.28
C ALA A 1001 8.20 -29.57 85.19
N THR A 1002 8.50 -28.60 86.06
CA THR A 1002 7.48 -27.74 86.69
C THR A 1002 7.13 -26.61 85.74
N THR A 1003 5.84 -26.32 85.57
CA THR A 1003 5.39 -25.22 84.72
C THR A 1003 5.47 -23.92 85.50
N VAL A 1004 6.11 -22.91 84.90
CA VAL A 1004 6.23 -21.56 85.44
C VAL A 1004 5.12 -20.66 84.95
N PHE A 1005 4.83 -20.72 83.65
CA PHE A 1005 3.62 -20.08 83.12
C PHE A 1005 3.17 -20.76 81.84
N THR A 1006 1.91 -20.52 81.47
CA THR A 1006 1.38 -20.89 80.16
C THR A 1006 0.78 -19.68 79.44
N LEU A 1007 0.96 -19.63 78.12
CA LEU A 1007 0.25 -18.72 77.23
C LEU A 1007 -0.52 -19.54 76.21
N LYS A 1008 -1.82 -19.32 76.12
CA LYS A 1008 -2.67 -19.90 75.07
C LYS A 1008 -3.16 -18.82 74.13
N VAL A 1009 -3.06 -19.04 72.82
CA VAL A 1009 -3.53 -18.11 71.77
C VAL A 1009 -4.46 -18.83 70.80
N ASN A 1010 -5.73 -18.41 70.76
CA ASN A 1010 -6.72 -18.99 69.86
C ASN A 1010 -6.67 -18.33 68.48
N ALA A 1011 -7.17 -19.03 67.45
CA ALA A 1011 -7.18 -18.55 66.07
C ALA A 1011 -7.92 -17.22 65.86
N ASP A 1012 -8.91 -16.91 66.70
CA ASP A 1012 -9.64 -15.63 66.67
C ASP A 1012 -8.86 -14.46 67.31
N GLY A 1013 -7.63 -14.67 67.75
CA GLY A 1013 -6.78 -13.67 68.38
C GLY A 1013 -7.10 -13.38 69.85
N SER A 1014 -7.97 -14.18 70.50
CA SER A 1014 -8.09 -14.21 71.97
C SER A 1014 -6.90 -14.97 72.59
N TRP A 1015 -6.55 -14.61 73.82
CA TRP A 1015 -5.43 -15.25 74.52
C TRP A 1015 -5.66 -15.31 76.03
N THR A 1016 -4.96 -16.24 76.69
CA THR A 1016 -4.91 -16.36 78.15
C THR A 1016 -3.47 -16.60 78.59
N PHE A 1017 -3.07 -15.98 79.70
CA PHE A 1017 -1.77 -16.14 80.34
C PHE A 1017 -2.01 -16.50 81.80
N ASP A 1018 -1.33 -17.54 82.27
CA ASP A 1018 -1.49 -18.16 83.59
C ASP A 1018 -0.09 -18.32 84.21
N LEU A 1019 0.17 -17.59 85.31
CA LEU A 1019 1.42 -17.66 86.08
C LEU A 1019 1.28 -18.72 87.19
N GLN A 1020 2.06 -19.80 87.05
CA GLN A 1020 1.91 -21.01 87.87
C GLN A 1020 3.07 -21.26 88.82
N ASP A 1021 4.19 -20.56 88.66
CA ASP A 1021 5.37 -20.63 89.53
C ASP A 1021 6.07 -19.27 89.46
N GLN A 1022 6.81 -18.91 90.49
CA GLN A 1022 7.53 -17.63 90.55
C GLN A 1022 8.60 -17.49 89.46
N LEU A 1023 8.90 -16.26 89.09
CA LEU A 1023 10.00 -15.82 88.27
C LEU A 1023 10.93 -14.97 89.13
N ASP A 1024 12.24 -15.17 89.03
CA ASP A 1024 13.17 -14.46 89.92
C ASP A 1024 13.24 -12.96 89.55
N HIS A 1025 13.00 -12.08 90.52
CA HIS A 1025 13.08 -10.64 90.37
C HIS A 1025 14.46 -10.08 90.78
N VAL A 1026 14.77 -8.85 90.37
CA VAL A 1026 16.01 -8.17 90.74
C VAL A 1026 15.86 -7.60 92.16
N PRO A 1027 16.79 -7.90 93.09
CA PRO A 1027 16.70 -7.45 94.47
C PRO A 1027 16.48 -5.94 94.63
N GLY A 1028 15.45 -5.60 95.39
CA GLY A 1028 14.91 -4.26 95.58
C GLY A 1028 14.47 -3.96 97.01
N LEU A 1029 13.82 -2.81 97.17
CA LEU A 1029 13.07 -2.47 98.38
C LEU A 1029 11.61 -2.36 97.97
N GLY A 1030 10.84 -3.43 98.19
CA GLY A 1030 9.42 -3.51 97.83
C GLY A 1030 9.18 -3.94 96.38
N GLN A 1031 7.91 -4.16 96.05
CA GLN A 1031 7.43 -4.73 94.78
C GLN A 1031 8.04 -4.04 93.55
N ASN A 1032 8.38 -4.85 92.55
CA ASN A 1032 8.94 -4.41 91.29
C ASN A 1032 8.51 -5.32 90.12
N PHE A 1033 8.87 -4.96 88.89
CA PHE A 1033 8.53 -5.75 87.69
C PHE A 1033 9.77 -6.34 86.99
N LYS A 1034 10.93 -6.24 87.62
CA LYS A 1034 12.21 -6.40 86.92
C LYS A 1034 12.73 -7.81 87.09
N LEU A 1035 12.57 -8.61 86.05
CA LEU A 1035 12.93 -10.03 86.01
C LEU A 1035 14.40 -10.28 85.71
N GLN A 1036 15.00 -11.24 86.41
CA GLN A 1036 16.34 -11.74 86.15
C GLN A 1036 16.38 -12.65 84.92
N VAL A 1037 17.54 -12.66 84.24
CA VAL A 1037 17.81 -13.50 83.08
C VAL A 1037 19.19 -14.16 83.19
N GLU A 1038 19.33 -15.38 82.68
CA GLU A 1038 20.57 -16.20 82.81
C GLU A 1038 21.83 -15.48 82.26
N ASP A 1039 21.70 -14.82 81.11
CA ASP A 1039 22.79 -14.19 80.36
C ASP A 1039 22.31 -12.87 79.73
N GLY A 1040 22.16 -11.80 80.52
CA GLY A 1040 21.74 -10.51 79.98
C GLY A 1040 21.49 -9.42 81.03
N ASP A 1041 21.04 -8.26 80.56
CA ASP A 1041 20.49 -7.23 81.44
C ASP A 1041 19.06 -7.65 81.85
N PRO A 1042 18.66 -7.44 83.12
CA PRO A 1042 17.29 -7.71 83.57
C PRO A 1042 16.24 -6.99 82.73
N VAL A 1043 15.09 -7.64 82.55
CA VAL A 1043 13.99 -7.15 81.71
C VAL A 1043 12.80 -6.72 82.56
N ASP A 1044 12.05 -5.70 82.12
CA ASP A 1044 10.88 -5.20 82.87
C ASP A 1044 9.56 -5.92 82.49
N TYR A 1045 9.60 -6.83 81.49
CA TYR A 1045 8.45 -7.57 80.96
C TYR A 1045 8.90 -8.76 80.12
N ILE A 1046 7.97 -9.68 79.88
CA ILE A 1046 8.06 -10.79 78.94
C ILE A 1046 7.51 -10.32 77.59
N GLU A 1047 8.36 -10.21 76.56
CA GLU A 1047 7.92 -9.89 75.20
C GLU A 1047 7.55 -11.16 74.43
N LEU A 1048 6.26 -11.29 74.11
CA LEU A 1048 5.68 -12.48 73.47
C LEU A 1048 5.37 -12.25 71.98
N GLY A 1049 5.52 -11.01 71.49
CA GLY A 1049 5.22 -10.63 70.11
C GLY A 1049 5.97 -11.43 69.04
N SER A 1050 7.20 -11.88 69.35
CA SER A 1050 8.02 -12.69 68.43
C SER A 1050 7.43 -14.06 68.09
N LEU A 1051 6.48 -14.56 68.89
CA LEU A 1051 5.80 -15.83 68.68
C LEU A 1051 4.54 -15.72 67.83
N ILE A 1052 4.06 -14.52 67.54
CA ILE A 1052 2.77 -14.33 66.88
C ILE A 1052 2.95 -14.37 65.36
N GLN A 1053 2.17 -15.22 64.69
CA GLN A 1053 1.99 -15.24 63.25
C GLN A 1053 0.52 -14.98 62.93
N ALA A 1054 0.26 -14.08 61.98
CA ALA A 1054 -1.05 -13.90 61.38
C ALA A 1054 -1.07 -14.54 59.98
N THR A 1055 -2.21 -15.10 59.61
CA THR A 1055 -2.46 -15.70 58.29
C THR A 1055 -3.84 -15.27 57.81
N ASP A 1056 -3.92 -14.71 56.61
CA ASP A 1056 -5.15 -14.29 55.92
C ASP A 1056 -5.94 -15.47 55.30
N ALA A 1057 -6.85 -15.16 54.37
CA ALA A 1057 -7.78 -16.10 53.76
C ALA A 1057 -7.15 -17.05 52.73
N ASP A 1058 -6.23 -16.58 51.90
CA ASP A 1058 -5.60 -17.37 50.83
C ASP A 1058 -4.31 -18.08 51.30
N GLY A 1059 -3.81 -17.68 52.48
CA GLY A 1059 -2.84 -18.41 53.28
C GLY A 1059 -1.50 -17.70 53.44
N ASP A 1060 -1.43 -16.45 53.04
CA ASP A 1060 -0.30 -15.54 53.19
C ASP A 1060 -0.07 -15.18 54.66
N LYS A 1061 1.18 -14.83 54.98
CA LYS A 1061 1.66 -14.85 56.37
C LYS A 1061 2.54 -13.67 56.71
N VAL A 1062 2.31 -13.16 57.91
CA VAL A 1062 3.20 -12.22 58.57
C VAL A 1062 3.55 -12.71 59.96
N SER A 1063 4.85 -12.75 60.23
CA SER A 1063 5.43 -13.39 61.41
C SER A 1063 6.31 -12.41 62.19
N GLY A 1064 6.22 -12.47 63.52
CA GLY A 1064 7.13 -11.74 64.40
C GLY A 1064 6.76 -10.27 64.55
N LEU A 1065 6.06 -9.97 65.64
CA LEU A 1065 5.80 -8.58 66.03
C LEU A 1065 7.06 -7.98 66.65
N ALA A 1066 7.57 -6.91 66.05
CA ALA A 1066 8.66 -6.12 66.60
C ALA A 1066 8.15 -4.95 67.45
N GLY A 1067 8.94 -4.50 68.43
CA GLY A 1067 8.70 -3.24 69.13
C GLY A 1067 7.69 -3.31 70.26
N ASN A 1068 7.71 -4.38 71.05
CA ASN A 1068 6.98 -4.53 72.31
C ASN A 1068 5.46 -4.42 72.15
N LYS A 1069 4.91 -5.16 71.16
CA LYS A 1069 3.48 -5.08 70.80
C LYS A 1069 2.63 -6.06 71.59
N PHE A 1070 3.23 -7.09 72.21
CA PHE A 1070 2.53 -8.00 73.11
C PHE A 1070 3.43 -8.36 74.30
N ILE A 1071 3.24 -7.63 75.41
CA ILE A 1071 4.04 -7.75 76.64
C ILE A 1071 3.19 -8.22 77.81
N ILE A 1072 3.81 -9.01 78.69
CA ILE A 1072 3.30 -9.35 80.02
C ILE A 1072 4.31 -8.86 81.06
N THR A 1073 3.86 -8.03 82.00
CA THR A 1073 4.66 -7.67 83.18
C THR A 1073 4.27 -8.60 84.32
N VAL A 1074 5.25 -9.01 85.12
CA VAL A 1074 5.03 -9.81 86.33
C VAL A 1074 5.40 -8.93 87.50
N GLU A 1075 4.52 -8.77 88.48
CA GLU A 1075 4.78 -8.03 89.73
C GLU A 1075 5.29 -9.00 90.79
N ASP A 1076 6.42 -8.62 91.39
CA ASP A 1076 7.16 -9.35 92.42
C ASP A 1076 6.36 -9.49 93.72
N ASP A 1077 6.42 -10.65 94.37
CA ASP A 1077 5.83 -10.85 95.69
C ASP A 1077 6.85 -10.69 96.82
N VAL A 1078 6.96 -9.47 97.33
CA VAL A 1078 7.98 -9.16 98.32
C VAL A 1078 7.68 -9.76 99.69
N PRO A 1079 8.69 -10.19 100.44
CA PRO A 1079 8.49 -10.83 101.73
C PRO A 1079 7.88 -9.84 102.72
N THR A 1080 7.12 -10.35 103.67
CA THR A 1080 6.60 -9.56 104.80
C THR A 1080 7.28 -9.95 106.11
N ALA A 1081 7.52 -8.97 106.97
CA ALA A 1081 8.19 -9.15 108.25
C ALA A 1081 7.43 -8.45 109.38
N GLU A 1082 7.11 -9.18 110.45
CA GLU A 1082 6.43 -8.63 111.64
C GLU A 1082 7.03 -9.21 112.94
N ILE A 1083 7.34 -8.34 113.91
CA ILE A 1083 7.70 -8.70 115.30
C ILE A 1083 6.49 -8.51 116.20
N ILE A 1084 5.93 -9.62 116.66
CA ILE A 1084 4.86 -9.61 117.66
C ILE A 1084 5.45 -9.85 119.05
N LEU A 1085 5.43 -8.82 119.91
CA LEU A 1085 5.77 -8.95 121.33
C LEU A 1085 4.75 -9.82 122.05
N ASN A 1086 5.21 -10.66 122.97
CA ASN A 1086 4.34 -11.41 123.87
C ASN A 1086 3.69 -10.45 124.90
N PRO A 1087 2.39 -10.14 124.84
CA PRO A 1087 1.78 -9.12 125.70
C PRO A 1087 1.73 -9.51 127.19
N ASN A 1088 2.00 -10.78 127.52
CA ASN A 1088 1.95 -11.33 128.87
C ASN A 1088 3.33 -11.77 129.41
N LYS A 1089 4.43 -11.40 128.73
CA LYS A 1089 5.79 -11.77 129.13
C LYS A 1089 6.64 -10.52 129.31
N THR A 1090 6.98 -10.25 130.56
CA THR A 1090 7.97 -9.26 130.97
C THR A 1090 9.15 -9.98 131.60
N ILE A 1091 10.31 -9.34 131.56
CA ILE A 1091 11.48 -9.75 132.33
C ILE A 1091 11.46 -8.92 133.60
N THR A 1092 11.18 -9.57 134.72
CA THR A 1092 11.37 -8.98 136.05
C THR A 1092 12.60 -9.62 136.64
N LEU A 1093 13.62 -8.81 136.86
CA LEU A 1093 14.85 -9.19 137.52
C LEU A 1093 14.82 -8.66 138.94
N ASP A 1094 15.01 -9.52 139.92
CA ASP A 1094 15.10 -9.18 141.35
C ASP A 1094 16.30 -9.93 141.91
N GLU A 1095 17.23 -9.23 142.58
CA GLU A 1095 18.52 -9.78 143.03
C GLU A 1095 18.48 -10.38 144.46
N SER A 1096 17.30 -10.87 144.89
CA SER A 1096 17.00 -11.32 146.26
C SER A 1096 17.55 -12.70 146.67
N LEU A 1097 18.58 -12.72 147.53
CA LEU A 1097 19.14 -13.98 148.06
C LEU A 1097 18.10 -14.82 148.84
N PHE A 1098 17.60 -15.89 148.19
CA PHE A 1098 16.68 -16.93 148.69
C PHE A 1098 15.20 -16.53 148.82
N ALA A 1099 14.29 -17.44 148.43
CA ALA A 1099 12.83 -17.25 148.51
C ALA A 1099 12.32 -16.83 149.90
N ASP A 1100 12.04 -15.54 150.09
CA ASP A 1100 11.32 -15.02 151.26
C ASP A 1100 9.81 -15.28 151.10
N VAL A 1101 9.12 -15.61 152.20
CA VAL A 1101 7.68 -15.90 152.23
C VAL A 1101 6.78 -14.68 152.00
N ASN A 1102 7.36 -13.48 151.91
CA ASN A 1102 6.66 -12.23 151.62
C ASN A 1102 7.05 -11.59 150.28
N ASP A 1103 7.90 -12.26 149.50
CA ASP A 1103 8.28 -11.86 148.15
C ASP A 1103 7.43 -12.68 147.14
N PRO A 1104 6.57 -12.04 146.34
CA PRO A 1104 5.69 -12.72 145.41
C PRO A 1104 6.40 -13.26 144.14
N ASN A 1105 7.66 -12.91 143.87
CA ASN A 1105 8.40 -13.22 142.64
C ASN A 1105 9.79 -13.85 142.84
N ALA A 1106 10.25 -14.11 144.07
CA ALA A 1106 11.53 -14.78 144.39
C ALA A 1106 11.80 -16.16 143.70
N ALA A 1107 10.84 -16.71 142.96
CA ALA A 1107 10.97 -17.96 142.22
C ALA A 1107 11.51 -17.79 140.79
N THR A 1108 11.71 -16.56 140.30
CA THR A 1108 12.18 -16.30 138.93
C THR A 1108 13.68 -16.00 138.81
N ASP A 1109 14.44 -15.90 139.91
CA ASP A 1109 15.89 -15.61 139.88
C ASP A 1109 16.78 -16.84 140.13
N ASP A 1110 17.89 -16.91 139.40
CA ASP A 1110 18.91 -17.94 139.47
C ASP A 1110 20.16 -17.43 140.22
N HIS A 1111 20.23 -17.62 141.54
CA HIS A 1111 21.33 -17.11 142.37
C HIS A 1111 22.66 -17.92 142.34
N PHE A 1112 22.86 -18.81 141.37
CA PHE A 1112 24.09 -19.63 141.26
C PHE A 1112 24.64 -19.67 139.84
N LEU A 1113 24.85 -18.49 139.26
CA LEU A 1113 25.37 -18.38 137.91
C LEU A 1113 26.91 -18.52 137.90
N PRO A 1114 27.47 -19.22 136.90
CA PRO A 1114 28.91 -19.28 136.72
C PRO A 1114 29.47 -17.87 136.40
N PRO A 1115 30.73 -17.57 136.78
CA PRO A 1115 31.35 -16.30 136.42
C PRO A 1115 31.42 -16.17 134.89
N THR A 1116 31.04 -15.00 134.40
CA THR A 1116 31.16 -14.61 132.99
C THR A 1116 32.44 -13.81 132.77
N ILE A 1117 32.69 -13.41 131.52
CA ILE A 1117 33.82 -12.53 131.19
C ILE A 1117 33.73 -11.13 131.83
N PHE A 1118 32.54 -10.74 132.32
CA PHE A 1118 32.28 -9.44 132.91
C PHE A 1118 32.28 -9.46 134.45
N GLY A 1119 32.25 -10.64 135.07
CA GLY A 1119 32.26 -10.78 136.53
C GLY A 1119 31.36 -11.92 137.01
N PHE A 1120 31.05 -11.92 138.30
CA PHE A 1120 29.99 -12.76 138.84
C PHE A 1120 28.65 -12.04 138.67
N PRO A 1121 27.68 -12.62 137.95
CA PRO A 1121 26.32 -12.09 137.93
C PRO A 1121 25.74 -12.03 139.34
N ILE A 1122 24.94 -11.02 139.60
CA ILE A 1122 24.18 -10.86 140.85
C ILE A 1122 22.70 -11.21 140.68
N GLY A 1123 22.19 -11.23 139.45
CA GLY A 1123 20.89 -11.79 139.08
C GLY A 1123 20.78 -12.06 137.57
N GLN A 1124 19.90 -12.97 137.17
CA GLN A 1124 19.56 -13.19 135.75
C GLN A 1124 18.11 -13.61 135.57
N ALA A 1125 17.45 -13.06 134.55
CA ALA A 1125 16.10 -13.44 134.17
C ALA A 1125 15.99 -13.59 132.66
N THR A 1126 15.37 -14.69 132.21
CA THR A 1126 15.07 -14.95 130.80
C THR A 1126 13.58 -15.04 130.58
N ALA A 1127 13.07 -14.37 129.55
CA ALA A 1127 11.71 -14.58 129.07
C ALA A 1127 11.67 -14.61 127.54
N ASN A 1128 10.75 -15.41 127.00
CA ASN A 1128 10.34 -15.32 125.61
C ASN A 1128 9.53 -14.04 125.45
N VAL A 1129 10.19 -12.94 125.10
CA VAL A 1129 9.56 -11.61 124.98
C VAL A 1129 8.99 -11.38 123.58
N ILE A 1130 9.50 -12.12 122.61
CA ILE A 1130 9.01 -12.16 121.23
C ILE A 1130 8.37 -13.53 121.06
N SER A 1131 7.09 -13.56 120.72
CA SER A 1131 6.36 -14.81 120.56
C SER A 1131 7.03 -15.67 119.49
N SER A 1132 7.07 -16.99 119.62
CA SER A 1132 7.48 -17.86 118.50
C SER A 1132 6.50 -17.83 117.31
N ALA A 1133 5.44 -17.00 117.39
CA ALA A 1133 4.68 -16.57 116.22
C ALA A 1133 5.39 -15.47 115.42
N ALA A 1134 6.58 -15.03 115.86
CA ALA A 1134 7.56 -14.23 115.13
C ALA A 1134 8.23 -15.01 113.98
N ASN A 1135 7.43 -15.85 113.31
CA ASN A 1135 7.68 -16.41 112.01
C ASN A 1135 6.39 -16.37 111.16
N SER A 1136 5.55 -15.31 111.27
CA SER A 1136 4.83 -14.84 110.07
C SER A 1136 5.84 -14.11 109.18
N VAL A 1137 6.88 -14.86 108.82
CA VAL A 1137 7.74 -14.59 107.69
C VAL A 1137 6.96 -15.23 106.56
N ASN A 1138 6.15 -14.44 105.88
CA ASN A 1138 5.59 -14.86 104.61
C ASN A 1138 6.58 -14.35 103.57
N VAL A 1139 7.29 -15.26 102.92
CA VAL A 1139 8.34 -14.88 101.96
C VAL A 1139 7.79 -14.80 100.55
N GLY A 1140 6.55 -15.23 100.30
CA GLY A 1140 6.03 -15.32 98.94
C GLY A 1140 6.19 -16.70 98.33
N ALA A 1141 5.94 -16.74 97.05
CA ALA A 1141 6.03 -17.88 96.16
C ALA A 1141 7.47 -18.39 96.08
N ASP A 1142 8.46 -17.57 96.39
CA ASP A 1142 9.88 -17.91 96.36
C ASP A 1142 10.42 -18.48 97.71
N ASP A 1143 9.57 -19.17 98.47
CA ASP A 1143 9.86 -19.87 99.74
C ASP A 1143 11.20 -20.64 99.82
N GLN A 1144 11.67 -21.16 98.68
CA GLN A 1144 12.83 -22.05 98.62
C GLN A 1144 14.17 -21.30 98.59
N GLY A 1145 14.66 -20.92 99.77
CA GLY A 1145 15.99 -20.30 99.91
C GLY A 1145 16.04 -19.19 100.94
N SER A 1146 14.87 -18.77 101.41
CA SER A 1146 14.65 -17.62 102.28
C SER A 1146 15.29 -17.79 103.67
N THR A 1147 15.68 -16.66 104.26
CA THR A 1147 16.31 -16.58 105.58
C THR A 1147 15.62 -15.54 106.45
N SER A 1148 15.52 -15.80 107.76
CA SER A 1148 15.06 -14.82 108.75
C SER A 1148 16.09 -14.65 109.86
N VAL A 1149 16.42 -13.40 110.19
CA VAL A 1149 17.46 -13.06 111.18
C VAL A 1149 16.90 -12.08 112.20
N LEU A 1150 16.82 -12.52 113.47
CA LEU A 1150 16.47 -11.70 114.62
C LEU A 1150 17.72 -11.13 115.31
N SER A 1151 17.70 -9.86 115.67
CA SER A 1151 18.85 -9.13 116.27
C SER A 1151 18.41 -8.07 117.28
N LEU A 1152 19.32 -7.64 118.15
CA LEU A 1152 19.19 -6.50 119.05
C LEU A 1152 19.76 -5.22 118.43
N VAL A 1153 19.02 -4.13 118.60
CA VAL A 1153 19.42 -2.78 118.18
C VAL A 1153 19.37 -1.85 119.38
N VAL A 1154 20.39 -0.99 119.51
CA VAL A 1154 20.49 0.00 120.59
C VAL A 1154 20.44 1.42 120.07
N ASN A 1155 19.77 2.28 120.83
CA ASN A 1155 19.90 3.73 120.70
C ASN A 1155 20.94 4.19 121.73
N GLN A 1156 22.04 4.77 121.28
CA GLN A 1156 23.22 5.19 122.07
C GLN A 1156 22.94 6.34 123.06
N SER A 1157 21.71 6.48 123.53
CA SER A 1157 21.24 7.42 124.54
C SER A 1157 21.40 6.83 125.96
N ALA A 1158 21.24 7.67 126.99
CA ALA A 1158 21.26 7.17 128.37
C ALA A 1158 20.08 6.22 128.58
N SER A 1159 20.34 5.07 129.20
CA SER A 1159 19.35 4.00 129.36
C SER A 1159 18.19 4.32 130.31
N GLY A 1160 18.25 5.46 131.02
CA GLY A 1160 17.35 5.78 132.13
C GLY A 1160 17.79 5.16 133.46
N LEU A 1161 18.62 4.11 133.42
CA LEU A 1161 19.19 3.46 134.58
C LEU A 1161 20.47 4.16 135.06
N LYS A 1162 20.71 4.09 136.37
CA LYS A 1162 21.92 4.61 137.01
C LYS A 1162 22.49 3.56 137.96
N THR A 1163 23.82 3.53 138.10
CA THR A 1163 24.47 2.78 139.19
C THR A 1163 24.11 3.38 140.53
N THR A 1164 24.25 2.64 141.63
CA THR A 1164 23.93 3.12 143.00
C THR A 1164 24.63 4.44 143.37
N ASN A 1165 25.83 4.70 142.82
CA ASN A 1165 26.58 5.96 143.00
C ASN A 1165 26.07 7.14 142.14
N GLY A 1166 25.06 6.93 141.29
CA GLY A 1166 24.39 7.94 140.49
C GLY A 1166 24.91 8.14 139.06
N THR A 1167 25.82 7.29 138.58
CA THR A 1167 26.35 7.35 137.20
C THR A 1167 25.34 6.77 136.21
N ASP A 1168 25.05 7.49 135.12
CA ASP A 1168 24.19 7.00 134.02
C ASP A 1168 24.74 5.74 133.38
N ILE A 1169 23.85 4.82 133.00
CA ILE A 1169 24.20 3.61 132.25
C ILE A 1169 23.85 3.81 130.78
N TYR A 1170 24.74 3.44 129.86
CA TYR A 1170 24.54 3.47 128.41
C TYR A 1170 24.62 2.06 127.84
N LEU A 1171 23.77 1.73 126.86
CA LEU A 1171 23.81 0.43 126.19
C LEU A 1171 24.75 0.48 124.99
N PHE A 1172 25.47 -0.61 124.76
CA PHE A 1172 26.37 -0.80 123.63
C PHE A 1172 26.18 -2.21 123.06
N ALA A 1173 25.95 -2.31 121.76
CA ALA A 1173 25.96 -3.60 121.07
C ALA A 1173 27.37 -4.21 121.08
N VAL A 1174 27.43 -5.53 121.30
CA VAL A 1174 28.66 -6.33 121.22
C VAL A 1174 28.70 -7.07 119.87
N ASP A 1175 27.58 -7.67 119.50
CA ASP A 1175 27.27 -8.30 118.22
C ASP A 1175 25.77 -8.15 117.93
N SER A 1176 25.23 -8.89 116.95
CA SER A 1176 23.81 -8.80 116.57
C SER A 1176 22.87 -9.27 117.68
N ASP A 1177 23.32 -10.13 118.60
CA ASP A 1177 22.43 -10.83 119.53
C ASP A 1177 22.67 -10.36 120.97
N THR A 1178 23.80 -9.68 121.23
CA THR A 1178 24.26 -9.30 122.56
C THR A 1178 24.44 -7.79 122.72
N VAL A 1179 23.85 -7.23 123.76
CA VAL A 1179 23.99 -5.82 124.18
C VAL A 1179 24.44 -5.75 125.64
N VAL A 1180 25.32 -4.81 125.98
CA VAL A 1180 25.75 -4.57 127.36
C VAL A 1180 25.48 -3.15 127.83
N GLY A 1181 24.95 -3.00 129.04
CA GLY A 1181 24.81 -1.74 129.75
C GLY A 1181 26.06 -1.43 130.57
N ARG A 1182 26.72 -0.29 130.30
CA ARG A 1182 27.97 0.12 130.96
C ARG A 1182 27.82 1.41 131.75
N ALA A 1183 28.56 1.51 132.86
CA ALA A 1183 28.60 2.72 133.67
C ALA A 1183 29.30 3.88 132.93
N GLY A 1184 28.57 4.97 132.74
CA GLY A 1184 28.98 6.14 131.95
C GLY A 1184 28.91 5.87 130.45
N ASN A 1185 28.98 6.93 129.64
CA ASN A 1185 29.04 6.83 128.18
C ASN A 1185 30.45 6.43 127.71
N ASN A 1186 30.92 5.25 128.12
CA ASN A 1186 32.21 4.70 127.75
C ASN A 1186 32.02 3.23 127.32
N PRO A 1187 32.26 2.86 126.04
CA PRO A 1187 32.09 1.49 125.55
C PRO A 1187 33.05 0.48 126.22
N ASN A 1188 34.09 0.94 126.91
CA ASN A 1188 34.99 0.10 127.71
C ASN A 1188 34.76 0.26 129.23
N GLY A 1189 33.68 0.92 129.64
CA GLY A 1189 33.30 1.09 131.04
C GLY A 1189 32.92 -0.24 131.70
N GLN A 1190 32.79 -0.24 133.03
CA GLN A 1190 32.34 -1.41 133.78
C GLN A 1190 30.95 -1.84 133.28
N VAL A 1191 30.79 -3.13 132.98
CA VAL A 1191 29.49 -3.72 132.60
C VAL A 1191 28.65 -3.86 133.86
N ILE A 1192 27.42 -3.37 133.77
CA ILE A 1192 26.41 -3.38 134.83
C ILE A 1192 25.27 -4.32 134.44
N LEU A 1193 24.91 -4.36 133.15
CA LEU A 1193 23.85 -5.20 132.59
C LEU A 1193 24.31 -5.86 131.29
N GLN A 1194 23.74 -7.00 130.95
CA GLN A 1194 23.86 -7.67 129.66
C GLN A 1194 22.48 -8.16 129.21
N PHE A 1195 22.22 -8.05 127.91
CA PHE A 1195 21.00 -8.44 127.22
C PHE A 1195 21.39 -9.37 126.07
N ASP A 1196 20.90 -10.60 126.07
CA ASP A 1196 21.16 -11.59 125.01
C ASP A 1196 19.82 -12.04 124.41
N LEU A 1197 19.64 -11.90 123.10
CA LEU A 1197 18.45 -12.33 122.37
C LEU A 1197 18.79 -13.52 121.46
N ASP A 1198 18.11 -14.64 121.65
CA ASP A 1198 18.22 -15.78 120.72
C ASP A 1198 17.23 -15.70 119.56
N GLN A 1199 17.46 -16.50 118.51
CA GLN A 1199 16.59 -16.57 117.32
C GLN A 1199 15.17 -17.11 117.62
N ASN A 1200 14.91 -17.65 118.82
CA ASN A 1200 13.58 -18.09 119.23
C ASN A 1200 12.79 -16.99 119.96
N GLY A 1201 13.35 -15.79 120.09
CA GLY A 1201 12.72 -14.66 120.77
C GLY A 1201 12.90 -14.63 122.30
N ASN A 1202 13.83 -15.44 122.85
CA ASN A 1202 14.16 -15.40 124.28
C ASN A 1202 15.18 -14.31 124.55
N LEU A 1203 14.77 -13.33 125.35
CA LEU A 1203 15.66 -12.29 125.87
C LEU A 1203 16.10 -12.68 127.28
N THR A 1204 17.42 -12.71 127.49
CA THR A 1204 18.05 -12.92 128.79
C THR A 1204 18.66 -11.62 129.26
N VAL A 1205 18.31 -11.19 130.48
CA VAL A 1205 18.89 -10.01 131.14
C VAL A 1205 19.71 -10.46 132.33
N THR A 1206 20.98 -10.08 132.35
CA THR A 1206 21.93 -10.41 133.41
C THR A 1206 22.45 -9.14 134.06
N GLN A 1207 22.39 -9.05 135.38
CA GLN A 1207 22.93 -7.92 136.15
C GLN A 1207 24.24 -8.31 136.84
N TYR A 1208 25.18 -7.37 136.89
CA TYR A 1208 26.53 -7.56 137.43
C TYR A 1208 26.89 -6.59 138.56
N ASP A 1209 26.18 -5.48 138.67
CA ASP A 1209 26.40 -4.48 139.72
C ASP A 1209 25.06 -3.81 140.07
N SER A 1210 24.97 -3.28 141.29
CA SER A 1210 23.71 -2.79 141.84
C SER A 1210 23.25 -1.48 141.17
N LEU A 1211 21.94 -1.34 141.03
CA LEU A 1211 21.31 -0.15 140.43
C LEU A 1211 20.86 0.86 141.49
N LYS A 1212 20.46 2.05 141.04
CA LYS A 1212 19.88 3.08 141.88
C LYS A 1212 18.36 3.08 141.76
N HIS A 1213 17.70 2.77 142.87
CA HIS A 1213 16.24 2.82 143.00
C HIS A 1213 15.78 4.19 143.56
N PRO A 1214 14.54 4.63 143.24
CA PRO A 1214 14.08 5.99 143.52
C PRO A 1214 13.82 6.30 145.00
N SER A 1215 13.53 5.30 145.85
CA SER A 1215 13.19 5.51 147.27
C SER A 1215 14.16 4.77 148.19
N PRO A 1216 14.68 5.41 149.26
CA PRO A 1216 15.35 4.68 150.34
C PRO A 1216 14.31 3.97 151.21
N GLY A 1217 14.34 2.63 151.27
CA GLY A 1217 13.40 1.83 152.08
C GLY A 1217 13.35 2.28 153.55
N ASN A 1218 12.16 2.67 154.04
CA ASN A 1218 11.98 3.23 155.39
C ASN A 1218 11.62 2.19 156.48
N GLY A 1219 11.80 0.90 156.18
CA GLY A 1219 11.58 -0.21 157.11
C GLY A 1219 10.14 -0.39 157.62
N SER A 1220 9.15 0.33 157.09
CA SER A 1220 7.79 0.36 157.65
C SER A 1220 6.68 -0.07 156.68
N ASN A 1221 6.94 -0.18 155.37
CA ASN A 1221 5.88 -0.21 154.34
C ASN A 1221 6.12 -1.19 153.15
N ASN A 1222 6.88 -2.28 153.30
CA ASN A 1222 7.09 -3.25 152.20
C ASN A 1222 7.49 -2.63 150.84
N THR A 1223 8.31 -1.58 150.86
CA THR A 1223 8.76 -0.89 149.64
C THR A 1223 10.08 -1.47 149.14
N TYR A 1224 10.23 -2.78 149.20
CA TYR A 1224 11.51 -3.44 148.90
C TYR A 1224 11.66 -3.76 147.41
N ASP A 1225 10.55 -3.84 146.65
CA ASP A 1225 10.55 -4.34 145.26
C ASP A 1225 10.23 -3.21 144.25
N GLU A 1226 10.92 -2.07 144.34
CA GLU A 1226 10.60 -0.89 143.53
C GLU A 1226 11.25 -0.98 142.16
N PRO A 1227 10.48 -1.08 141.06
CA PRO A 1227 11.07 -1.36 139.75
C PRO A 1227 11.75 -0.13 139.14
N VAL A 1228 12.90 -0.35 138.50
CA VAL A 1228 13.49 0.54 137.51
C VAL A 1228 13.45 -0.14 136.15
N THR A 1229 13.11 0.63 135.12
CA THR A 1229 13.01 0.13 133.74
C THR A 1229 13.96 0.89 132.83
N LEU A 1230 14.27 0.29 131.68
CA LEU A 1230 14.94 1.01 130.61
C LEU A 1230 14.03 2.12 130.06
N GLY A 1231 14.63 3.17 129.52
CA GLY A 1231 13.92 4.17 128.73
C GLY A 1231 13.37 3.55 127.45
N ASN A 1232 12.22 4.06 126.99
CA ASN A 1232 11.61 3.61 125.73
C ASN A 1232 12.56 3.87 124.55
N GLY A 1233 12.61 2.92 123.62
CA GLY A 1233 13.38 2.98 122.37
C GLY A 1233 14.89 2.92 122.55
N ILE A 1234 15.36 2.48 123.73
CA ILE A 1234 16.80 2.33 124.01
C ILE A 1234 17.31 0.96 123.56
N LEU A 1235 16.50 -0.09 123.75
CA LEU A 1235 16.80 -1.46 123.33
C LEU A 1235 15.60 -1.98 122.54
N SER A 1236 15.83 -2.41 121.30
CA SER A 1236 14.79 -2.93 120.41
C SER A 1236 15.22 -4.24 119.78
N ALA A 1237 14.27 -5.10 119.43
CA ALA A 1237 14.50 -6.22 118.54
C ALA A 1237 14.26 -5.80 117.10
N LYS A 1238 15.05 -6.32 116.17
CA LYS A 1238 14.91 -6.13 114.72
C LYS A 1238 14.95 -7.49 114.03
N VAL A 1239 13.96 -7.77 113.19
CA VAL A 1239 13.91 -8.93 112.31
C VAL A 1239 14.18 -8.47 110.89
N ILE A 1240 14.98 -9.23 110.14
CA ILE A 1240 15.16 -9.07 108.70
C ILE A 1240 14.77 -10.40 108.05
N VAL A 1241 13.83 -10.36 107.13
CA VAL A 1241 13.48 -11.47 106.24
C VAL A 1241 14.14 -11.19 104.91
N THR A 1242 14.74 -12.22 104.32
CA THR A 1242 15.22 -12.21 102.94
C THR A 1242 14.68 -13.44 102.25
N ASP A 1243 14.08 -13.29 101.09
CA ASP A 1243 13.56 -14.40 100.30
C ASP A 1243 14.65 -15.08 99.43
N ALA A 1244 14.27 -15.81 98.38
CA ALA A 1244 15.19 -16.58 97.55
C ALA A 1244 15.86 -15.74 96.45
N ASP A 1245 15.17 -14.76 95.88
CA ASP A 1245 15.76 -13.91 94.85
C ASP A 1245 16.58 -12.74 95.42
N GLY A 1246 16.36 -12.42 96.70
CA GLY A 1246 17.19 -11.54 97.53
C GLY A 1246 16.49 -10.29 98.03
N ASP A 1247 15.18 -10.19 97.87
CA ASP A 1247 14.33 -9.15 98.40
C ASP A 1247 14.27 -9.21 99.93
N THR A 1248 14.04 -8.06 100.59
CA THR A 1248 14.14 -7.97 102.05
C THR A 1248 13.05 -7.17 102.72
N ALA A 1249 12.50 -7.73 103.81
CA ALA A 1249 11.60 -7.04 104.72
C ALA A 1249 12.17 -6.93 106.14
N THR A 1250 11.75 -5.89 106.86
CA THR A 1250 12.29 -5.59 108.19
C THR A 1250 11.20 -5.02 109.09
N ASP A 1251 11.15 -5.52 110.33
CA ASP A 1251 10.38 -4.89 111.40
C ASP A 1251 11.26 -4.66 112.65
N THR A 1252 10.89 -3.68 113.49
CA THR A 1252 11.64 -3.30 114.69
C THR A 1252 10.71 -2.91 115.83
N GLN A 1253 10.91 -3.51 116.99
CA GLN A 1253 10.02 -3.35 118.14
C GLN A 1253 10.76 -3.12 119.45
N ASP A 1254 10.30 -2.14 120.24
CA ASP A 1254 10.93 -1.71 121.50
C ASP A 1254 10.77 -2.76 122.62
N LEU A 1255 11.88 -3.11 123.28
CA LEU A 1255 11.93 -4.06 124.40
C LEU A 1255 12.10 -3.38 125.75
N GLY A 1256 12.42 -2.08 125.79
CA GLY A 1256 12.82 -1.39 127.03
C GLY A 1256 11.75 -1.44 128.13
N GLY A 1257 10.48 -1.28 127.77
CA GLY A 1257 9.34 -1.34 128.70
C GLY A 1257 8.97 -2.74 129.18
N LEU A 1258 9.56 -3.79 128.60
CA LEU A 1258 9.35 -5.18 129.03
C LEU A 1258 10.31 -5.61 130.14
N ILE A 1259 11.33 -4.80 130.43
CA ILE A 1259 12.41 -5.14 131.36
C ILE A 1259 12.26 -4.28 132.62
N SER A 1260 12.03 -4.94 133.74
CA SER A 1260 11.88 -4.36 135.07
C SER A 1260 12.96 -4.95 135.97
N ILE A 1261 13.70 -4.10 136.68
CA ILE A 1261 14.70 -4.52 137.64
C ILE A 1261 14.27 -3.99 139.01
N GLU A 1262 14.06 -4.86 139.97
CA GLU A 1262 13.59 -4.58 141.32
C GLU A 1262 14.78 -4.58 142.30
N ASP A 1263 14.63 -3.91 143.45
CA ASP A 1263 15.67 -3.81 144.49
C ASP A 1263 15.58 -5.04 145.41
N ASP A 1264 16.69 -5.60 145.88
CA ASP A 1264 16.66 -6.79 146.77
C ASP A 1264 16.34 -6.44 148.22
N GLY A 1265 16.58 -5.19 148.63
CA GLY A 1265 16.34 -4.68 149.97
C GLY A 1265 17.18 -5.37 151.07
N PRO A 1266 17.72 -4.63 152.06
CA PRO A 1266 18.48 -5.25 153.13
C PRO A 1266 17.57 -6.02 154.13
N THR A 1267 17.81 -7.33 154.32
CA THR A 1267 17.12 -8.16 155.34
C THR A 1267 17.91 -8.27 156.65
N ALA A 1268 17.22 -8.22 157.79
CA ALA A 1268 17.83 -8.38 159.13
C ALA A 1268 17.00 -9.35 160.01
N ASP A 1269 17.48 -10.58 160.19
CA ASP A 1269 16.81 -11.59 161.01
C ASP A 1269 17.11 -11.40 162.52
N ILE A 1270 16.06 -11.20 163.34
CA ILE A 1270 16.17 -11.08 164.80
C ILE A 1270 15.44 -12.26 165.47
N LYS A 1271 16.20 -13.26 165.91
CA LYS A 1271 15.70 -14.44 166.62
C LYS A 1271 15.72 -14.24 168.15
N LEU A 1272 14.56 -14.16 168.82
CA LEU A 1272 14.43 -14.09 170.30
C LEU A 1272 13.78 -15.39 170.85
N MET A 1273 14.50 -16.29 171.54
CA MET A 1273 14.86 -16.40 172.99
C MET A 1273 13.84 -17.16 173.87
N PRO A 1274 14.30 -17.87 174.93
CA PRO A 1274 13.85 -17.47 176.27
C PRO A 1274 14.95 -17.34 177.32
N HIS A 1275 14.70 -16.43 178.26
CA HIS A 1275 15.52 -16.07 179.41
C HIS A 1275 15.20 -16.98 180.62
N SER A 1276 16.20 -17.35 181.43
CA SER A 1276 16.04 -17.85 182.80
C SER A 1276 16.85 -16.94 183.75
N PRO A 1277 16.38 -16.59 184.97
CA PRO A 1277 17.12 -15.73 185.89
C PRO A 1277 18.32 -16.48 186.52
N ALA A 1278 19.36 -15.72 186.87
CA ALA A 1278 20.71 -16.14 187.29
C ALA A 1278 20.79 -16.97 188.60
N PRO A 1279 21.97 -17.56 188.93
CA PRO A 1279 23.18 -16.82 189.29
C PRO A 1279 24.32 -16.88 188.26
#